data_AF-A0A9W3C2D1-F1
#
_entry.id   AF-A0A9W3C2D1-F1
#
_cell.length_a   1.000
_cell.length_b   1.000
_cell.length_c   1.000
_cell.angle_alpha   90.00
_cell.angle_beta   90.00
_cell.angle_gamma   90.00
#
_symmetry.space_group_name_H-M   'P 1'
#
loop_
_entity.id
_entity.type
_entity.pdbx_description
1 polymer ?
#
loop_
_entity_poly.entity_id
_entity_poly.type
_entity_poly.pdbx_seq_one_letter_code
_entity_poly.pdbx_strand_id
1 'polypeptide(L)'
;MAAPGRSTVWDGVIELTKKAQEQCVDPHLWASRLSANLKPFVEFPSTELAEVLVSYICWDNNLPILWKFLHRAIALNLVSPLLVLSLLALRVVPNRSTQSAAYRLYLELLKRYVFTIKDHITGSHYHNVMNSVANILRLPELFPLETDRPGLLVVEFVFKMVSLLLDACLTDEGLIELSQDSTSLWLIKSQDMEIDEKTGSDEKLQSLNNIMAIEMIAEFLRDTVISRLLYLVFSNRVSKWHEFVSRVKLLAESSSALRSSKVVNSGDLLELVSNKRFGYSRDSSNEGSLRKSNAIVDFGSLAPFAGLCHGASLSSLWLPLDLVFEDAMDGYQVNPTSAIEIITGLAKTLKGFNGSTWHDTFLGIWIAALRLVQRERDPIEGPIPRLDTRLCMSLCIVPLVVASLIEEGEYEFVMKTLRGDLVTSLQVLGEFPTLLAPPQCVVSAANKAATKAIMFLSGGDVGKSCSDVINMKDMPINCRGNMRHLIVEACIARNILDTSAYSWPGYVNGQNDQIPQSLSSEVPCWSSFVKGAPLNAAMVKALVSVPASSLTEVEKLYEVAVKGSDDEKISAAIVLCGASLTRGWNIQEHTVEYLTRLLSPPVPADYSGDESHLIGYACMLNAIIVGIGSVDSIQIFSLHGMVPQLACSLMPICEVFGSYTPSVSWTLPSGEEISAYSVFSNAFTLLLKLWRFNHPPIEHGVGDVPTVGSQLTLEHLLLVRNSHLVSSETLNKDRNRKRLSEVARSASCQPVFVDSFPKLKLWYRQHQRCIASTLSELTHGSPVHQTVEALLTMMFRKVNSGTSSSSGAASEDIIPRPEFPAWDILKAVPYVVDAALTACSHGRLCTRDLATGLKDLTDFLPASLATIVSYLSAEVSRGVWKQVFMNGIDWPNPAANLSKVEEYIKKILATTGVDIPSLAPAGGSSPATLPLPLAAFVTLTITYKVDKSSERFLNLAGPALECLAAACPWPCMPIVASLWTQKAKRWFEFLVFSASRTVFLHNPDAVVQLLRNCFSATLGLNAAPMSYSVGSLLGHGGIFPVAPGILYLRMYRALRDTVPVTEEILSLLIHSVKDIVQNRLSKELKTVKTGSSYGQSSLATAMTQVKLAASLSASLVWLTGGLGVVHLLIKETIPSWFLSVDQEQEGPSELVAELRGNALAYFVVLCGAFAWGMDWRSAASKRRQGIMGSHLEFLASALDGKISVGCETATWRAYITGLVSLMVSCLPSWVIEIDTEVMKSLSNGLRRWGKDELAVLLLSMGGLKSMDHAAEFIIHSRS
;
A
#
# COMPACT_ATOMS: atom_id res chain seq x y z
N MET A 1 57.39 37.24 -11.21
CA MET A 1 58.25 37.97 -10.27
C MET A 1 57.64 37.81 -8.87
N ALA A 2 58.26 37.01 -8.01
CA ALA A 2 57.79 36.73 -6.65
C ALA A 2 58.56 37.56 -5.62
N ALA A 3 57.88 37.99 -4.55
CA ALA A 3 58.45 38.78 -3.47
C ALA A 3 59.48 37.98 -2.64
N PRO A 4 60.66 38.54 -2.31
CA PRO A 4 61.71 37.85 -1.56
C PRO A 4 61.45 37.97 -0.05
N GLY A 5 61.41 36.84 0.67
CA GLY A 5 61.35 36.84 2.14
C GLY A 5 60.76 35.60 2.82
N ARG A 6 60.14 34.66 2.09
CA ARG A 6 59.56 33.43 2.68
C ARG A 6 60.44 32.18 2.58
N SER A 7 61.53 32.18 1.80
CA SER A 7 62.38 30.98 1.63
C SER A 7 63.29 30.68 2.84
N THR A 8 63.63 31.66 3.68
CA THR A 8 64.71 31.47 4.67
C THR A 8 64.32 30.71 5.95
N VAL A 9 63.04 30.72 6.34
CA VAL A 9 62.62 30.07 7.61
C VAL A 9 62.57 28.55 7.47
N TRP A 10 62.04 28.04 6.36
CA TRP A 10 61.94 26.60 6.10
C TRP A 10 63.28 25.98 5.70
N ASP A 11 64.14 26.71 4.98
CA ASP A 11 65.54 26.32 4.74
C ASP A 11 66.31 26.20 6.07
N GLY A 12 66.09 27.13 7.01
CA GLY A 12 66.64 27.06 8.36
C GLY A 12 66.14 25.87 9.19
N VAL A 13 64.90 25.43 8.99
CA VAL A 13 64.36 24.19 9.60
C VAL A 13 65.07 22.95 9.05
N ILE A 14 65.31 22.91 7.74
CA ILE A 14 66.05 21.82 7.10
C ILE A 14 67.49 21.78 7.61
N GLU A 15 68.19 22.91 7.67
CA GLU A 15 69.55 23.00 8.22
C GLU A 15 69.63 22.59 9.70
N LEU A 16 68.68 23.02 10.52
CA LEU A 16 68.58 22.63 11.94
C LEU A 16 68.37 21.12 12.09
N THR A 17 67.56 20.53 11.21
CA THR A 17 67.26 19.09 11.22
C THR A 17 68.45 18.28 10.72
N LYS A 18 69.15 18.75 9.68
CA LYS A 18 70.39 18.17 9.16
C LYS A 18 71.52 18.21 10.19
N LYS A 19 71.72 19.35 10.86
CA LYS A 19 72.72 19.50 11.93
C LYS A 19 72.40 18.62 13.15
N ALA A 20 71.12 18.49 13.50
CA ALA A 20 70.69 17.60 14.58
C ALA A 20 70.86 16.11 14.22
N GLN A 21 70.69 15.76 12.95
CA GLN A 21 70.95 14.43 12.39
C GLN A 21 72.45 14.09 12.44
N GLU A 22 73.32 14.97 11.96
CA GLU A 22 74.78 14.77 11.98
C GLU A 22 75.34 14.65 13.41
N GLN A 23 74.73 15.34 14.37
CA GLN A 23 75.14 15.36 15.78
C GLN A 23 74.43 14.30 16.64
N CYS A 24 73.56 13.45 16.08
CA CYS A 24 72.74 12.47 16.81
C CYS A 24 72.02 13.07 18.03
N VAL A 25 71.47 14.28 17.88
CA VAL A 25 70.82 15.02 18.97
C VAL A 25 69.56 14.28 19.42
N ASP A 26 69.31 14.28 20.73
CA ASP A 26 68.09 13.71 21.30
C ASP A 26 66.83 14.34 20.65
N PRO A 27 65.89 13.53 20.10
CA PRO A 27 64.66 14.01 19.47
C PRO A 27 63.87 15.03 20.30
N HIS A 28 63.88 14.91 21.64
CA HIS A 28 63.21 15.87 22.52
C HIS A 28 63.89 17.24 22.52
N LEU A 29 65.23 17.25 22.55
CA LEU A 29 66.03 18.47 22.51
C LEU A 29 65.94 19.15 21.12
N TRP A 30 65.86 18.36 20.05
CA TRP A 30 65.61 18.89 18.71
C TRP A 30 64.23 19.54 18.60
N ALA A 31 63.16 18.85 19.01
CA ALA A 31 61.81 19.38 18.87
C ALA A 31 61.55 20.61 19.77
N SER A 32 62.15 20.66 20.96
CA SER A 32 62.09 21.86 21.82
C SER A 32 62.82 23.06 21.22
N ARG A 33 64.01 22.85 20.61
CA ARG A 33 64.72 23.92 19.85
C ARG A 33 63.96 24.36 18.61
N LEU A 34 63.39 23.41 17.87
CA LEU A 34 62.56 23.66 16.68
C LEU A 34 61.34 24.52 17.04
N SER A 35 60.60 24.12 18.09
CA SER A 35 59.43 24.84 18.56
C SER A 35 59.76 26.24 19.09
N ALA A 36 60.86 26.42 19.83
CA ALA A 36 61.30 27.73 20.32
C ALA A 36 61.66 28.69 19.18
N ASN A 37 62.31 28.20 18.12
CA ASN A 37 62.70 29.01 16.96
C ASN A 37 61.51 29.41 16.08
N LEU A 38 60.47 28.59 16.03
CA LEU A 38 59.31 28.76 15.14
C LEU A 38 58.09 29.42 15.83
N LYS A 39 57.99 29.34 17.17
CA LYS A 39 56.88 29.95 17.95
C LYS A 39 56.56 31.42 17.64
N PRO A 40 57.53 32.29 17.29
CA PRO A 40 57.24 33.69 16.94
C PRO A 40 56.63 33.87 15.55
N PHE A 41 56.77 32.88 14.66
CA PHE A 41 56.48 33.01 13.23
C PHE A 41 55.37 32.07 12.74
N VAL A 42 55.09 31.00 13.48
CA VAL A 42 54.20 29.91 13.05
C VAL A 42 53.35 29.43 14.22
N GLU A 43 52.04 29.28 13.99
CA GLU A 43 51.11 28.63 14.92
C GLU A 43 51.16 27.11 14.76
N PHE A 44 51.11 26.39 15.88
CA PHE A 44 51.14 24.93 15.90
C PHE A 44 49.74 24.36 16.19
N PRO A 45 49.32 23.26 15.52
CA PRO A 45 50.06 22.48 14.53
C PRO A 45 50.13 23.17 13.15
N SER A 46 51.32 23.18 12.54
CA SER A 46 51.56 23.84 11.25
C SER A 46 51.47 22.85 10.08
N THR A 47 50.76 23.24 9.02
CA THR A 47 50.63 22.46 7.77
C THR A 47 51.92 22.53 6.95
N GLU A 48 52.49 23.72 6.80
CA GLU A 48 53.74 23.97 6.04
C GLU A 48 54.93 23.23 6.66
N LEU A 49 55.04 23.20 8.00
CA LEU A 49 56.10 22.45 8.69
C LEU A 49 56.00 20.93 8.42
N ALA A 50 54.78 20.38 8.35
CA ALA A 50 54.58 18.97 8.06
C ALA A 50 55.02 18.60 6.64
N GLU A 51 54.72 19.45 5.65
CA GLU A 51 55.18 19.27 4.27
C GLU A 51 56.69 19.31 4.17
N VAL A 52 57.34 20.30 4.80
CA VAL A 52 58.80 20.45 4.81
C VAL A 52 59.47 19.23 5.46
N LEU A 53 59.01 18.81 6.64
CA LEU A 53 59.57 17.65 7.34
C LEU A 53 59.37 16.35 6.55
N VAL A 54 58.17 16.05 6.05
CA VAL A 54 57.92 14.82 5.27
C VAL A 54 58.71 14.86 3.96
N SER A 55 58.86 16.03 3.34
CA SER A 55 59.65 16.17 2.12
C SER A 55 61.14 15.92 2.30
N TYR A 56 61.68 16.32 3.44
CA TYR A 56 63.08 16.10 3.78
C TYR A 56 63.36 14.65 4.20
N ILE A 57 62.42 13.97 4.86
CA ILE A 57 62.59 12.61 5.42
C ILE A 57 62.44 11.51 4.36
N CYS A 58 61.55 11.68 3.39
CA CYS A 58 61.37 10.69 2.32
C CYS A 58 62.55 10.71 1.33
N TRP A 59 62.85 9.54 0.73
CA TRP A 59 63.89 9.35 -0.29
C TRP A 59 65.33 9.38 0.24
N ASP A 60 66.12 10.39 -0.15
CA ASP A 60 67.58 10.47 0.08
C ASP A 60 67.97 10.47 1.57
N ASN A 61 67.03 10.74 2.49
CA ASN A 61 67.26 10.79 3.93
C ASN A 61 66.37 9.82 4.74
N ASN A 62 66.08 8.63 4.23
CA ASN A 62 65.28 7.62 4.95
C ASN A 62 66.05 6.93 6.12
N LEU A 63 66.48 7.70 7.13
CA LEU A 63 67.24 7.22 8.29
C LEU A 63 66.36 7.05 9.54
N PRO A 64 66.57 6.01 10.38
CA PRO A 64 65.76 5.77 11.58
C PRO A 64 65.66 6.95 12.56
N ILE A 65 66.69 7.79 12.64
CA ILE A 65 66.72 8.97 13.53
C ILE A 65 65.74 10.07 13.09
N LEU A 66 65.53 10.22 11.78
CA LEU A 66 64.64 11.22 11.21
C LEU A 66 63.16 10.85 11.40
N TRP A 67 62.83 9.55 11.35
CA TRP A 67 61.51 9.06 11.74
C TRP A 67 61.23 9.26 13.24
N LYS A 68 62.26 9.19 14.10
CA LYS A 68 62.13 9.53 15.53
C LYS A 68 61.89 11.03 15.74
N PHE A 69 62.50 11.89 14.93
CA PHE A 69 62.21 13.34 14.93
C PHE A 69 60.77 13.60 14.50
N LEU A 70 60.30 12.99 13.41
CA LEU A 70 58.91 13.12 12.95
C LEU A 70 57.91 12.63 14.01
N HIS A 71 58.15 11.46 14.59
CA HIS A 71 57.35 10.92 15.68
C HIS A 71 57.28 11.88 16.87
N ARG A 72 58.41 12.49 17.24
CA ARG A 72 58.49 13.45 18.34
C ARG A 72 57.79 14.78 18.02
N ALA A 73 57.85 15.24 16.76
CA ALA A 73 57.14 16.43 16.31
C ALA A 73 55.61 16.25 16.40
N ILE A 74 55.10 15.06 16.04
CA ILE A 74 53.70 14.69 16.22
C ILE A 74 53.34 14.64 17.72
N ALA A 75 54.17 13.99 18.54
CA ALA A 75 53.91 13.84 19.98
C ALA A 75 53.89 15.18 20.76
N LEU A 76 54.56 16.22 20.26
CA LEU A 76 54.56 17.57 20.82
C LEU A 76 53.56 18.52 20.15
N ASN A 77 52.67 18.00 19.31
CA ASN A 77 51.64 18.75 18.59
C ASN A 77 52.18 19.90 17.71
N LEU A 78 53.42 19.77 17.21
CA LEU A 78 54.02 20.74 16.27
C LEU A 78 53.47 20.57 14.86
N VAL A 79 53.11 19.34 14.50
CA VAL A 79 52.49 18.95 13.23
C VAL A 79 51.31 18.01 13.50
N SER A 80 50.28 18.10 12.66
CA SER A 80 49.11 17.22 12.79
C SER A 80 49.43 15.80 12.31
N PRO A 81 49.16 14.75 13.11
CA PRO A 81 49.34 13.36 12.67
C PRO A 81 48.51 13.01 11.43
N LEU A 82 47.28 13.53 11.29
CA LEU A 82 46.41 13.25 10.13
C LEU A 82 47.04 13.75 8.83
N LEU A 83 47.65 14.94 8.88
CA LEU A 83 48.33 15.54 7.75
C LEU A 83 49.62 14.80 7.41
N VAL A 84 50.43 14.45 8.42
CA VAL A 84 51.67 13.70 8.22
C VAL A 84 51.39 12.32 7.62
N LEU A 85 50.37 11.61 8.12
CA LEU A 85 49.97 10.31 7.58
C LEU A 85 49.50 10.43 6.13
N SER A 86 48.76 11.49 5.79
CA SER A 86 48.31 11.76 4.41
C SER A 86 49.48 12.01 3.45
N LEU A 87 50.45 12.83 3.86
CA LEU A 87 51.65 13.13 3.09
C LEU A 87 52.54 11.89 2.90
N LEU A 88 52.68 11.08 3.95
CA LEU A 88 53.43 9.82 3.88
C LEU A 88 52.71 8.77 3.02
N ALA A 89 51.38 8.69 3.10
CA ALA A 89 50.60 7.78 2.24
C ALA A 89 50.85 8.07 0.76
N LEU A 90 50.95 9.36 0.37
CA LEU A 90 51.21 9.79 -1.00
C LEU A 90 52.61 9.43 -1.51
N ARG A 91 53.62 9.37 -0.63
CA ARG A 91 55.03 9.17 -1.01
C ARG A 91 55.55 7.75 -0.77
N VAL A 92 55.07 7.08 0.28
CA VAL A 92 55.61 5.80 0.75
C VAL A 92 54.84 4.60 0.19
N VAL A 93 53.51 4.66 0.12
CA VAL A 93 52.66 3.56 -0.38
C VAL A 93 52.93 3.21 -1.85
N PRO A 94 53.17 4.17 -2.76
CA PRO A 94 53.48 3.85 -4.16
C PRO A 94 54.82 3.13 -4.33
N ASN A 95 55.78 3.43 -3.46
CA ASN A 95 57.16 2.96 -3.54
C ASN A 95 57.46 1.81 -2.57
N ARG A 96 56.42 1.19 -2.01
CA ARG A 96 56.51 0.13 -0.99
C ARG A 96 57.31 -1.10 -1.42
N SER A 97 57.35 -1.40 -2.73
CA SER A 97 58.13 -2.50 -3.30
C SER A 97 59.63 -2.18 -3.39
N THR A 98 60.00 -0.90 -3.52
CA THR A 98 61.40 -0.44 -3.59
C THR A 98 61.95 -0.05 -2.21
N GLN A 99 61.09 0.46 -1.31
CA GLN A 99 61.46 0.93 0.02
C GLN A 99 60.65 0.24 1.13
N SER A 100 60.85 -1.06 1.28
CA SER A 100 60.17 -1.93 2.26
C SER A 100 60.30 -1.44 3.72
N ALA A 101 61.46 -0.90 4.10
CA ALA A 101 61.72 -0.37 5.44
C ALA A 101 60.94 0.93 5.74
N ALA A 102 60.79 1.83 4.76
CA ALA A 102 59.98 3.04 4.91
C ALA A 102 58.50 2.69 5.07
N TYR A 103 58.01 1.71 4.30
CA TYR A 103 56.63 1.24 4.40
C TYR A 103 56.34 0.60 5.76
N ARG A 104 57.28 -0.16 6.33
CA ARG A 104 57.16 -0.69 7.70
C ARG A 104 56.98 0.43 8.72
N LEU A 105 57.80 1.48 8.66
CA LEU A 105 57.73 2.62 9.60
C LEU A 105 56.44 3.43 9.43
N TYR A 106 55.96 3.56 8.19
CA TYR A 106 54.64 4.14 7.91
C TYR A 106 53.51 3.32 8.55
N LEU A 107 53.50 1.99 8.42
CA LEU A 107 52.48 1.13 9.04
C LEU A 107 52.50 1.22 10.58
N GLU A 108 53.69 1.33 11.20
CA GLU A 108 53.82 1.52 12.65
C GLU A 108 53.31 2.90 13.11
N LEU A 109 53.55 3.95 12.34
CA LEU A 109 53.00 5.29 12.62
C LEU A 109 51.48 5.31 12.42
N LEU A 110 50.98 4.67 11.37
CA LEU A 110 49.56 4.54 11.07
C LEU A 110 48.85 3.83 12.23
N LYS A 111 49.41 2.69 12.69
CA LYS A 111 48.91 1.95 13.85
C LYS A 111 48.86 2.78 15.13
N ARG A 112 49.80 3.70 15.32
CA ARG A 112 49.90 4.47 16.56
C ARG A 112 48.97 5.68 16.62
N TYR A 113 48.66 6.31 15.48
CA TYR A 113 47.97 7.61 15.46
C TYR A 113 46.58 7.59 14.81
N VAL A 114 46.26 6.61 13.98
CA VAL A 114 44.93 6.55 13.34
C VAL A 114 43.83 6.18 14.33
N PHE A 115 44.10 5.28 15.28
CA PHE A 115 43.09 4.91 16.28
C PHE A 115 42.91 5.97 17.39
N THR A 116 43.70 7.06 17.37
CA THR A 116 43.58 8.21 18.27
C THR A 116 43.04 9.46 17.58
N ILE A 117 42.35 9.30 16.43
CA ILE A 117 41.75 10.41 15.65
C ILE A 117 40.96 11.40 16.54
N LYS A 118 40.20 10.90 17.53
CA LYS A 118 39.38 11.70 18.44
C LYS A 118 40.15 12.82 19.15
N ASP A 119 41.41 12.56 19.51
CA ASP A 119 42.26 13.51 20.24
C ASP A 119 42.77 14.66 19.36
N HIS A 120 42.65 14.52 18.03
CA HIS A 120 43.17 15.46 17.05
C HIS A 120 42.07 16.30 16.36
N ILE A 121 40.79 16.06 16.70
CA ILE A 121 39.62 16.71 16.07
C ILE A 121 39.04 17.87 16.92
N THR A 122 39.42 17.99 18.19
CA THR A 122 38.83 18.95 19.15
C THR A 122 39.47 20.36 19.15
N GLY A 123 40.47 20.62 18.32
CA GLY A 123 41.24 21.87 18.31
C GLY A 123 40.78 22.92 17.29
N SER A 124 41.07 24.20 17.55
CA SER A 124 40.75 25.35 16.66
C SER A 124 41.35 25.25 15.25
N HIS A 125 42.41 24.46 15.06
CA HIS A 125 43.11 24.29 13.78
C HIS A 125 42.59 23.10 12.94
N TYR A 126 41.63 22.32 13.45
CA TYR A 126 41.11 21.10 12.82
C TYR A 126 40.59 21.33 11.39
N HIS A 127 39.83 22.39 11.18
CA HIS A 127 39.27 22.71 9.86
C HIS A 127 40.37 22.98 8.81
N ASN A 128 41.40 23.74 9.17
CA ASN A 128 42.52 24.06 8.26
C ASN A 128 43.37 22.82 7.95
N VAL A 129 43.56 21.96 8.95
CA VAL A 129 44.26 20.68 8.79
C VAL A 129 43.48 19.74 7.85
N MET A 130 42.17 19.59 8.04
CA MET A 130 41.36 18.70 7.22
C MET A 130 41.23 19.20 5.78
N ASN A 131 41.13 20.51 5.53
CA ASN A 131 41.17 21.05 4.17
C ASN A 131 42.51 20.75 3.48
N SER A 132 43.62 20.88 4.19
CA SER A 132 44.95 20.49 3.67
C SER A 132 45.01 18.99 3.35
N VAL A 133 44.50 18.13 4.24
CA VAL A 133 44.40 16.67 4.03
C VAL A 133 43.54 16.35 2.80
N ALA A 134 42.40 17.03 2.64
CA ALA A 134 41.48 16.84 1.53
C ALA A 134 42.14 17.15 0.19
N ASN A 135 42.89 18.25 0.12
CA ASN A 135 43.64 18.65 -1.07
C ASN A 135 44.77 17.65 -1.41
N ILE A 136 45.50 17.16 -0.41
CA ILE A 136 46.60 16.21 -0.60
C ILE A 136 46.10 14.85 -1.10
N LEU A 137 45.05 14.30 -0.48
CA LEU A 137 44.52 12.98 -0.83
C LEU A 137 43.45 13.02 -1.92
N ARG A 138 43.10 14.20 -2.44
CA ARG A 138 41.99 14.46 -3.38
C ARG A 138 40.68 13.83 -2.92
N LEU A 139 40.36 14.00 -1.63
CA LEU A 139 39.15 13.44 -1.02
C LEU A 139 37.83 13.88 -1.72
N PRO A 140 37.69 15.12 -2.24
CA PRO A 140 36.46 15.58 -2.91
C PRO A 140 36.05 14.80 -4.18
N GLU A 141 36.90 13.92 -4.70
CA GLU A 141 36.55 13.03 -5.83
C GLU A 141 35.62 11.87 -5.39
N LEU A 142 35.60 11.52 -4.09
CA LEU A 142 34.75 10.44 -3.53
C LEU A 142 33.29 10.84 -3.38
N PHE A 143 33.02 12.10 -3.02
CA PHE A 143 31.68 12.69 -2.89
C PHE A 143 31.65 14.05 -3.60
N PRO A 144 30.76 14.29 -4.60
CA PRO A 144 30.83 15.43 -5.50
C PRO A 144 30.12 16.65 -4.91
N LEU A 145 30.31 16.90 -3.61
CA LEU A 145 29.65 17.97 -2.87
C LEU A 145 30.57 19.19 -2.74
N GLU A 146 30.06 20.36 -3.09
CA GLU A 146 30.69 21.66 -2.84
C GLU A 146 30.60 22.05 -1.36
N THR A 147 31.25 21.35 -0.42
CA THR A 147 31.31 21.88 0.95
C THR A 147 32.55 21.46 1.75
N ASP A 148 33.28 22.46 2.24
CA ASP A 148 34.31 22.42 3.29
C ASP A 148 33.74 21.98 4.66
N ARG A 149 33.21 20.76 4.76
CA ARG A 149 32.65 20.22 6.02
C ARG A 149 33.61 19.22 6.65
N PRO A 150 34.15 19.50 7.85
CA PRO A 150 35.30 18.75 8.33
C PRO A 150 34.93 17.33 8.82
N GLY A 151 33.70 17.09 9.31
CA GLY A 151 33.25 15.74 9.68
C GLY A 151 33.13 14.81 8.46
N LEU A 152 32.67 15.32 7.32
CA LEU A 152 32.66 14.62 6.04
C LEU A 152 34.09 14.23 5.60
N LEU A 153 35.04 15.17 5.68
CA LEU A 153 36.43 14.93 5.30
C LEU A 153 37.09 13.83 6.15
N VAL A 154 36.70 13.66 7.41
CA VAL A 154 37.22 12.58 8.27
C VAL A 154 36.70 11.22 7.83
N VAL A 155 35.42 11.11 7.44
CA VAL A 155 34.85 9.87 6.89
C VAL A 155 35.58 9.49 5.60
N GLU A 156 35.79 10.46 4.71
CA GLU A 156 36.52 10.26 3.46
C GLU A 156 37.98 9.86 3.71
N PHE A 157 38.67 10.52 4.65
CA PHE A 157 40.03 10.19 5.05
C PHE A 157 40.12 8.73 5.51
N VAL A 158 39.29 8.31 6.46
CA VAL A 158 39.30 6.94 6.99
C VAL A 158 39.07 5.91 5.88
N PHE A 159 38.05 6.13 5.03
CA PHE A 159 37.76 5.21 3.93
C PHE A 159 38.89 5.15 2.91
N LYS A 160 39.52 6.28 2.58
CA LYS A 160 40.66 6.36 1.66
C LYS A 160 41.86 5.60 2.20
N MET A 161 42.19 5.74 3.50
CA MET A 161 43.32 5.05 4.11
C MET A 161 43.16 3.53 4.10
N VAL A 162 41.96 3.02 4.43
CA VAL A 162 41.68 1.57 4.39
C VAL A 162 41.69 1.05 2.96
N SER A 163 41.14 1.81 2.01
CA SER A 163 41.15 1.44 0.59
C SER A 163 42.57 1.40 0.01
N LEU A 164 43.44 2.36 0.38
CA LEU A 164 44.84 2.38 -0.05
C LEU A 164 45.63 1.16 0.45
N LEU A 165 45.39 0.73 1.69
CA LEU A 165 46.00 -0.50 2.22
C LEU A 165 45.51 -1.74 1.48
N LEU A 166 44.20 -1.83 1.20
CA LEU A 166 43.62 -2.95 0.47
C LEU A 166 44.18 -3.06 -0.95
N ASP A 167 44.24 -1.94 -1.66
CA ASP A 167 44.78 -1.88 -3.02
C ASP A 167 46.28 -2.22 -3.04
N ALA A 168 47.05 -1.77 -2.05
CA ALA A 168 48.46 -2.13 -1.88
C ALA A 168 48.65 -3.64 -1.67
N CYS A 169 47.87 -4.27 -0.79
CA CYS A 169 47.93 -5.72 -0.56
C CYS A 169 47.59 -6.53 -1.81
N LEU A 170 46.53 -6.14 -2.54
CA LEU A 170 46.08 -6.84 -3.74
C LEU A 170 47.08 -6.73 -4.89
N THR A 171 47.72 -5.57 -5.03
CA THR A 171 48.75 -5.35 -6.06
C THR A 171 50.06 -6.06 -5.73
N ASP A 172 50.47 -6.14 -4.46
CA ASP A 172 51.70 -6.83 -4.05
C ASP A 172 51.60 -8.36 -4.17
N GLU A 173 50.40 -8.92 -4.09
CA GLU A 173 50.15 -10.36 -4.33
C GLU A 173 49.76 -10.69 -5.79
N GLY A 174 49.75 -9.69 -6.69
CA GLY A 174 49.43 -9.89 -8.11
C GLY A 174 47.98 -10.31 -8.39
N LEU A 175 47.06 -10.05 -7.45
CA LEU A 175 45.65 -10.45 -7.53
C LEU A 175 44.78 -9.49 -8.36
N ILE A 176 45.33 -8.32 -8.72
CA ILE A 176 44.72 -7.34 -9.62
C ILE A 176 45.71 -7.06 -10.77
N GLU A 177 45.31 -7.34 -12.01
CA GLU A 177 45.98 -6.77 -13.18
C GLU A 177 45.57 -5.30 -13.35
N LEU A 178 46.54 -4.46 -13.73
CA LEU A 178 46.38 -3.03 -14.01
C LEU A 178 45.28 -2.80 -15.06
N SER A 179 44.03 -2.63 -14.63
CA SER A 179 42.92 -2.31 -15.52
C SER A 179 42.94 -0.83 -15.94
N GLN A 180 42.38 -0.52 -17.10
CA GLN A 180 42.39 0.82 -17.72
C GLN A 180 41.41 1.83 -17.09
N ASP A 181 40.62 1.46 -16.07
CA ASP A 181 39.67 2.37 -15.43
C ASP A 181 40.33 3.26 -14.37
N SER A 182 40.30 4.56 -14.63
CA SER A 182 41.42 5.48 -14.38
C SER A 182 41.24 6.41 -13.18
N THR A 183 40.55 6.00 -12.11
CA THR A 183 40.30 6.92 -10.96
C THR A 183 40.97 6.50 -9.64
N SER A 184 41.11 5.21 -9.32
CA SER A 184 41.81 4.77 -8.08
C SER A 184 43.32 4.57 -8.25
N LEU A 185 43.82 4.62 -9.49
CA LEU A 185 45.19 4.21 -9.86
C LEU A 185 46.25 5.34 -9.87
N TRP A 186 45.87 6.60 -9.68
CA TRP A 186 46.79 7.73 -9.88
C TRP A 186 47.95 7.82 -8.88
N LEU A 187 47.85 7.15 -7.73
CA LEU A 187 48.91 7.12 -6.74
C LEU A 187 49.90 5.97 -6.94
N ILE A 188 49.55 4.90 -7.66
CA ILE A 188 50.35 3.66 -7.69
C ILE A 188 51.26 3.58 -8.94
N LYS A 189 51.26 4.58 -9.82
CA LYS A 189 52.30 4.66 -10.86
C LYS A 189 53.64 4.97 -10.19
N SER A 190 54.51 3.95 -10.11
CA SER A 190 55.93 4.13 -9.83
C SER A 190 56.48 5.19 -10.77
N GLN A 191 57.08 6.26 -10.21
CA GLN A 191 58.07 6.99 -11.00
C GLN A 191 59.21 6.01 -11.22
N ASP A 192 59.40 5.61 -12.47
CA ASP A 192 60.50 4.75 -12.90
C ASP A 192 61.83 5.38 -12.48
N MET A 193 62.37 4.91 -11.36
CA MET A 193 63.80 4.93 -11.11
C MET A 193 64.27 3.50 -11.15
N GLU A 194 65.01 3.19 -12.22
CA GLU A 194 65.86 2.00 -12.32
C GLU A 194 66.68 1.86 -11.03
N ILE A 195 66.81 0.64 -10.49
CA ILE A 195 68.07 0.08 -9.94
C ILE A 195 67.85 -1.30 -9.25
N ASP A 196 68.82 -2.18 -9.54
CA ASP A 196 69.42 -3.34 -8.85
C ASP A 196 68.61 -4.51 -8.25
N GLU A 197 69.25 -5.69 -8.37
CA GLU A 197 68.80 -7.01 -7.95
C GLU A 197 68.34 -7.06 -6.48
N LYS A 198 67.09 -7.49 -6.27
CA LYS A 198 66.48 -7.71 -4.95
C LYS A 198 67.31 -8.70 -4.13
N THR A 199 67.75 -8.30 -2.94
CA THR A 199 68.31 -9.22 -1.95
C THR A 199 67.18 -10.02 -1.26
N GLY A 200 67.39 -11.30 -0.95
CA GLY A 200 66.38 -12.16 -0.30
C GLY A 200 65.90 -11.70 1.09
N SER A 201 66.54 -10.69 1.69
CA SER A 201 66.10 -10.04 2.93
C SER A 201 64.88 -9.11 2.71
N ASP A 202 64.77 -8.49 1.53
CA ASP A 202 63.70 -7.53 1.22
C ASP A 202 62.37 -8.21 0.94
N GLU A 203 62.38 -9.39 0.31
CA GLU A 203 61.17 -10.19 0.05
C GLU A 203 60.51 -10.68 1.34
N LYS A 204 61.34 -11.05 2.34
CA LYS A 204 60.86 -11.43 3.67
C LYS A 204 60.25 -10.25 4.43
N LEU A 205 60.80 -9.05 4.25
CA LEU A 205 60.25 -7.83 4.86
C LEU A 205 58.96 -7.38 4.16
N GLN A 206 58.88 -7.51 2.84
CA GLN A 206 57.67 -7.23 2.05
C GLN A 206 56.51 -8.15 2.45
N SER A 207 56.74 -9.46 2.56
CA SER A 207 55.71 -10.39 3.03
C SER A 207 55.22 -10.08 4.45
N LEU A 208 56.12 -9.74 5.38
CA LEU A 208 55.77 -9.30 6.74
C LEU A 208 54.98 -7.98 6.76
N ASN A 209 55.29 -7.05 5.86
CA ASN A 209 54.56 -5.80 5.72
C ASN A 209 53.14 -6.02 5.17
N ASN A 210 52.97 -6.93 4.20
CA ASN A 210 51.65 -7.31 3.70
C ASN A 210 50.79 -7.94 4.80
N ILE A 211 51.35 -8.85 5.61
CA ILE A 211 50.64 -9.40 6.76
C ILE A 211 50.21 -8.29 7.72
N MET A 212 51.10 -7.35 8.05
CA MET A 212 50.77 -6.22 8.93
C MET A 212 49.70 -5.30 8.32
N ALA A 213 49.73 -5.05 7.01
CA ALA A 213 48.72 -4.25 6.33
C ALA A 213 47.33 -4.93 6.36
N ILE A 214 47.27 -6.25 6.17
CA ILE A 214 46.04 -7.04 6.30
C ILE A 214 45.52 -7.01 7.75
N GLU A 215 46.41 -7.16 8.74
CA GLU A 215 46.06 -7.04 10.17
C GLU A 215 45.54 -5.64 10.49
N MET A 216 46.14 -4.59 9.92
CA MET A 216 45.66 -3.22 10.05
C MET A 216 44.26 -3.05 9.46
N ILE A 217 43.98 -3.54 8.25
CA ILE A 217 42.63 -3.51 7.66
C ILE A 217 41.62 -4.17 8.59
N ALA A 218 41.97 -5.31 9.20
CA ALA A 218 41.12 -5.96 10.19
C ALA A 218 40.96 -5.11 11.47
N GLU A 219 42.01 -4.45 11.97
CA GLU A 219 41.94 -3.52 13.11
C GLU A 219 41.05 -2.30 12.81
N PHE A 220 41.13 -1.70 11.62
CA PHE A 220 40.22 -0.64 11.17
C PHE A 220 38.75 -1.08 11.22
N LEU A 221 38.47 -2.29 10.75
CA LEU A 221 37.12 -2.84 10.77
C LEU A 221 36.68 -3.26 12.18
N ARG A 222 37.61 -3.54 13.10
CA ARG A 222 37.35 -3.89 14.52
C ARG A 222 37.12 -2.68 15.42
N ASP A 223 37.76 -1.54 15.14
CA ASP A 223 37.58 -0.33 15.93
C ASP A 223 36.15 0.22 15.83
N THR A 224 35.55 0.54 16.98
CA THR A 224 34.11 0.89 17.06
C THR A 224 33.80 2.26 16.44
N VAL A 225 34.71 3.22 16.52
CA VAL A 225 34.51 4.57 15.99
C VAL A 225 34.73 4.55 14.48
N ILE A 226 35.84 3.96 14.04
CA ILE A 226 36.19 3.84 12.62
C ILE A 226 35.18 2.98 11.87
N SER A 227 34.76 1.83 12.40
CA SER A 227 33.71 1.02 11.76
C SER A 227 32.39 1.78 11.61
N ARG A 228 31.99 2.58 12.61
CA ARG A 228 30.82 3.47 12.51
C ARG A 228 31.01 4.58 11.46
N LEU A 229 32.22 5.11 11.26
CA LEU A 229 32.50 6.06 10.18
C LEU A 229 32.46 5.37 8.80
N LEU A 230 33.01 4.16 8.67
CA LEU A 230 32.93 3.36 7.45
C LEU A 230 31.48 2.98 7.12
N TYR A 231 30.63 2.78 8.13
CA TYR A 231 29.20 2.58 7.96
C TYR A 231 28.49 3.75 7.28
N LEU A 232 28.95 4.99 7.52
CA LEU A 232 28.40 6.16 6.82
C LEU A 232 28.67 6.11 5.32
N VAL A 233 29.83 5.57 4.92
CA VAL A 233 30.17 5.34 3.50
C VAL A 233 29.31 4.24 2.91
N PHE A 234 29.13 3.12 3.62
CA PHE A 234 28.22 2.07 3.21
C PHE A 234 26.79 2.61 2.97
N SER A 235 26.26 3.38 3.92
CA SER A 235 24.88 3.86 3.89
C SER A 235 24.64 4.91 2.79
N ASN A 236 25.64 5.75 2.47
CA ASN A 236 25.49 6.86 1.54
C ASN A 236 26.10 6.62 0.14
N ARG A 237 27.01 5.63 -0.01
CA ARG A 237 27.71 5.29 -1.27
C ARG A 237 27.87 3.77 -1.42
N VAL A 238 26.72 3.10 -1.52
CA VAL A 238 26.62 1.64 -1.63
C VAL A 238 27.48 1.05 -2.77
N SER A 239 27.62 1.74 -3.91
CA SER A 239 28.45 1.28 -5.04
C SER A 239 29.94 1.19 -4.71
N LYS A 240 30.51 2.22 -4.08
CA LYS A 240 31.92 2.25 -3.66
C LYS A 240 32.20 1.28 -2.52
N TRP A 241 31.24 1.08 -1.63
CA TRP A 241 31.33 0.04 -0.60
C TRP A 241 31.30 -1.36 -1.21
N HIS A 242 30.41 -1.64 -2.17
CA HIS A 242 30.39 -2.95 -2.84
C HIS A 242 31.69 -3.26 -3.59
N GLU A 243 32.28 -2.26 -4.25
CA GLU A 243 33.61 -2.37 -4.87
C GLU A 243 34.67 -2.73 -3.81
N PHE A 244 34.68 -2.03 -2.68
CA PHE A 244 35.55 -2.32 -1.55
C PHE A 244 35.35 -3.75 -1.00
N VAL A 245 34.10 -4.17 -0.75
CA VAL A 245 33.77 -5.53 -0.26
C VAL A 245 34.20 -6.60 -1.26
N SER A 246 33.99 -6.37 -2.55
CA SER A 246 34.41 -7.31 -3.60
C SER A 246 35.93 -7.52 -3.59
N ARG A 247 36.69 -6.44 -3.42
CA ARG A 247 38.15 -6.47 -3.30
C ARG A 247 38.61 -7.17 -2.02
N VAL A 248 37.93 -6.96 -0.89
CA VAL A 248 38.21 -7.68 0.36
C VAL A 248 37.91 -9.18 0.23
N LYS A 249 36.82 -9.57 -0.43
CA LYS A 249 36.50 -10.99 -0.71
C LYS A 249 37.59 -11.65 -1.54
N LEU A 250 38.04 -10.96 -2.59
CA LEU A 250 39.12 -11.42 -3.46
C LEU A 250 40.43 -11.62 -2.68
N LEU A 251 40.77 -10.70 -1.77
CA LEU A 251 41.87 -10.86 -0.83
C LEU A 251 41.66 -12.06 0.10
N ALA A 252 40.46 -12.23 0.68
CA ALA A 252 40.17 -13.30 1.63
C ALA A 252 40.25 -14.71 1.00
N GLU A 253 39.88 -14.86 -0.27
CA GLU A 253 39.89 -16.13 -0.99
C GLU A 253 41.28 -16.50 -1.53
N SER A 254 42.01 -15.51 -2.05
CA SER A 254 43.19 -15.74 -2.88
C SER A 254 44.54 -15.37 -2.22
N SER A 255 44.53 -14.66 -1.09
CA SER A 255 45.76 -14.15 -0.46
C SER A 255 46.65 -15.24 0.14
N SER A 256 47.94 -15.18 -0.17
CA SER A 256 48.97 -16.05 0.40
C SER A 256 49.46 -15.56 1.76
N ALA A 257 49.57 -14.23 1.92
CA ALA A 257 49.95 -13.55 3.15
C ALA A 257 48.90 -13.77 4.25
N LEU A 258 47.61 -13.70 3.91
CA LEU A 258 46.53 -13.98 4.86
C LEU A 258 46.58 -15.43 5.38
N ARG A 259 46.87 -16.42 4.53
CA ARG A 259 47.03 -17.83 4.94
C ARG A 259 48.21 -18.03 5.90
N SER A 260 49.19 -17.13 5.89
CA SER A 260 50.36 -17.15 6.76
C SER A 260 50.20 -16.34 8.06
N SER A 261 49.14 -15.52 8.19
CA SER A 261 48.86 -14.75 9.41
C SER A 261 48.36 -15.66 10.54
N LYS A 262 48.74 -15.34 11.77
CA LYS A 262 48.26 -16.02 12.99
C LYS A 262 47.13 -15.26 13.69
N VAL A 263 46.86 -14.02 13.29
CA VAL A 263 46.00 -13.07 14.01
C VAL A 263 44.64 -12.88 13.33
N VAL A 264 44.58 -13.06 12.01
CA VAL A 264 43.37 -12.86 11.20
C VAL A 264 43.28 -13.99 10.18
N ASN A 265 42.16 -14.71 10.17
CA ASN A 265 41.88 -15.70 9.13
C ASN A 265 40.91 -15.15 8.07
N SER A 266 40.71 -15.90 6.97
CA SER A 266 39.81 -15.50 5.88
C SER A 266 38.34 -15.39 6.30
N GLY A 267 37.88 -16.26 7.21
CA GLY A 267 36.55 -16.19 7.80
C GLY A 267 36.33 -14.92 8.61
N ASP A 268 37.30 -14.54 9.45
CA ASP A 268 37.25 -13.34 10.30
C ASP A 268 37.13 -12.09 9.41
N LEU A 269 37.95 -11.98 8.35
CA LEU A 269 37.93 -10.84 7.45
C LEU A 269 36.61 -10.70 6.67
N LEU A 270 36.04 -11.84 6.24
CA LEU A 270 34.72 -11.88 5.59
C LEU A 270 33.59 -11.53 6.57
N GLU A 271 33.69 -11.94 7.84
CA GLU A 271 32.74 -11.57 8.89
C GLU A 271 32.80 -10.07 9.20
N LEU A 272 34.01 -9.50 9.26
CA LEU A 272 34.24 -8.07 9.52
C LEU A 272 33.62 -7.15 8.46
N VAL A 273 33.57 -7.59 7.21
CA VAL A 273 32.96 -6.85 6.09
C VAL A 273 31.51 -7.29 5.83
N SER A 274 31.05 -8.35 6.48
CA SER A 274 29.67 -8.82 6.34
C SER A 274 28.69 -7.77 6.86
N ASN A 275 27.57 -7.62 6.15
CA ASN A 275 26.48 -6.70 6.53
C ASN A 275 25.91 -6.98 7.94
N LYS A 276 26.23 -8.13 8.54
CA LYS A 276 25.80 -8.51 9.90
C LYS A 276 26.42 -7.64 11.00
N ARG A 277 27.60 -7.08 10.78
CA ARG A 277 28.33 -6.27 11.78
C ARG A 277 27.93 -4.79 11.76
N PHE A 278 27.56 -4.32 10.58
CA PHE A 278 27.05 -2.97 10.33
C PHE A 278 25.52 -2.87 10.48
N GLY A 279 24.82 -4.00 10.42
CA GLY A 279 23.47 -4.10 10.92
C GLY A 279 23.51 -3.94 12.43
N TYR A 280 23.13 -2.77 12.92
CA TYR A 280 22.76 -2.59 14.32
C TYR A 280 21.76 -3.71 14.67
N SER A 281 22.26 -4.74 15.37
CA SER A 281 21.55 -5.93 15.87
C SER A 281 20.38 -6.42 15.01
N ARG A 282 20.63 -7.38 14.10
CA ARG A 282 19.56 -8.29 13.66
C ARG A 282 19.73 -9.74 14.08
N ASP A 283 20.90 -10.23 14.49
CA ASP A 283 20.99 -11.56 15.09
C ASP A 283 22.22 -11.71 16.01
N SER A 284 22.01 -12.44 17.09
CA SER A 284 22.81 -12.48 18.32
C SER A 284 24.02 -13.40 18.28
N SER A 285 25.14 -12.89 18.81
CA SER A 285 26.03 -13.65 19.70
C SER A 285 26.85 -12.69 20.57
N ASN A 286 26.22 -12.17 21.63
CA ASN A 286 26.87 -11.85 22.92
C ASN A 286 25.79 -11.45 23.93
N GLU A 287 25.38 -12.43 24.72
CA GLU A 287 24.48 -12.30 25.87
C GLU A 287 25.15 -11.49 26.98
N GLY A 288 24.47 -10.49 27.55
CA GLY A 288 24.98 -9.84 28.77
C GLY A 288 24.27 -8.56 29.20
N SER A 289 24.51 -7.43 28.53
CA SER A 289 24.33 -6.12 29.20
C SER A 289 23.25 -5.20 28.63
N LEU A 290 22.77 -5.37 27.39
CA LEU A 290 21.81 -4.45 26.76
C LEU A 290 20.35 -4.93 26.77
N ARG A 291 20.02 -6.02 27.48
CA ARG A 291 18.65 -6.59 27.53
C ARG A 291 17.69 -5.86 28.47
N LYS A 292 18.14 -4.85 29.24
CA LYS A 292 17.31 -4.24 30.30
C LYS A 292 16.49 -3.01 29.90
N SER A 293 16.72 -2.38 28.74
CA SER A 293 16.04 -1.11 28.41
C SER A 293 15.67 -0.88 26.94
N ASN A 294 15.90 -1.86 26.06
CA ASN A 294 15.57 -1.77 24.61
C ASN A 294 14.82 -2.99 24.07
N ALA A 295 14.42 -3.95 24.92
CA ALA A 295 13.73 -5.19 24.52
C ALA A 295 12.33 -5.00 23.90
N ILE A 296 11.89 -3.76 23.68
CA ILE A 296 10.55 -3.40 23.21
C ILE A 296 10.50 -3.27 21.67
N VAL A 297 11.64 -3.09 20.98
CA VAL A 297 11.68 -2.88 19.52
C VAL A 297 12.23 -4.07 18.72
N ASP A 298 13.04 -4.93 19.31
CA ASP A 298 13.57 -6.11 18.61
C ASP A 298 12.53 -7.23 18.53
N PHE A 299 11.96 -7.44 17.34
CA PHE A 299 11.50 -8.77 16.94
C PHE A 299 12.73 -9.68 16.93
N GLY A 300 12.94 -10.43 18.02
CA GLY A 300 13.86 -11.56 17.98
C GLY A 300 13.42 -12.50 16.86
N SER A 301 14.39 -12.94 16.05
CA SER A 301 14.27 -14.04 15.08
C SER A 301 13.26 -15.08 15.59
N LEU A 302 12.05 -15.08 15.02
CA LEU A 302 11.06 -16.10 15.31
C LEU A 302 11.60 -17.42 14.74
N ALA A 303 11.72 -18.41 15.62
CA ALA A 303 12.06 -19.78 15.27
C ALA A 303 11.23 -20.27 14.06
N PRO A 304 11.78 -21.19 13.24
CA PRO A 304 11.15 -21.62 11.99
C PRO A 304 9.72 -22.12 12.23
N PHE A 305 8.85 -21.75 11.29
CA PHE A 305 7.40 -21.97 11.21
C PHE A 305 6.90 -23.41 11.42
N ALA A 306 7.79 -24.39 11.62
CA ALA A 306 7.47 -25.81 11.56
C ALA A 306 6.94 -26.42 12.88
N GLY A 307 6.92 -25.70 14.01
CA GLY A 307 6.64 -26.31 15.32
C GLY A 307 5.38 -25.84 16.06
N LEU A 308 4.77 -24.71 15.68
CA LEU A 308 3.77 -24.01 16.50
C LEU A 308 2.53 -23.56 15.71
N CYS A 309 2.08 -24.36 14.74
CA CYS A 309 0.81 -24.16 14.02
C CYS A 309 -0.46 -24.26 14.90
N HIS A 310 -0.33 -24.29 16.23
CA HIS A 310 -1.44 -24.34 17.18
C HIS A 310 -1.59 -23.04 18.00
N GLY A 311 -0.80 -22.00 17.72
CA GLY A 311 -0.83 -20.71 18.43
C GLY A 311 -1.56 -19.61 17.66
N ALA A 312 -2.68 -19.14 18.18
CA ALA A 312 -3.50 -18.06 17.63
C ALA A 312 -2.85 -16.65 17.63
N SER A 313 -1.61 -16.50 18.13
CA SER A 313 -0.96 -15.21 18.40
C SER A 313 -0.25 -14.55 17.21
N LEU A 314 0.09 -15.29 16.14
CA LEU A 314 0.89 -14.75 15.02
C LEU A 314 0.04 -14.40 13.79
N SER A 315 -1.15 -14.99 13.63
CA SER A 315 -2.05 -14.64 12.51
C SER A 315 -2.74 -13.28 12.66
N SER A 316 -2.71 -12.71 13.86
CA SER A 316 -3.25 -11.38 14.17
C SER A 316 -2.36 -10.24 13.63
N LEU A 317 -1.09 -10.50 13.34
CA LEU A 317 -0.17 -9.54 12.72
C LEU A 317 -0.56 -9.14 11.29
N TRP A 318 -1.43 -9.95 10.67
CA TRP A 318 -1.96 -9.74 9.31
C TRP A 318 -3.39 -9.20 9.30
N LEU A 319 -3.94 -8.84 10.47
CA LEU A 319 -5.30 -8.31 10.61
C LEU A 319 -5.64 -7.15 9.63
N PRO A 320 -4.72 -6.21 9.33
CA PRO A 320 -5.03 -5.15 8.35
C PRO A 320 -5.34 -5.69 6.94
N LEU A 321 -4.73 -6.81 6.53
CA LEU A 321 -5.08 -7.46 5.25
C LEU A 321 -6.49 -8.04 5.29
N ASP A 322 -6.85 -8.73 6.39
CA ASP A 322 -8.20 -9.26 6.59
C ASP A 322 -9.26 -8.15 6.54
N LEU A 323 -9.01 -6.99 7.16
CA LEU A 323 -9.92 -5.84 7.14
C LEU A 323 -10.05 -5.21 5.75
N VAL A 324 -8.94 -4.97 5.05
CA VAL A 324 -8.95 -4.39 3.69
C VAL A 324 -9.63 -5.32 2.68
N PHE A 325 -9.43 -6.63 2.82
CA PHE A 325 -10.09 -7.62 1.97
C PHE A 325 -11.61 -7.63 2.17
N GLU A 326 -12.09 -7.58 3.43
CA GLU A 326 -13.53 -7.48 3.73
C GLU A 326 -14.14 -6.14 3.30
N ASP A 327 -13.38 -5.06 3.47
CA ASP A 327 -13.79 -3.70 3.08
C ASP A 327 -13.98 -3.57 1.56
N ALA A 328 -13.11 -4.24 0.80
CA ALA A 328 -13.23 -4.33 -0.66
C ALA A 328 -14.48 -5.10 -1.13
N MET A 329 -15.20 -5.83 -0.26
CA MET A 329 -16.40 -6.58 -0.63
C MET A 329 -17.72 -5.84 -0.39
N ASP A 330 -17.73 -4.63 0.17
CA ASP A 330 -18.95 -3.89 0.55
C ASP A 330 -19.87 -3.58 -0.64
N GLY A 331 -19.31 -3.34 -1.84
CA GLY A 331 -20.00 -3.14 -3.14
C GLY A 331 -21.13 -2.10 -3.20
N TYR A 332 -21.34 -1.32 -2.13
CA TYR A 332 -22.01 -0.01 -2.18
C TYR A 332 -21.07 1.10 -2.70
N GLN A 333 -19.76 0.85 -2.68
CA GLN A 333 -18.74 1.73 -3.23
C GLN A 333 -17.78 0.96 -4.10
N VAL A 334 -17.34 1.67 -5.13
CA VAL A 334 -16.34 1.26 -6.09
C VAL A 334 -15.08 2.07 -5.81
N ASN A 335 -13.92 1.44 -5.82
CA ASN A 335 -12.66 2.13 -5.58
C ASN A 335 -12.07 2.62 -6.92
N PRO A 336 -11.58 3.88 -6.98
CA PRO A 336 -10.97 4.40 -8.20
C PRO A 336 -9.57 3.83 -8.43
N THR A 337 -8.88 3.44 -7.36
CA THR A 337 -7.53 2.85 -7.36
C THR A 337 -7.60 1.33 -7.36
N SER A 338 -6.64 0.69 -8.03
CA SER A 338 -6.56 -0.77 -8.09
C SER A 338 -6.31 -1.40 -6.72
N ALA A 339 -7.01 -2.49 -6.43
CA ALA A 339 -6.74 -3.31 -5.24
C ALA A 339 -5.30 -3.85 -5.25
N ILE A 340 -4.72 -4.10 -6.43
CA ILE A 340 -3.33 -4.57 -6.58
C ILE A 340 -2.37 -3.56 -5.96
N GLU A 341 -2.54 -2.27 -6.22
CA GLU A 341 -1.67 -1.21 -5.69
C GLU A 341 -1.82 -1.07 -4.17
N ILE A 342 -3.07 -1.05 -3.67
CA ILE A 342 -3.38 -0.92 -2.24
C ILE A 342 -2.77 -2.10 -1.45
N ILE A 343 -3.00 -3.34 -1.90
CA ILE A 343 -2.56 -4.54 -1.21
C ILE A 343 -1.04 -4.68 -1.30
N THR A 344 -0.43 -4.33 -2.44
CA THR A 344 1.04 -4.32 -2.59
C THR A 344 1.67 -3.35 -1.59
N GLY A 345 1.17 -2.12 -1.49
CA GLY A 345 1.65 -1.14 -0.52
C GLY A 345 1.48 -1.63 0.93
N LEU A 346 0.30 -2.17 1.26
CA LEU A 346 0.00 -2.70 2.58
C LEU A 346 0.89 -3.89 2.94
N ALA A 347 1.12 -4.84 2.03
CA ALA A 347 1.97 -6.00 2.23
C ALA A 347 3.41 -5.60 2.56
N LYS A 348 3.96 -4.63 1.82
CA LYS A 348 5.31 -4.12 2.11
C LYS A 348 5.35 -3.45 3.49
N THR A 349 4.36 -2.60 3.81
CA THR A 349 4.24 -1.95 5.12
C THR A 349 4.23 -2.99 6.24
N LEU A 350 3.35 -3.98 6.18
CA LEU A 350 3.25 -5.02 7.20
C LEU A 350 4.53 -5.84 7.31
N LYS A 351 5.19 -6.17 6.19
CA LYS A 351 6.49 -6.84 6.21
C LYS A 351 7.55 -6.02 6.96
N GLY A 352 7.62 -4.72 6.71
CA GLY A 352 8.56 -3.82 7.38
C GLY A 352 8.33 -3.76 8.89
N PHE A 353 7.08 -3.56 9.31
CA PHE A 353 6.70 -3.43 10.72
C PHE A 353 6.75 -4.73 11.51
N ASN A 354 6.41 -5.86 10.88
CA ASN A 354 6.48 -7.17 11.52
C ASN A 354 7.89 -7.76 11.52
N GLY A 355 8.85 -7.13 10.84
CA GLY A 355 10.21 -7.65 10.67
C GLY A 355 10.24 -9.01 9.97
N SER A 356 9.21 -9.35 9.20
CA SER A 356 8.99 -10.70 8.67
C SER A 356 9.77 -10.98 7.39
N THR A 357 9.92 -12.25 7.07
CA THR A 357 10.48 -12.67 5.78
C THR A 357 9.44 -12.49 4.67
N TRP A 358 9.87 -12.56 3.41
CA TRP A 358 8.91 -12.58 2.29
C TRP A 358 8.07 -13.85 2.29
N HIS A 359 8.61 -14.99 2.75
CA HIS A 359 7.87 -16.23 2.96
C HIS A 359 6.64 -16.01 3.85
N ASP A 360 6.83 -15.42 5.03
CA ASP A 360 5.75 -15.21 6.02
C ASP A 360 4.71 -14.21 5.49
N THR A 361 5.19 -13.22 4.73
CA THR A 361 4.35 -12.20 4.11
C THR A 361 3.44 -12.82 3.06
N PHE A 362 3.99 -13.65 2.15
CA PHE A 362 3.19 -14.37 1.18
C PHE A 362 2.18 -15.31 1.85
N LEU A 363 2.62 -16.07 2.85
CA LEU A 363 1.72 -16.94 3.61
C LEU A 363 0.59 -16.16 4.29
N GLY A 364 0.89 -15.01 4.90
CA GLY A 364 -0.09 -14.12 5.52
C GLY A 364 -1.14 -13.60 4.54
N ILE A 365 -0.71 -13.17 3.35
CA ILE A 365 -1.61 -12.71 2.28
C ILE A 365 -2.55 -13.85 1.82
N TRP A 366 -2.02 -15.05 1.57
CA TRP A 366 -2.82 -16.21 1.16
C TRP A 366 -3.82 -16.63 2.24
N ILE A 367 -3.40 -16.62 3.51
CA ILE A 367 -4.29 -16.96 4.62
C ILE A 367 -5.45 -15.97 4.72
N ALA A 368 -5.19 -14.66 4.66
CA ALA A 368 -6.24 -13.65 4.66
C ALA A 368 -7.20 -13.79 3.48
N ALA A 369 -6.66 -14.05 2.27
CA ALA A 369 -7.45 -14.20 1.05
C ALA A 369 -8.35 -15.44 1.09
N LEU A 370 -7.84 -16.55 1.62
CA LEU A 370 -8.63 -17.77 1.78
C LEU A 370 -9.69 -17.60 2.86
N ARG A 371 -9.38 -16.95 3.99
CA ARG A 371 -10.37 -16.64 5.03
C ARG A 371 -11.53 -15.82 4.49
N LEU A 372 -11.28 -14.84 3.61
CA LEU A 372 -12.31 -14.08 2.90
C LEU A 372 -13.26 -15.00 2.11
N VAL A 373 -12.70 -15.94 1.34
CA VAL A 373 -13.47 -16.93 0.57
C VAL A 373 -14.26 -17.85 1.51
N GLN A 374 -13.67 -18.28 2.63
CA GLN A 374 -14.34 -19.18 3.58
C GLN A 374 -15.47 -18.56 4.39
N ARG A 375 -15.47 -17.23 4.55
CA ARG A 375 -16.58 -16.49 5.16
C ARG A 375 -17.80 -16.37 4.24
N GLU A 376 -17.89 -17.20 3.20
CA GLU A 376 -19.03 -17.31 2.29
C GLU A 376 -20.26 -17.91 3.00
N ARG A 377 -20.94 -17.12 3.84
CA ARG A 377 -22.28 -17.49 4.33
C ARG A 377 -23.25 -16.30 4.38
N ASP A 378 -24.32 -16.46 3.60
CA ASP A 378 -25.66 -15.89 3.75
C ASP A 378 -25.82 -14.34 3.62
N PRO A 379 -27.01 -13.83 3.24
CA PRO A 379 -27.26 -12.69 2.34
C PRO A 379 -27.07 -11.31 2.97
N ILE A 380 -26.12 -11.13 3.89
CA ILE A 380 -25.82 -9.83 4.50
C ILE A 380 -25.35 -8.80 3.45
N GLU A 381 -24.66 -9.24 2.41
CA GLU A 381 -24.08 -8.38 1.36
C GLU A 381 -25.04 -8.11 0.19
N GLY A 382 -26.19 -8.80 0.16
CA GLY A 382 -27.19 -8.64 -0.89
C GLY A 382 -27.96 -9.91 -1.23
N PRO A 383 -28.95 -9.80 -2.12
CA PRO A 383 -29.79 -10.91 -2.54
C PRO A 383 -29.09 -11.95 -3.42
N ILE A 384 -27.89 -11.64 -3.93
CA ILE A 384 -27.04 -12.51 -4.75
C ILE A 384 -25.68 -12.60 -4.02
N PRO A 385 -25.20 -13.81 -3.65
CA PRO A 385 -23.90 -14.00 -3.01
C PRO A 385 -22.74 -13.57 -3.93
N ARG A 386 -21.80 -12.75 -3.42
CA ARG A 386 -20.68 -12.17 -4.20
C ARG A 386 -19.45 -13.07 -4.26
N LEU A 387 -19.67 -14.35 -4.53
CA LEU A 387 -18.60 -15.33 -4.49
C LEU A 387 -17.58 -15.11 -5.62
N ASP A 388 -18.04 -14.81 -6.83
CA ASP A 388 -17.14 -14.60 -7.98
C ASP A 388 -16.16 -13.44 -7.73
N THR A 389 -16.60 -12.38 -7.02
CA THR A 389 -15.75 -11.26 -6.59
C THR A 389 -14.71 -11.67 -5.54
N ARG A 390 -15.08 -12.48 -4.54
CA ARG A 390 -14.13 -13.01 -3.53
C ARG A 390 -13.10 -13.96 -4.15
N LEU A 391 -13.53 -14.75 -5.12
CA LEU A 391 -12.64 -15.61 -5.90
C LEU A 391 -11.73 -14.79 -6.82
N CYS A 392 -12.20 -13.69 -7.41
CA CYS A 392 -11.36 -12.74 -8.13
C CYS A 392 -10.24 -12.19 -7.22
N MET A 393 -10.57 -11.75 -6.00
CA MET A 393 -9.58 -11.27 -5.03
C MET A 393 -8.49 -12.32 -4.77
N SER A 394 -8.88 -13.57 -4.49
CA SER A 394 -7.94 -14.63 -4.11
C SER A 394 -7.19 -15.24 -5.30
N LEU A 395 -7.84 -15.48 -6.44
CA LEU A 395 -7.28 -16.24 -7.57
C LEU A 395 -6.78 -15.35 -8.73
N CYS A 396 -7.05 -14.05 -8.69
CA CYS A 396 -6.54 -13.10 -9.69
C CYS A 396 -5.73 -11.96 -9.06
N ILE A 397 -6.31 -11.21 -8.12
CA ILE A 397 -5.66 -10.02 -7.53
C ILE A 397 -4.44 -10.39 -6.70
N VAL A 398 -4.53 -11.37 -5.80
CA VAL A 398 -3.38 -11.80 -4.98
C VAL A 398 -2.21 -12.32 -5.84
N PRO A 399 -2.40 -13.19 -6.84
CA PRO A 399 -1.34 -13.53 -7.79
C PRO A 399 -0.69 -12.31 -8.45
N LEU A 400 -1.48 -11.31 -8.86
CA LEU A 400 -0.95 -10.07 -9.48
C LEU A 400 -0.17 -9.21 -8.48
N VAL A 401 -0.57 -9.17 -7.20
CA VAL A 401 0.19 -8.54 -6.12
C VAL A 401 1.54 -9.25 -5.95
N VAL A 402 1.53 -10.58 -5.89
CA VAL A 402 2.75 -11.38 -5.76
C VAL A 402 3.68 -11.17 -6.95
N ALA A 403 3.15 -11.14 -8.18
CA ALA A 403 3.93 -10.82 -9.38
C ALA A 403 4.58 -9.43 -9.28
N SER A 404 3.81 -8.42 -8.85
CA SER A 404 4.32 -7.05 -8.69
C SER A 404 5.45 -6.98 -7.67
N LEU A 405 5.32 -7.70 -6.55
CA LEU A 405 6.37 -7.78 -5.51
C LEU A 405 7.64 -8.49 -5.98
N ILE A 406 7.53 -9.52 -6.82
CA ILE A 406 8.69 -10.23 -7.40
C ILE A 406 9.39 -9.36 -8.46
N GLU A 407 8.61 -8.68 -9.31
CA GLU A 407 9.11 -7.83 -10.40
C GLU A 407 9.85 -6.57 -9.91
N GLU A 408 9.54 -6.10 -8.70
CA GLU A 408 10.27 -4.99 -8.07
C GLU A 408 11.70 -5.34 -7.63
N GLY A 409 12.06 -6.62 -7.55
CA GLY A 409 13.43 -7.04 -7.26
C GLY A 409 14.39 -6.57 -8.35
N GLU A 410 15.21 -5.55 -8.06
CA GLU A 410 16.05 -4.90 -9.07
C GLU A 410 17.10 -5.82 -9.71
N TYR A 411 17.43 -6.94 -9.05
CA TYR A 411 18.44 -7.89 -9.48
C TYR A 411 17.84 -9.30 -9.64
N GLU A 412 18.26 -10.02 -10.68
CA GLU A 412 17.79 -11.38 -10.98
C GLU A 412 17.97 -12.35 -9.79
N PHE A 413 19.03 -12.18 -9.00
CA PHE A 413 19.26 -12.94 -7.77
C PHE A 413 18.14 -12.74 -6.73
N VAL A 414 17.70 -11.49 -6.51
CA VAL A 414 16.63 -11.15 -5.56
C VAL A 414 15.31 -11.75 -6.04
N MET A 415 15.02 -11.68 -7.34
CA MET A 415 13.83 -12.31 -7.92
C MET A 415 13.81 -13.83 -7.70
N LYS A 416 14.95 -14.51 -7.85
CA LYS A 416 15.08 -15.96 -7.59
C LYS A 416 14.83 -16.29 -6.13
N THR A 417 15.37 -15.51 -5.19
CA THR A 417 15.11 -15.68 -3.75
C THR A 417 13.62 -15.49 -3.43
N LEU A 418 12.99 -14.43 -3.95
CA LEU A 418 11.57 -14.17 -3.75
C LEU A 418 10.68 -15.29 -4.30
N ARG A 419 11.03 -15.85 -5.46
CA ARG A 419 10.36 -17.03 -6.01
C ARG A 419 10.52 -18.25 -5.10
N GLY A 420 11.71 -18.46 -4.52
CA GLY A 420 11.95 -19.52 -3.53
C GLY A 420 11.09 -19.37 -2.27
N ASP A 421 10.98 -18.14 -1.75
CA ASP A 421 10.13 -17.81 -0.60
C ASP A 421 8.63 -18.04 -0.91
N LEU A 422 8.19 -17.70 -2.13
CA LEU A 422 6.83 -18.01 -2.58
C LEU A 422 6.57 -19.51 -2.66
N VAL A 423 7.48 -20.27 -3.29
CA VAL A 423 7.35 -21.74 -3.44
C VAL A 423 7.22 -22.40 -2.06
N THR A 424 8.10 -22.05 -1.13
CA THR A 424 8.05 -22.59 0.23
C THR A 424 6.77 -22.19 0.96
N SER A 425 6.29 -20.94 0.80
CA SER A 425 5.04 -20.50 1.44
C SER A 425 3.82 -21.27 0.95
N LEU A 426 3.75 -21.58 -0.35
CA LEU A 426 2.66 -22.37 -0.96
C LEU A 426 2.75 -23.86 -0.63
N GLN A 427 3.95 -24.38 -0.33
CA GLN A 427 4.12 -25.74 0.20
C GLN A 427 3.58 -25.85 1.63
N VAL A 428 3.97 -24.92 2.52
CA VAL A 428 3.46 -24.83 3.90
C VAL A 428 1.95 -24.59 3.93
N LEU A 429 1.41 -23.82 2.98
CA LEU A 429 -0.04 -23.60 2.87
C LEU A 429 -0.84 -24.93 2.75
N GLY A 430 -0.22 -25.97 2.18
CA GLY A 430 -0.81 -27.31 2.09
C GLY A 430 -1.13 -27.96 3.45
N GLU A 431 -0.50 -27.51 4.53
CA GLU A 431 -0.71 -28.00 5.90
C GLU A 431 -2.00 -27.45 6.55
N PHE A 432 -2.73 -26.55 5.87
CA PHE A 432 -3.99 -25.96 6.35
C PHE A 432 -5.22 -26.49 5.57
N PRO A 433 -5.59 -27.78 5.70
CA PRO A 433 -6.64 -28.40 4.88
C PRO A 433 -8.01 -27.79 5.12
N THR A 434 -8.29 -27.32 6.34
CA THR A 434 -9.54 -26.65 6.68
C THR A 434 -9.71 -25.34 5.94
N LEU A 435 -8.61 -24.60 5.68
CA LEU A 435 -8.59 -23.31 4.96
C LEU A 435 -8.69 -23.49 3.43
N LEU A 436 -8.23 -24.63 2.93
CA LEU A 436 -8.15 -24.93 1.50
C LEU A 436 -9.42 -25.58 0.93
N ALA A 437 -10.44 -25.85 1.75
CA ALA A 437 -11.70 -26.41 1.30
C ALA A 437 -12.38 -25.47 0.28
N PRO A 438 -12.61 -25.90 -0.98
CA PRO A 438 -13.20 -25.04 -2.00
C PRO A 438 -14.72 -24.90 -1.80
N PRO A 439 -15.30 -23.72 -2.13
CA PRO A 439 -16.74 -23.54 -2.27
C PRO A 439 -17.39 -24.55 -3.20
N GLN A 440 -18.65 -24.93 -2.94
CA GLN A 440 -19.34 -25.98 -3.67
C GLN A 440 -19.38 -25.76 -5.19
N CYS A 441 -19.53 -24.51 -5.64
CA CYS A 441 -19.57 -24.18 -7.07
C CYS A 441 -18.20 -24.23 -7.77
N VAL A 442 -17.10 -24.24 -7.01
CA VAL A 442 -15.72 -24.21 -7.50
C VAL A 442 -15.06 -25.60 -7.42
N VAL A 443 -15.65 -26.55 -6.68
CA VAL A 443 -15.14 -27.93 -6.55
C VAL A 443 -14.80 -28.55 -7.91
N SER A 444 -15.64 -28.35 -8.93
CA SER A 444 -15.40 -28.87 -10.28
C SER A 444 -14.13 -28.29 -10.92
N ALA A 445 -13.89 -26.98 -10.78
CA ALA A 445 -12.69 -26.32 -11.27
C ALA A 445 -11.44 -26.77 -10.51
N ALA A 446 -11.54 -26.91 -9.17
CA ALA A 446 -10.45 -27.40 -8.35
C ALA A 446 -10.06 -28.84 -8.72
N ASN A 447 -11.03 -29.71 -8.97
CA ASN A 447 -10.79 -31.08 -9.42
C ASN A 447 -10.13 -31.10 -10.80
N LYS A 448 -10.55 -30.25 -11.75
CA LYS A 448 -9.90 -30.12 -13.07
C LYS A 448 -8.44 -29.71 -12.94
N ALA A 449 -8.12 -28.75 -12.07
CA ALA A 449 -6.73 -28.34 -11.80
C ALA A 449 -5.88 -29.48 -11.23
N ALA A 450 -6.43 -30.26 -10.29
CA ALA A 450 -5.76 -31.44 -9.75
C ALA A 450 -5.53 -32.52 -10.83
N THR A 451 -6.52 -32.79 -11.70
CA THR A 451 -6.37 -33.73 -12.81
C THR A 451 -5.29 -33.29 -13.81
N LYS A 452 -5.21 -32.00 -14.11
CA LYS A 452 -4.15 -31.44 -14.98
C LYS A 452 -2.75 -31.73 -14.44
N ALA A 453 -2.55 -31.58 -13.13
CA ALA A 453 -1.28 -31.91 -12.47
C ALA A 453 -0.95 -33.41 -12.55
N ILE A 454 -1.95 -34.31 -12.38
CA ILE A 454 -1.76 -35.76 -12.52
C ILE A 454 -1.34 -36.13 -13.94
N MET A 455 -2.03 -35.58 -14.94
CA MET A 455 -1.73 -35.86 -16.35
C MET A 455 -0.31 -35.44 -16.74
N PHE A 456 0.19 -34.33 -16.19
CA PHE A 456 1.58 -33.90 -16.36
C PHE A 456 2.58 -34.93 -15.80
N LEU A 457 2.36 -35.39 -14.56
CA LEU A 457 3.23 -36.36 -13.89
C LEU A 457 3.21 -37.74 -14.58
N SER A 458 2.10 -38.12 -15.20
CA SER A 458 1.97 -39.35 -15.99
C SER A 458 2.55 -39.26 -17.41
N GLY A 459 3.23 -38.15 -17.77
CA GLY A 459 3.88 -37.98 -19.08
C GLY A 459 2.93 -37.61 -20.22
N GLY A 460 1.70 -37.17 -19.92
CA GLY A 460 0.76 -36.67 -20.91
C GLY A 460 1.13 -35.27 -21.41
N ASP A 461 0.95 -35.02 -22.72
CA ASP A 461 1.18 -33.69 -23.31
C ASP A 461 0.10 -32.71 -22.82
N VAL A 462 0.44 -31.95 -21.78
CA VAL A 462 -0.42 -30.92 -21.15
C VAL A 462 -0.67 -29.73 -22.09
N GLY A 463 0.11 -29.59 -23.16
CA GLY A 463 0.02 -28.47 -24.10
C GLY A 463 -0.94 -28.67 -25.28
N LYS A 464 -1.44 -29.89 -25.55
CA LYS A 464 -2.21 -30.19 -26.78
C LYS A 464 -3.51 -30.98 -26.61
N SER A 465 -3.76 -31.59 -25.45
CA SER A 465 -4.99 -32.34 -25.22
C SER A 465 -6.05 -31.46 -24.55
N CYS A 466 -7.26 -31.49 -25.11
CA CYS A 466 -8.39 -30.66 -24.69
C CYS A 466 -8.81 -31.00 -23.25
N SER A 467 -8.24 -30.31 -22.26
CA SER A 467 -8.58 -30.45 -20.84
C SER A 467 -10.00 -29.93 -20.51
N ASP A 468 -10.61 -29.19 -21.45
CA ASP A 468 -11.97 -28.66 -21.33
C ASP A 468 -13.06 -29.73 -21.41
N VAL A 469 -12.77 -30.89 -22.02
CA VAL A 469 -13.79 -31.91 -22.40
C VAL A 469 -13.77 -33.13 -21.48
N ILE A 470 -13.15 -33.07 -20.30
CA ILE A 470 -13.29 -34.17 -19.34
C ILE A 470 -14.67 -34.08 -18.68
N ASN A 471 -15.58 -34.95 -19.11
CA ASN A 471 -16.93 -35.07 -18.56
C ASN A 471 -16.86 -35.49 -17.07
N MET A 472 -17.59 -34.82 -16.17
CA MET A 472 -17.53 -35.11 -14.72
C MET A 472 -17.87 -36.57 -14.38
N LYS A 473 -18.60 -37.27 -15.25
CA LYS A 473 -18.96 -38.68 -15.08
C LYS A 473 -17.80 -39.66 -15.30
N ASP A 474 -16.75 -39.21 -16.01
CA ASP A 474 -15.59 -40.04 -16.38
C ASP A 474 -14.34 -39.74 -15.52
N MET A 475 -14.47 -38.85 -14.53
CA MET A 475 -13.37 -38.52 -13.62
C MET A 475 -13.14 -39.60 -12.56
N PRO A 476 -11.91 -40.09 -12.35
CA PRO A 476 -11.63 -41.06 -11.30
C PRO A 476 -11.92 -40.47 -9.92
N ILE A 477 -12.57 -41.28 -9.06
CA ILE A 477 -13.05 -40.91 -7.71
C ILE A 477 -11.93 -40.38 -6.78
N ASN A 478 -10.67 -40.59 -7.16
CA ASN A 478 -9.48 -40.18 -6.40
C ASN A 478 -8.99 -38.73 -6.67
N CYS A 479 -9.54 -38.00 -7.65
CA CYS A 479 -9.13 -36.61 -7.93
C CYS A 479 -9.89 -35.59 -7.06
N ARG A 480 -9.51 -35.44 -5.78
CA ARG A 480 -10.05 -34.38 -4.90
C ARG A 480 -9.13 -33.15 -4.91
N GLY A 481 -9.46 -32.16 -5.72
CA GLY A 481 -8.80 -30.86 -5.75
C GLY A 481 -9.23 -29.93 -4.62
N ASN A 482 -8.42 -28.92 -4.34
CA ASN A 482 -8.67 -27.90 -3.31
C ASN A 482 -8.22 -26.51 -3.80
N MET A 483 -8.40 -25.46 -2.98
CA MET A 483 -8.05 -24.08 -3.38
C MET A 483 -6.57 -23.89 -3.74
N ARG A 484 -5.65 -24.68 -3.16
CA ARG A 484 -4.21 -24.62 -3.47
C ARG A 484 -3.93 -25.01 -4.92
N HIS A 485 -4.70 -25.93 -5.49
CA HIS A 485 -4.57 -26.31 -6.90
C HIS A 485 -4.90 -25.13 -7.81
N LEU A 486 -5.98 -24.40 -7.52
CA LEU A 486 -6.38 -23.21 -8.28
C LEU A 486 -5.37 -22.06 -8.15
N ILE A 487 -4.84 -21.85 -6.94
CA ILE A 487 -3.79 -20.83 -6.71
C ILE A 487 -2.55 -21.14 -7.54
N VAL A 488 -2.09 -22.39 -7.55
CA VAL A 488 -0.90 -22.79 -8.32
C VAL A 488 -1.15 -22.64 -9.82
N GLU A 489 -2.32 -23.04 -10.33
CA GLU A 489 -2.69 -22.79 -11.73
C GLU A 489 -2.66 -21.30 -12.10
N ALA A 490 -3.23 -20.44 -11.25
CA ALA A 490 -3.26 -19.00 -11.46
C ALA A 490 -1.86 -18.37 -11.46
N CYS A 491 -0.93 -18.92 -10.66
CA CYS A 491 0.48 -18.51 -10.64
C CYS A 491 1.26 -19.01 -11.86
N ILE A 492 1.00 -20.24 -12.32
CA ILE A 492 1.63 -20.80 -13.53
C ILE A 492 1.19 -20.02 -14.77
N ALA A 493 -0.11 -19.73 -14.89
CA ALA A 493 -0.66 -18.97 -16.02
C ALA A 493 -0.01 -17.58 -16.20
N ARG A 494 0.53 -17.00 -15.11
CA ARG A 494 1.18 -15.69 -15.09
C ARG A 494 2.71 -15.74 -15.12
N ASN A 495 3.30 -16.91 -15.34
CA ASN A 495 4.75 -17.15 -15.28
C ASN A 495 5.39 -16.78 -13.92
N ILE A 496 4.61 -16.82 -12.84
CA ILE A 496 5.10 -16.63 -11.47
C ILE A 496 5.73 -17.93 -10.96
N LEU A 497 5.11 -19.06 -11.27
CA LEU A 497 5.60 -20.40 -11.01
C LEU A 497 5.81 -21.15 -12.33
N ASP A 498 6.68 -22.16 -12.28
CA ASP A 498 6.86 -23.13 -13.36
C ASP A 498 6.01 -24.39 -13.10
N THR A 499 5.77 -25.17 -14.16
CA THR A 499 5.10 -26.48 -14.15
C THR A 499 5.75 -27.50 -13.22
N SER A 500 7.01 -27.25 -12.81
CA SER A 500 7.69 -28.01 -11.75
C SER A 500 6.92 -28.02 -10.43
N ALA A 501 6.01 -27.07 -10.19
CA ALA A 501 5.13 -27.06 -9.01
C ALA A 501 4.23 -28.31 -8.92
N TYR A 502 3.87 -28.94 -10.03
CA TYR A 502 3.07 -30.17 -10.03
C TYR A 502 3.79 -31.35 -9.37
N SER A 503 5.12 -31.30 -9.31
CA SER A 503 5.99 -32.34 -8.72
C SER A 503 6.21 -32.17 -7.21
N TRP A 504 5.61 -31.17 -6.57
CA TRP A 504 5.79 -30.95 -5.14
C TRP A 504 5.30 -32.15 -4.30
N PRO A 505 6.04 -32.58 -3.26
CA PRO A 505 5.62 -33.66 -2.39
C PRO A 505 4.23 -33.42 -1.80
N GLY A 506 3.34 -34.41 -1.90
CA GLY A 506 1.97 -34.32 -1.37
C GLY A 506 1.06 -33.30 -2.10
N TYR A 507 1.47 -32.76 -3.25
CA TYR A 507 0.63 -31.87 -4.05
C TYR A 507 -0.54 -32.61 -4.70
N VAL A 508 -0.31 -33.84 -5.19
CA VAL A 508 -1.38 -34.72 -5.67
C VAL A 508 -1.33 -36.09 -4.99
N ASN A 509 -2.50 -36.60 -4.60
CA ASN A 509 -2.68 -37.93 -4.02
C ASN A 509 -3.22 -38.90 -5.09
N GLY A 510 -2.34 -39.66 -5.78
CA GLY A 510 -2.77 -40.67 -6.75
C GLY A 510 -1.66 -41.64 -7.14
N GLN A 511 -1.98 -42.95 -7.20
CA GLN A 511 -1.15 -43.96 -7.86
C GLN A 511 -1.20 -43.76 -9.38
N ASN A 512 -0.05 -43.86 -10.04
CA ASN A 512 0.20 -43.50 -11.45
C ASN A 512 -0.47 -44.39 -12.53
N ASP A 513 -1.35 -45.33 -12.17
CA ASP A 513 -1.65 -46.47 -13.06
C ASP A 513 -3.01 -46.44 -13.79
N GLN A 514 -3.75 -45.32 -13.77
CA GLN A 514 -5.02 -45.22 -14.51
C GLN A 514 -5.10 -43.94 -15.33
N ILE A 515 -4.55 -43.98 -16.55
CA ILE A 515 -4.79 -42.97 -17.59
C ILE A 515 -6.25 -43.15 -18.06
N PRO A 516 -7.13 -42.13 -17.97
CA PRO A 516 -8.41 -42.19 -18.63
C PRO A 516 -8.19 -42.17 -20.14
N GLN A 517 -8.41 -43.30 -20.82
CA GLN A 517 -8.57 -43.30 -22.27
C GLN A 517 -9.90 -42.61 -22.59
N SER A 518 -9.87 -41.30 -22.88
CA SER A 518 -11.04 -40.60 -23.41
C SER A 518 -11.01 -40.58 -24.94
N LEU A 519 -11.78 -41.50 -25.53
CA LEU A 519 -12.40 -41.31 -26.84
C LEU A 519 -13.78 -40.66 -26.60
N SER A 520 -14.07 -39.51 -27.24
CA SER A 520 -15.33 -39.28 -27.99
C SER A 520 -15.79 -37.80 -28.11
N SER A 521 -16.11 -37.46 -29.36
CA SER A 521 -17.04 -36.44 -29.91
C SER A 521 -16.64 -34.96 -29.93
N GLU A 522 -16.84 -34.37 -31.12
CA GLU A 522 -16.71 -32.95 -31.49
C GLU A 522 -17.69 -32.06 -30.70
N VAL A 523 -17.39 -31.78 -29.43
CA VAL A 523 -18.12 -30.77 -28.66
C VAL A 523 -17.54 -29.38 -28.99
N PRO A 524 -18.37 -28.36 -29.28
CA PRO A 524 -17.90 -26.99 -29.48
C PRO A 524 -17.15 -26.48 -28.24
N CYS A 525 -15.89 -26.09 -28.43
CA CYS A 525 -14.97 -25.65 -27.36
C CYS A 525 -14.00 -24.56 -27.84
N TRP A 526 -13.31 -23.90 -26.93
CA TRP A 526 -12.36 -22.81 -27.24
C TRP A 526 -11.29 -23.21 -28.27
N SER A 527 -10.74 -24.42 -28.16
CA SER A 527 -9.74 -24.93 -29.11
C SER A 527 -10.27 -25.06 -30.54
N SER A 528 -11.54 -25.45 -30.73
CA SER A 528 -12.17 -25.54 -32.04
C SER A 528 -12.42 -24.15 -32.66
N PHE A 529 -12.76 -23.16 -31.84
CA PHE A 529 -12.88 -21.77 -32.26
C PHE A 529 -11.53 -21.19 -32.67
N VAL A 530 -10.46 -21.43 -31.90
CA VAL A 530 -9.09 -20.99 -32.27
C VAL A 530 -8.62 -21.64 -33.57
N LYS A 531 -9.05 -22.87 -33.87
CA LYS A 531 -8.78 -23.55 -35.16
C LYS A 531 -9.61 -23.05 -36.34
N GLY A 532 -10.54 -22.11 -36.14
CA GLY A 532 -11.28 -21.44 -37.22
C GLY A 532 -12.74 -21.84 -37.37
N ALA A 533 -13.33 -22.56 -36.39
CA ALA A 533 -14.77 -22.83 -36.42
C ALA A 533 -15.59 -21.53 -36.30
N PRO A 534 -16.71 -21.39 -37.04
CA PRO A 534 -17.55 -20.19 -37.02
C PRO A 534 -18.30 -20.05 -35.69
N LEU A 535 -18.56 -18.82 -35.28
CA LEU A 535 -19.15 -18.47 -33.99
C LEU A 535 -20.69 -18.58 -34.04
N ASN A 536 -21.21 -19.80 -34.24
CA ASN A 536 -22.64 -20.08 -34.28
C ASN A 536 -23.29 -20.11 -32.88
N ALA A 537 -24.64 -20.13 -32.80
CA ALA A 537 -25.36 -20.07 -31.53
C ALA A 537 -24.99 -21.18 -30.53
N ALA A 538 -24.66 -22.38 -31.01
CA ALA A 538 -24.22 -23.49 -30.15
C ALA A 538 -22.82 -23.25 -29.58
N MET A 539 -21.90 -22.71 -30.40
CA MET A 539 -20.57 -22.29 -29.97
C MET A 539 -20.65 -21.17 -28.95
N VAL A 540 -21.44 -20.11 -29.22
CA VAL A 540 -21.65 -18.99 -28.29
C VAL A 540 -22.13 -19.48 -26.92
N LYS A 541 -23.14 -20.35 -26.89
CA LYS A 541 -23.67 -20.89 -25.64
C LYS A 541 -22.62 -21.68 -24.85
N ALA A 542 -21.77 -22.43 -25.53
CA ALA A 542 -20.67 -23.16 -24.89
C ALA A 542 -19.62 -22.22 -24.31
N LEU A 543 -19.11 -21.27 -25.12
CA LEU A 543 -18.05 -20.33 -24.72
C LEU A 543 -18.49 -19.32 -23.65
N VAL A 544 -19.77 -18.94 -23.61
CA VAL A 544 -20.32 -18.10 -22.52
C VAL A 544 -20.26 -18.82 -21.17
N SER A 545 -20.40 -20.15 -21.16
CA SER A 545 -20.48 -20.96 -19.94
C SER A 545 -19.12 -21.47 -19.44
N VAL A 546 -18.10 -21.50 -20.29
CA VAL A 546 -16.76 -22.03 -20.00
C VAL A 546 -15.73 -20.90 -20.17
N PRO A 547 -14.93 -20.56 -19.14
CA PRO A 547 -13.92 -19.51 -19.27
C PRO A 547 -12.82 -19.91 -20.26
N ALA A 548 -12.24 -18.93 -20.94
CA ALA A 548 -11.04 -19.15 -21.75
C ALA A 548 -9.86 -19.59 -20.88
N SER A 549 -9.01 -20.44 -21.44
CA SER A 549 -7.87 -21.07 -20.76
C SER A 549 -6.55 -20.33 -21.00
N SER A 550 -6.46 -19.54 -22.06
CA SER A 550 -5.24 -18.83 -22.46
C SER A 550 -5.50 -17.41 -22.99
N LEU A 551 -4.45 -16.58 -22.98
CA LEU A 551 -4.50 -15.23 -23.54
C LEU A 551 -4.81 -15.26 -25.05
N THR A 552 -4.26 -16.22 -25.79
CA THR A 552 -4.45 -16.35 -27.25
C THR A 552 -5.92 -16.56 -27.65
N GLU A 553 -6.68 -17.28 -26.83
CA GLU A 553 -8.10 -17.52 -27.04
C GLU A 553 -8.93 -16.22 -26.93
N VAL A 554 -8.60 -15.39 -25.92
CA VAL A 554 -9.26 -14.10 -25.69
C VAL A 554 -8.83 -13.07 -26.73
N GLU A 555 -7.55 -13.04 -27.09
CA GLU A 555 -7.02 -12.17 -28.15
C GLU A 555 -7.74 -12.42 -29.48
N LYS A 556 -7.88 -13.69 -29.89
CA LYS A 556 -8.62 -14.03 -31.10
C LYS A 556 -10.07 -13.57 -31.03
N LEU A 557 -10.73 -13.73 -29.88
CA LEU A 557 -12.11 -13.29 -29.70
C LEU A 557 -12.24 -11.76 -29.73
N TYR A 558 -11.27 -11.04 -29.17
CA TYR A 558 -11.18 -9.58 -29.26
C TYR A 558 -10.97 -9.11 -30.71
N GLU A 559 -10.12 -9.79 -31.48
CA GLU A 559 -9.95 -9.49 -32.91
C GLU A 559 -11.27 -9.66 -33.69
N VAL A 560 -12.03 -10.72 -33.41
CA VAL A 560 -13.37 -10.93 -33.98
C VAL A 560 -14.34 -9.82 -33.55
N ALA A 561 -14.30 -9.38 -32.29
CA ALA A 561 -15.12 -8.28 -31.80
C ALA A 561 -14.80 -6.93 -32.46
N VAL A 562 -13.58 -6.74 -32.98
CA VAL A 562 -13.18 -5.49 -33.67
C VAL A 562 -13.41 -5.57 -35.18
N LYS A 563 -13.05 -6.70 -35.82
CA LYS A 563 -12.99 -6.84 -37.29
C LYS A 563 -14.08 -7.73 -37.90
N GLY A 564 -14.84 -8.46 -37.09
CA GLY A 564 -15.87 -9.40 -37.56
C GLY A 564 -17.08 -8.74 -38.18
N SER A 565 -18.04 -9.55 -38.65
CA SER A 565 -19.37 -9.08 -39.03
C SER A 565 -20.17 -8.59 -37.81
N ASP A 566 -21.23 -7.81 -38.01
CA ASP A 566 -21.98 -7.22 -36.87
C ASP A 566 -22.57 -8.29 -35.93
N ASP A 567 -23.00 -9.44 -36.46
CA ASP A 567 -23.48 -10.58 -35.67
C ASP A 567 -22.35 -11.26 -34.88
N GLU A 568 -21.18 -11.40 -35.50
CA GLU A 568 -19.98 -11.93 -34.84
C GLU A 568 -19.46 -10.98 -33.75
N LYS A 569 -19.51 -9.66 -33.97
CA LYS A 569 -19.16 -8.65 -32.97
C LYS A 569 -20.04 -8.74 -31.74
N ILE A 570 -21.35 -8.82 -31.92
CA ILE A 570 -22.32 -8.97 -30.83
C ILE A 570 -22.06 -10.27 -30.07
N SER A 571 -21.88 -11.36 -30.81
CA SER A 571 -21.69 -12.68 -30.20
C SER A 571 -20.34 -12.78 -29.46
N ALA A 572 -19.27 -12.19 -30.00
CA ALA A 572 -17.97 -12.10 -29.33
C ALA A 572 -18.03 -11.27 -28.05
N ALA A 573 -18.76 -10.14 -28.08
CA ALA A 573 -19.01 -9.33 -26.88
C ALA A 573 -19.75 -10.13 -25.79
N ILE A 574 -20.78 -10.89 -26.16
CA ILE A 574 -21.54 -11.74 -25.22
C ILE A 574 -20.63 -12.80 -24.59
N VAL A 575 -19.76 -13.45 -25.39
CA VAL A 575 -18.82 -14.46 -24.89
C VAL A 575 -17.80 -13.85 -23.92
N LEU A 576 -17.24 -12.67 -24.23
CA LEU A 576 -16.29 -11.98 -23.35
C LEU A 576 -16.91 -11.58 -22.00
N CYS A 577 -18.18 -11.15 -22.00
CA CYS A 577 -18.93 -10.84 -20.78
C CYS A 577 -19.38 -12.08 -19.98
N GLY A 578 -19.18 -13.29 -20.50
CA GLY A 578 -19.58 -14.55 -19.88
C GLY A 578 -18.61 -15.06 -18.81
N ALA A 579 -18.43 -16.38 -18.75
CA ALA A 579 -17.60 -17.04 -17.74
C ALA A 579 -16.13 -16.56 -17.74
N SER A 580 -15.59 -16.08 -18.86
CA SER A 580 -14.23 -15.52 -18.94
C SER A 580 -14.06 -14.27 -18.08
N LEU A 581 -15.11 -13.47 -17.88
CA LEU A 581 -15.08 -12.29 -17.01
C LEU A 581 -15.21 -12.66 -15.53
N THR A 582 -16.09 -13.59 -15.18
CA THR A 582 -16.41 -13.89 -13.77
C THR A 582 -15.58 -15.03 -13.18
N ARG A 583 -15.21 -16.02 -13.98
CA ARG A 583 -14.55 -17.27 -13.57
C ARG A 583 -13.25 -17.57 -14.32
N GLY A 584 -12.83 -16.69 -15.23
CA GLY A 584 -11.55 -16.79 -15.95
C GLY A 584 -10.35 -16.33 -15.13
N TRP A 585 -10.17 -16.82 -13.90
CA TRP A 585 -9.20 -16.26 -12.94
C TRP A 585 -7.74 -16.23 -13.42
N ASN A 586 -7.38 -17.07 -14.40
CA ASN A 586 -6.04 -17.13 -14.97
C ASN A 586 -5.72 -15.99 -15.94
N ILE A 587 -6.74 -15.36 -16.52
CA ILE A 587 -6.63 -14.39 -17.63
C ILE A 587 -7.55 -13.15 -17.44
N GLN A 588 -8.23 -13.06 -16.30
CA GLN A 588 -9.30 -12.10 -16.04
C GLN A 588 -8.88 -10.64 -16.27
N GLU A 589 -7.64 -10.29 -15.94
CA GLU A 589 -7.07 -8.96 -16.16
C GLU A 589 -7.10 -8.54 -17.64
N HIS A 590 -6.88 -9.48 -18.55
CA HIS A 590 -6.89 -9.24 -19.98
C HIS A 590 -8.31 -9.13 -20.52
N THR A 591 -9.24 -9.97 -20.03
CA THR A 591 -10.66 -9.87 -20.37
C THR A 591 -11.23 -8.50 -19.98
N VAL A 592 -10.94 -8.03 -18.76
CA VAL A 592 -11.39 -6.71 -18.27
C VAL A 592 -10.80 -5.57 -19.11
N GLU A 593 -9.52 -5.68 -19.46
CA GLU A 593 -8.83 -4.74 -20.35
C GLU A 593 -9.49 -4.69 -21.74
N TYR A 594 -9.68 -5.84 -22.39
CA TYR A 594 -10.29 -5.91 -23.71
C TYR A 594 -11.73 -5.40 -23.73
N LEU A 595 -12.55 -5.75 -22.73
CA LEU A 595 -13.91 -5.22 -22.60
C LEU A 595 -13.93 -3.69 -22.48
N THR A 596 -12.99 -3.12 -21.73
CA THR A 596 -12.88 -1.65 -21.58
C THR A 596 -12.48 -0.99 -22.90
N ARG A 597 -11.56 -1.62 -23.66
CA ARG A 597 -11.15 -1.15 -25.00
C ARG A 597 -12.29 -1.21 -26.01
N LEU A 598 -13.13 -2.24 -25.96
CA LEU A 598 -14.28 -2.40 -26.86
C LEU A 598 -15.38 -1.35 -26.65
N LEU A 599 -15.46 -0.72 -25.48
CA LEU A 599 -16.37 0.42 -25.24
C LEU A 599 -15.90 1.71 -25.95
N SER A 600 -14.66 1.75 -26.43
CA SER A 600 -14.11 2.82 -27.27
C SER A 600 -13.67 2.24 -28.62
N PRO A 601 -14.60 1.79 -29.48
CA PRO A 601 -14.26 1.10 -30.72
C PRO A 601 -13.51 2.03 -31.70
N PRO A 602 -12.58 1.48 -32.50
CA PRO A 602 -11.84 2.27 -33.49
C PRO A 602 -12.79 2.85 -34.54
N VAL A 603 -12.39 3.99 -35.11
CA VAL A 603 -13.14 4.61 -36.21
C VAL A 603 -13.01 3.72 -37.46
N PRO A 604 -14.11 3.30 -38.11
CA PRO A 604 -14.06 2.51 -39.34
C PRO A 604 -13.32 3.26 -40.46
N ALA A 605 -12.53 2.55 -41.27
CA ALA A 605 -11.73 3.17 -42.35
C ALA A 605 -12.58 3.88 -43.42
N ASP A 606 -13.82 3.44 -43.62
CA ASP A 606 -14.76 4.00 -44.60
C ASP A 606 -15.67 5.10 -44.00
N TYR A 607 -15.42 5.51 -42.75
CA TYR A 607 -16.26 6.48 -42.06
C TYR A 607 -15.99 7.92 -42.55
N SER A 608 -16.99 8.53 -43.19
CA SER A 608 -16.96 9.91 -43.70
C SER A 608 -18.18 10.75 -43.29
N GLY A 609 -19.01 10.23 -42.39
CA GLY A 609 -20.27 10.88 -41.98
C GLY A 609 -20.10 11.94 -40.90
N ASP A 610 -21.08 12.86 -40.82
CA ASP A 610 -21.18 13.91 -39.79
C ASP A 610 -21.70 13.38 -38.43
N GLU A 611 -22.25 12.16 -38.40
CA GLU A 611 -22.76 11.53 -37.17
C GLU A 611 -21.61 10.99 -36.30
N SER A 612 -21.91 10.19 -35.26
CA SER A 612 -20.87 9.48 -34.50
C SER A 612 -20.72 8.05 -35.02
N HIS A 613 -19.47 7.58 -35.19
CA HIS A 613 -19.20 6.19 -35.58
C HIS A 613 -19.74 5.16 -34.57
N LEU A 614 -20.00 5.58 -33.32
CA LEU A 614 -20.56 4.72 -32.26
C LEU A 614 -21.95 4.16 -32.60
N ILE A 615 -22.70 4.83 -33.48
CA ILE A 615 -24.05 4.43 -33.92
C ILE A 615 -23.98 3.08 -34.65
N GLY A 616 -22.95 2.86 -35.47
CA GLY A 616 -22.71 1.58 -36.15
C GLY A 616 -22.36 0.44 -35.19
N TYR A 617 -21.95 0.74 -33.96
CA TYR A 617 -21.60 -0.24 -32.94
C TYR A 617 -22.69 -0.41 -31.86
N ALA A 618 -23.88 0.19 -32.02
CA ALA A 618 -24.91 0.27 -30.99
C ALA A 618 -25.28 -1.09 -30.35
N CYS A 619 -25.54 -2.12 -31.16
CA CYS A 619 -25.90 -3.46 -30.67
C CYS A 619 -24.77 -4.11 -29.87
N MET A 620 -23.52 -4.02 -30.35
CA MET A 620 -22.35 -4.54 -29.67
C MET A 620 -22.11 -3.80 -28.35
N LEU A 621 -22.15 -2.47 -28.35
CA LEU A 621 -21.98 -1.65 -27.16
C LEU A 621 -23.06 -1.98 -26.12
N ASN A 622 -24.32 -2.10 -26.54
CA ASN A 622 -25.42 -2.49 -25.64
C ASN A 622 -25.20 -3.88 -25.03
N ALA A 623 -24.74 -4.87 -25.81
CA ALA A 623 -24.42 -6.19 -25.31
C ALA A 623 -23.32 -6.15 -24.23
N ILE A 624 -22.26 -5.36 -24.45
CA ILE A 624 -21.18 -5.18 -23.47
C ILE A 624 -21.71 -4.50 -22.20
N ILE A 625 -22.40 -3.36 -22.33
CA ILE A 625 -22.89 -2.55 -21.21
C ILE A 625 -23.85 -3.38 -20.33
N VAL A 626 -24.75 -4.14 -20.94
CA VAL A 626 -25.65 -5.05 -20.21
C VAL A 626 -24.85 -6.18 -19.57
N GLY A 627 -23.91 -6.78 -20.29
CA GLY A 627 -23.07 -7.88 -19.80
C GLY A 627 -22.22 -7.52 -18.58
N ILE A 628 -21.64 -6.32 -18.54
CA ILE A 628 -20.85 -5.82 -17.40
C ILE A 628 -21.69 -5.10 -16.33
N GLY A 629 -23.00 -4.97 -16.54
CA GLY A 629 -23.89 -4.18 -15.69
C GLY A 629 -24.24 -4.80 -14.33
N SER A 630 -23.79 -6.04 -14.07
CA SER A 630 -24.00 -6.74 -12.80
C SER A 630 -23.12 -6.16 -11.67
N VAL A 631 -23.55 -6.34 -10.42
CA VAL A 631 -22.80 -5.83 -9.25
C VAL A 631 -21.43 -6.48 -9.14
N ASP A 632 -21.34 -7.81 -9.34
CA ASP A 632 -20.06 -8.52 -9.31
C ASP A 632 -19.12 -8.09 -10.43
N SER A 633 -19.63 -7.87 -11.65
CA SER A 633 -18.83 -7.35 -12.77
C SER A 633 -18.23 -5.99 -12.42
N ILE A 634 -19.03 -5.05 -11.93
CA ILE A 634 -18.52 -3.72 -11.54
C ILE A 634 -17.45 -3.83 -10.45
N GLN A 635 -17.64 -4.73 -9.47
CA GLN A 635 -16.67 -4.94 -8.42
C GLN A 635 -15.38 -5.61 -8.94
N ILE A 636 -15.45 -6.53 -9.89
CA ILE A 636 -14.27 -7.07 -10.57
C ILE A 636 -13.48 -5.95 -11.27
N PHE A 637 -14.16 -5.07 -12.01
CA PHE A 637 -13.51 -3.90 -12.63
C PHE A 637 -12.89 -2.96 -11.57
N SER A 638 -13.56 -2.77 -10.43
CA SER A 638 -13.06 -2.03 -9.25
C SER A 638 -11.74 -2.61 -8.73
N LEU A 639 -11.69 -3.92 -8.50
CA LEU A 639 -10.49 -4.60 -8.01
C LEU A 639 -9.30 -4.42 -8.97
N HIS A 640 -9.56 -4.46 -10.28
CA HIS A 640 -8.55 -4.22 -11.32
C HIS A 640 -8.17 -2.74 -11.51
N GLY A 641 -8.86 -1.80 -10.87
CA GLY A 641 -8.62 -0.35 -11.00
C GLY A 641 -9.07 0.24 -12.34
N MET A 642 -10.08 -0.36 -12.98
CA MET A 642 -10.53 -0.03 -14.34
C MET A 642 -11.75 0.91 -14.36
N VAL A 643 -12.22 1.32 -13.19
CA VAL A 643 -13.41 2.17 -13.01
C VAL A 643 -13.21 3.57 -13.62
N PRO A 644 -12.05 4.24 -13.44
CA PRO A 644 -11.79 5.51 -14.12
C PRO A 644 -11.85 5.41 -15.65
N GLN A 645 -11.33 4.32 -16.22
CA GLN A 645 -11.34 4.05 -17.66
C GLN A 645 -12.76 3.74 -18.13
N LEU A 646 -13.52 2.93 -17.38
CA LEU A 646 -14.90 2.61 -17.69
C LEU A 646 -15.78 3.87 -17.70
N ALA A 647 -15.62 4.76 -16.72
CA ALA A 647 -16.31 6.05 -16.71
C ALA A 647 -15.93 6.91 -17.93
N CYS A 648 -14.64 6.97 -18.28
CA CYS A 648 -14.14 7.69 -19.46
C CYS A 648 -14.74 7.15 -20.77
N SER A 649 -14.92 5.83 -20.91
CA SER A 649 -15.50 5.22 -22.12
C SER A 649 -17.03 5.33 -22.17
N LEU A 650 -17.73 5.37 -21.03
CA LEU A 650 -19.19 5.49 -20.98
C LEU A 650 -19.70 6.90 -21.26
N MET A 651 -18.94 7.94 -20.91
CA MET A 651 -19.35 9.34 -21.12
C MET A 651 -19.62 9.69 -22.59
N PRO A 652 -18.75 9.36 -23.57
CA PRO A 652 -19.04 9.54 -24.99
C PRO A 652 -20.30 8.80 -25.45
N ILE A 653 -20.52 7.57 -24.97
CA ILE A 653 -21.70 6.77 -25.29
C ILE A 653 -22.96 7.48 -24.77
N CYS A 654 -22.94 7.98 -23.53
CA CYS A 654 -24.07 8.73 -22.97
C CYS A 654 -24.33 10.03 -23.74
N GLU A 655 -23.29 10.78 -24.10
CA GLU A 655 -23.40 12.04 -24.84
C GLU A 655 -24.04 11.82 -26.22
N VAL A 656 -23.61 10.80 -26.96
CA VAL A 656 -24.11 10.47 -28.30
C VAL A 656 -25.53 9.91 -28.23
N PHE A 657 -25.75 8.77 -27.57
CA PHE A 657 -27.05 8.10 -27.58
C PHE A 657 -28.15 8.89 -26.85
N GLY A 658 -27.81 9.71 -25.85
CA GLY A 658 -28.77 10.57 -25.18
C GLY A 658 -29.26 11.74 -26.03
N SER A 659 -28.60 12.01 -27.17
CA SER A 659 -28.97 13.06 -28.12
C SER A 659 -30.03 12.63 -29.12
N TYR A 660 -30.34 11.33 -29.21
CA TYR A 660 -31.29 10.77 -30.18
C TYR A 660 -32.68 10.55 -29.59
N THR A 661 -33.67 10.53 -30.48
CA THR A 661 -35.07 10.17 -30.23
C THR A 661 -35.26 8.65 -30.27
N PRO A 662 -36.38 8.12 -29.73
CA PRO A 662 -36.61 6.67 -29.66
C PRO A 662 -36.87 6.03 -31.03
N SER A 663 -37.07 6.83 -32.08
CA SER A 663 -37.26 6.40 -33.48
C SER A 663 -36.02 5.74 -34.09
N VAL A 664 -34.83 5.93 -33.49
CA VAL A 664 -33.61 5.23 -33.91
C VAL A 664 -33.54 3.88 -33.18
N SER A 665 -33.75 2.78 -33.92
CA SER A 665 -33.69 1.41 -33.42
C SER A 665 -32.94 0.46 -34.35
N TRP A 666 -32.48 -0.66 -33.77
CA TRP A 666 -31.76 -1.74 -34.45
C TRP A 666 -32.39 -3.08 -34.09
N THR A 667 -32.47 -3.99 -35.07
CA THR A 667 -32.95 -5.36 -34.86
C THR A 667 -31.80 -6.30 -34.55
N LEU A 668 -31.86 -6.98 -33.39
CA LEU A 668 -30.92 -8.06 -33.05
C LEU A 668 -31.16 -9.32 -33.90
N PRO A 669 -30.17 -10.22 -34.00
CA PRO A 669 -30.33 -11.53 -34.64
C PRO A 669 -31.41 -12.42 -34.01
N SER A 670 -31.77 -12.14 -32.75
CA SER A 670 -32.87 -12.81 -32.02
C SER A 670 -34.26 -12.29 -32.41
N GLY A 671 -34.36 -11.21 -33.19
CA GLY A 671 -35.61 -10.53 -33.53
C GLY A 671 -36.04 -9.45 -32.52
N GLU A 672 -35.24 -9.18 -31.48
CA GLU A 672 -35.52 -8.12 -30.49
C GLU A 672 -35.04 -6.74 -31.00
N GLU A 673 -35.86 -5.69 -30.82
CA GLU A 673 -35.48 -4.32 -31.18
C GLU A 673 -34.78 -3.58 -30.03
N ILE A 674 -33.61 -3.01 -30.30
CA ILE A 674 -32.85 -2.13 -29.41
C ILE A 674 -33.09 -0.68 -29.87
N SER A 675 -33.56 0.19 -28.99
CA SER A 675 -33.68 1.64 -29.27
C SER A 675 -32.49 2.43 -28.73
N ALA A 676 -32.25 3.64 -29.25
CA ALA A 676 -31.24 4.55 -28.71
C ALA A 676 -31.44 4.83 -27.20
N TYR A 677 -32.70 4.86 -26.73
CA TYR A 677 -33.03 5.01 -25.32
C TYR A 677 -32.54 3.84 -24.45
N SER A 678 -32.58 2.61 -24.95
CA SER A 678 -32.13 1.45 -24.18
C SER A 678 -30.60 1.48 -24.03
N VAL A 679 -29.87 1.78 -25.11
CA VAL A 679 -28.41 1.94 -25.08
C VAL A 679 -28.00 3.08 -24.14
N PHE A 680 -28.63 4.25 -24.29
CA PHE A 680 -28.39 5.39 -23.41
C PHE A 680 -28.69 5.05 -21.95
N SER A 681 -29.85 4.46 -21.67
CA SER A 681 -30.25 4.18 -20.29
C SER A 681 -29.36 3.14 -19.61
N ASN A 682 -28.95 2.10 -20.34
CA ASN A 682 -28.01 1.12 -19.83
C ASN A 682 -26.63 1.75 -19.56
N ALA A 683 -26.12 2.56 -20.50
CA ALA A 683 -24.84 3.25 -20.36
C ALA A 683 -24.83 4.23 -19.19
N PHE A 684 -25.88 5.05 -19.10
CA PHE A 684 -26.04 6.07 -18.07
C PHE A 684 -26.23 5.46 -16.68
N THR A 685 -27.05 4.42 -16.58
CA THR A 685 -27.22 3.68 -15.31
C THR A 685 -25.92 3.03 -14.86
N LEU A 686 -25.15 2.46 -15.80
CA LEU A 686 -23.83 1.90 -15.48
C LEU A 686 -22.86 2.98 -15.02
N LEU A 687 -22.79 4.12 -15.71
CA LEU A 687 -21.95 5.26 -15.33
C LEU A 687 -22.25 5.73 -13.90
N LEU A 688 -23.53 5.82 -13.55
CA LEU A 688 -23.96 6.23 -12.21
C LEU A 688 -23.61 5.22 -11.11
N LYS A 689 -23.44 3.93 -11.44
CA LYS A 689 -22.96 2.93 -10.47
C LYS A 689 -21.45 3.06 -10.17
N LEU A 690 -20.70 3.79 -10.99
CA LEU A 690 -19.25 3.95 -10.82
C LEU A 690 -18.87 5.02 -9.79
N TRP A 691 -19.82 5.85 -9.37
CA TRP A 691 -19.60 6.89 -8.37
C TRP A 691 -20.80 7.01 -7.41
N ARG A 692 -20.62 7.71 -6.28
CA ARG A 692 -21.69 7.89 -5.27
C ARG A 692 -22.65 9.03 -5.64
N PHE A 693 -23.57 8.81 -6.58
CA PHE A 693 -24.46 9.88 -7.07
C PHE A 693 -25.68 10.15 -6.16
N ASN A 694 -26.02 9.21 -5.28
CA ASN A 694 -27.27 9.15 -4.54
C ASN A 694 -27.19 9.76 -3.12
N HIS A 695 -26.07 10.39 -2.74
CA HIS A 695 -25.85 10.90 -1.38
C HIS A 695 -26.45 12.31 -1.13
N PRO A 696 -26.96 12.56 0.08
CA PRO A 696 -27.53 13.84 0.47
C PRO A 696 -26.46 14.95 0.67
N PRO A 697 -26.81 16.24 0.51
CA PRO A 697 -25.90 17.39 0.53
C PRO A 697 -25.08 17.55 1.82
N ILE A 698 -25.56 17.01 2.95
CA ILE A 698 -25.02 17.25 4.29
C ILE A 698 -23.59 16.68 4.47
N GLU A 699 -23.15 15.80 3.56
CA GLU A 699 -21.75 15.34 3.47
C GLU A 699 -20.80 16.38 2.82
N HIS A 700 -21.32 17.50 2.27
CA HIS A 700 -20.53 18.63 1.75
C HIS A 700 -20.29 19.69 2.84
N GLY A 701 -19.82 19.25 4.02
CA GLY A 701 -19.68 20.07 5.22
C GLY A 701 -19.19 21.50 4.94
N VAL A 702 -19.80 22.45 5.65
CA VAL A 702 -19.52 23.89 5.64
C VAL A 702 -18.06 24.14 6.04
N GLY A 703 -17.16 24.15 5.06
CA GLY A 703 -15.76 24.48 5.20
C GLY A 703 -15.15 24.73 3.82
N ASP A 704 -14.51 25.89 3.64
CA ASP A 704 -14.02 26.43 2.36
C ASP A 704 -12.91 25.60 1.67
N VAL A 705 -12.63 24.39 2.15
CA VAL A 705 -11.67 23.48 1.53
C VAL A 705 -12.33 22.11 1.37
N PRO A 706 -12.75 21.71 0.15
CA PRO A 706 -13.11 20.32 -0.09
C PRO A 706 -11.88 19.48 0.25
N THR A 707 -11.99 18.61 1.25
CA THR A 707 -10.96 17.61 1.53
C THR A 707 -10.89 16.71 0.30
N VAL A 708 -9.89 16.95 -0.56
CA VAL A 708 -9.72 16.45 -1.94
C VAL A 708 -9.60 14.91 -2.06
N GLY A 709 -10.03 14.12 -1.07
CA GLY A 709 -9.72 12.69 -1.00
C GLY A 709 -10.85 11.73 -0.62
N SER A 710 -12.03 12.15 -0.16
CA SER A 710 -13.02 11.21 0.41
C SER A 710 -14.32 11.05 -0.40
N GLN A 711 -14.63 11.91 -1.35
CA GLN A 711 -15.85 11.80 -2.16
C GLN A 711 -15.53 11.37 -3.60
N LEU A 712 -15.97 10.16 -3.94
CA LEU A 712 -15.89 9.60 -5.30
C LEU A 712 -16.85 10.37 -6.21
N THR A 713 -16.35 11.41 -6.87
CA THR A 713 -17.07 12.20 -7.88
C THR A 713 -16.60 11.86 -9.30
N LEU A 714 -17.38 12.29 -10.29
CA LEU A 714 -17.01 12.14 -11.69
C LEU A 714 -15.67 12.83 -12.03
N GLU A 715 -15.46 14.03 -11.48
CA GLU A 715 -14.22 14.79 -11.66
C GLU A 715 -13.02 14.05 -11.05
N HIS A 716 -13.21 13.44 -9.88
CA HIS A 716 -12.18 12.64 -9.24
C HIS A 716 -11.80 11.42 -10.09
N LEU A 717 -12.77 10.70 -10.66
CA LEU A 717 -12.51 9.57 -11.57
C LEU A 717 -11.68 10.00 -12.79
N LEU A 718 -12.04 11.11 -13.43
CA LEU A 718 -11.28 11.64 -14.57
C LEU A 718 -9.87 12.08 -14.16
N LEU A 719 -9.70 12.68 -12.98
CA LEU A 719 -8.40 13.04 -12.44
C LEU A 719 -7.50 11.81 -12.24
N VAL A 720 -8.03 10.73 -11.65
CA VAL A 720 -7.30 9.47 -11.48
C VAL A 720 -6.93 8.89 -12.84
N ARG A 721 -7.88 8.82 -13.78
CA ARG A 721 -7.62 8.37 -15.17
C ARG A 721 -6.51 9.18 -15.84
N ASN A 722 -6.54 10.51 -15.71
CA ASN A 722 -5.55 11.39 -16.33
C ASN A 722 -4.17 11.23 -15.67
N SER A 723 -4.11 10.86 -14.40
CA SER A 723 -2.84 10.55 -13.72
C SER A 723 -2.14 9.31 -14.30
N HIS A 724 -2.89 8.37 -14.90
CA HIS A 724 -2.34 7.20 -15.58
C HIS A 724 -1.67 7.54 -16.93
N LEU A 725 -1.97 8.71 -17.52
CA LEU A 725 -1.35 9.16 -18.77
C LEU A 725 0.06 9.75 -18.57
N VAL A 726 0.39 10.20 -17.35
CA VAL A 726 1.68 10.84 -17.06
C VAL A 726 2.78 9.77 -17.03
N SER A 727 3.55 9.68 -18.11
CA SER A 727 4.73 8.82 -18.19
C SER A 727 5.86 9.38 -17.31
N SER A 728 6.24 8.64 -16.27
CA SER A 728 7.56 8.81 -15.66
C SER A 728 8.51 7.79 -16.30
N GLU A 729 9.78 8.13 -16.52
CA GLU A 729 10.83 7.16 -16.91
C GLU A 729 10.91 5.95 -15.95
N THR A 730 10.36 6.09 -14.73
CA THR A 730 10.24 5.02 -13.72
C THR A 730 9.05 4.08 -13.87
N LEU A 731 8.11 4.34 -14.80
CA LEU A 731 6.98 3.44 -15.10
C LEU A 731 7.44 2.09 -15.66
N ASN A 732 8.70 1.98 -16.08
CA ASN A 732 9.29 0.79 -16.67
C ASN A 732 9.32 -0.43 -15.73
N LYS A 733 9.08 -0.29 -14.42
CA LYS A 733 9.09 -1.41 -13.45
C LYS A 733 7.72 -1.89 -12.97
N ASP A 734 6.64 -1.11 -13.08
CA ASP A 734 5.32 -1.47 -12.53
C ASP A 734 4.36 -1.95 -13.65
N ARG A 735 4.16 -3.27 -13.73
CA ARG A 735 3.30 -3.92 -14.73
C ARG A 735 1.84 -3.49 -14.66
N ASN A 736 1.30 -3.25 -13.46
CA ASN A 736 -0.10 -2.86 -13.31
C ASN A 736 -0.33 -1.42 -13.81
N ARG A 737 0.57 -0.51 -13.44
CA ARG A 737 0.49 0.89 -13.90
C ARG A 737 0.72 1.01 -15.41
N LYS A 738 1.62 0.20 -15.99
CA LYS A 738 1.78 0.08 -17.45
C LYS A 738 0.47 -0.34 -18.11
N ARG A 739 -0.14 -1.44 -17.66
CA ARG A 739 -1.43 -1.92 -18.18
C ARG A 739 -2.50 -0.82 -18.15
N LEU A 740 -2.67 -0.17 -17.00
CA LEU A 740 -3.64 0.92 -16.84
C LEU A 740 -3.34 2.12 -17.75
N SER A 741 -2.06 2.42 -17.99
CA SER A 741 -1.63 3.49 -18.90
C SER A 741 -1.89 3.14 -20.37
N GLU A 742 -1.66 1.90 -20.79
CA GLU A 742 -1.92 1.42 -22.15
C GLU A 742 -3.40 1.49 -22.49
N VAL A 743 -4.27 1.04 -21.57
CA VAL A 743 -5.73 1.15 -21.72
C VAL A 743 -6.18 2.62 -21.74
N ALA A 744 -5.62 3.46 -20.87
CA ALA A 744 -5.96 4.87 -20.86
C ALA A 744 -5.62 5.52 -22.22
N ARG A 745 -4.46 5.20 -22.79
CA ARG A 745 -3.99 5.70 -24.09
C ARG A 745 -4.80 5.18 -25.26
N SER A 746 -5.27 3.92 -25.22
CA SER A 746 -6.11 3.36 -26.28
C SER A 746 -7.47 4.05 -26.37
N ALA A 747 -8.04 4.49 -25.24
CA ALA A 747 -9.28 5.25 -25.23
C ALA A 747 -9.08 6.72 -25.64
N SER A 748 -8.06 7.39 -25.09
CA SER A 748 -7.64 8.73 -25.52
C SER A 748 -6.22 9.05 -25.05
N CYS A 749 -5.36 9.53 -25.95
CA CYS A 749 -4.01 9.96 -25.57
C CYS A 749 -3.98 11.32 -24.83
N GLN A 750 -5.09 12.06 -24.80
CA GLN A 750 -5.18 13.37 -24.16
C GLN A 750 -5.93 13.29 -22.81
N PRO A 751 -5.65 14.21 -21.86
CA PRO A 751 -6.46 14.35 -20.65
C PRO A 751 -7.92 14.67 -21.00
N VAL A 752 -8.86 13.96 -20.36
CA VAL A 752 -10.31 14.16 -20.55
C VAL A 752 -10.88 14.83 -19.32
N PHE A 753 -11.75 15.82 -19.52
CA PHE A 753 -12.45 16.54 -18.45
C PHE A 753 -13.95 16.46 -18.67
N VAL A 754 -14.75 16.70 -17.62
CA VAL A 754 -16.22 16.73 -17.73
C VAL A 754 -16.67 17.78 -18.76
N ASP A 755 -15.86 18.83 -18.95
CA ASP A 755 -16.06 19.89 -19.94
C ASP A 755 -16.07 19.41 -21.39
N SER A 756 -15.52 18.23 -21.67
CA SER A 756 -15.57 17.61 -22.99
C SER A 756 -16.97 17.09 -23.37
N PHE A 757 -17.90 16.97 -22.41
CA PHE A 757 -19.24 16.42 -22.61
C PHE A 757 -20.32 17.41 -22.17
N PRO A 758 -20.75 18.35 -23.03
CA PRO A 758 -21.58 19.49 -22.64
C PRO A 758 -22.97 19.09 -22.13
N LYS A 759 -23.63 18.07 -22.69
CA LYS A 759 -24.98 17.65 -22.25
C LYS A 759 -24.92 16.91 -20.91
N LEU A 760 -23.98 15.98 -20.77
CA LEU A 760 -23.71 15.33 -19.48
C LEU A 760 -23.35 16.35 -18.40
N LYS A 761 -22.50 17.33 -18.71
CA LYS A 761 -22.13 18.43 -17.80
C LYS A 761 -23.34 19.26 -17.37
N LEU A 762 -24.26 19.54 -18.29
CA LEU A 762 -25.49 20.27 -17.97
C LEU A 762 -26.35 19.49 -16.96
N TRP A 763 -26.54 18.19 -17.19
CA TRP A 763 -27.25 17.33 -16.23
C TRP A 763 -26.52 17.23 -14.90
N TYR A 764 -25.19 17.04 -14.89
CA TYR A 764 -24.38 16.96 -13.67
C TYR A 764 -24.48 18.24 -12.83
N ARG A 765 -24.43 19.41 -13.47
CA ARG A 765 -24.65 20.71 -12.79
C ARG A 765 -26.08 20.86 -12.28
N GLN A 766 -27.08 20.37 -13.01
CA GLN A 766 -28.47 20.37 -12.55
C GLN A 766 -28.63 19.47 -11.32
N HIS A 767 -28.04 18.28 -11.33
CA HIS A 767 -27.97 17.37 -10.19
C HIS A 767 -27.35 18.04 -8.96
N GLN A 768 -26.17 18.66 -9.10
CA GLN A 768 -25.50 19.40 -8.02
C GLN A 768 -26.36 20.57 -7.48
N ARG A 769 -26.99 21.36 -8.36
CA ARG A 769 -27.91 22.44 -7.95
C ARG A 769 -29.15 21.90 -7.25
N CYS A 770 -29.70 20.80 -7.75
CA CYS A 770 -30.84 20.11 -7.18
C CYS A 770 -30.53 19.59 -5.77
N ILE A 771 -29.28 19.27 -5.47
CA ILE A 771 -28.81 18.92 -4.12
C ILE A 771 -28.67 20.20 -3.27
N ALA A 772 -28.00 21.24 -3.78
CA ALA A 772 -27.70 22.45 -3.01
C ALA A 772 -28.92 23.34 -2.68
N SER A 773 -29.93 23.41 -3.55
CA SER A 773 -31.05 24.34 -3.43
C SER A 773 -32.38 23.77 -3.96
N THR A 774 -33.51 24.30 -3.51
CA THR A 774 -34.83 24.00 -4.07
C THR A 774 -34.88 24.32 -5.56
N LEU A 775 -35.75 23.62 -6.31
CA LEU A 775 -35.93 23.89 -7.73
C LEU A 775 -36.32 25.36 -7.97
N SER A 776 -35.73 25.96 -8.99
CA SER A 776 -36.11 27.30 -9.45
C SER A 776 -37.49 27.28 -10.12
N GLU A 777 -38.24 28.38 -10.03
CA GLU A 777 -39.53 28.48 -10.72
C GLU A 777 -39.37 28.27 -12.23
N LEU A 778 -40.20 27.38 -12.76
CA LEU A 778 -40.21 27.04 -14.18
C LEU A 778 -40.83 28.21 -14.97
N THR A 779 -40.04 28.86 -15.83
CA THR A 779 -40.53 29.93 -16.69
C THR A 779 -41.52 29.39 -17.72
N HIS A 780 -42.75 29.90 -17.71
CA HIS A 780 -43.80 29.55 -18.68
C HIS A 780 -43.33 29.82 -20.12
N GLY A 781 -43.60 28.88 -21.03
CA GLY A 781 -43.23 28.97 -22.45
C GLY A 781 -41.79 28.55 -22.78
N SER A 782 -40.98 28.12 -21.81
CA SER A 782 -39.66 27.53 -22.07
C SER A 782 -39.77 26.15 -22.73
N PRO A 783 -38.74 25.69 -23.48
CA PRO A 783 -38.74 24.34 -24.08
C PRO A 783 -38.86 23.24 -23.02
N VAL A 784 -38.28 23.45 -21.82
CA VAL A 784 -38.41 22.52 -20.70
C VAL A 784 -39.86 22.42 -20.22
N HIS A 785 -40.60 23.54 -20.19
CA HIS A 785 -42.01 23.54 -19.82
C HIS A 785 -42.87 22.72 -20.78
N GLN A 786 -42.61 22.78 -22.09
CA GLN A 786 -43.31 21.94 -23.09
C GLN A 786 -43.04 20.45 -22.87
N THR A 787 -41.80 20.07 -22.58
CA THR A 787 -41.44 18.69 -22.24
C THR A 787 -42.11 18.22 -20.96
N VAL A 788 -42.16 19.05 -19.90
CA VAL A 788 -42.84 18.75 -18.63
C VAL A 788 -44.34 18.47 -18.86
N GLU A 789 -45.02 19.31 -19.64
CA GLU A 789 -46.44 19.15 -19.94
C GLU A 789 -46.73 17.87 -20.73
N ALA A 790 -45.89 17.56 -21.72
CA ALA A 790 -45.99 16.32 -22.48
C ALA A 790 -45.78 15.07 -21.61
N LEU A 791 -44.80 15.10 -20.69
CA LEU A 791 -44.54 13.99 -19.76
C LEU A 791 -45.66 13.82 -18.72
N LEU A 792 -46.18 14.89 -18.14
CA LEU A 792 -47.33 14.83 -17.23
C LEU A 792 -48.57 14.28 -17.92
N THR A 793 -48.80 14.68 -19.18
CA THR A 793 -49.89 14.14 -20.01
C THR A 793 -49.69 12.65 -20.28
N MET A 794 -48.47 12.21 -20.58
CA MET A 794 -48.17 10.78 -20.77
C MET A 794 -48.41 9.98 -19.48
N MET A 795 -47.97 10.49 -18.32
CA MET A 795 -48.04 9.79 -17.03
C MET A 795 -49.45 9.70 -16.44
N PHE A 796 -50.30 10.71 -16.65
CA PHE A 796 -51.56 10.85 -15.89
C PHE A 796 -52.82 11.00 -16.76
N ARG A 797 -52.74 10.86 -18.09
CA ARG A 797 -53.94 10.95 -18.95
C ARG A 797 -54.76 9.65 -18.94
N LYS A 798 -55.44 9.45 -17.81
CA LYS A 798 -56.70 8.72 -17.68
C LYS A 798 -57.49 9.18 -16.45
N VAL A 799 -57.68 10.49 -16.32
CA VAL A 799 -58.58 11.07 -15.31
C VAL A 799 -59.43 12.18 -15.95
N ASN A 800 -60.38 11.75 -16.79
CA ASN A 800 -61.67 12.39 -17.04
C ASN A 800 -62.47 11.49 -18.01
N SER A 801 -62.92 10.36 -17.51
CA SER A 801 -63.96 9.55 -18.17
C SER A 801 -65.07 9.28 -17.15
N GLY A 802 -65.57 10.35 -16.55
CA GLY A 802 -66.79 10.36 -15.77
C GLY A 802 -67.88 11.08 -16.56
N THR A 803 -68.88 10.31 -16.98
CA THR A 803 -70.20 10.71 -17.51
C THR A 803 -70.29 11.38 -18.89
N SER A 804 -70.30 10.56 -19.95
CA SER A 804 -71.42 10.54 -20.91
C SER A 804 -71.33 9.32 -21.82
N SER A 805 -72.36 8.50 -21.77
CA SER A 805 -72.61 7.31 -22.57
C SER A 805 -72.70 7.62 -24.07
N SER A 806 -71.89 6.95 -24.90
CA SER A 806 -72.35 6.39 -26.18
C SER A 806 -71.31 5.43 -26.76
N SER A 807 -71.79 4.23 -27.08
CA SER A 807 -71.17 3.16 -27.86
C SER A 807 -70.36 3.61 -29.09
N GLY A 808 -69.15 3.08 -29.25
CA GLY A 808 -68.35 3.15 -30.48
C GLY A 808 -67.12 2.24 -30.37
N ALA A 809 -66.81 1.51 -31.44
CA ALA A 809 -65.88 0.38 -31.48
C ALA A 809 -64.44 0.68 -31.02
N ALA A 810 -63.79 -0.35 -30.45
CA ALA A 810 -62.40 -0.36 -30.04
C ALA A 810 -61.45 -0.11 -31.22
N SER A 811 -61.02 1.14 -31.35
CA SER A 811 -59.72 1.50 -31.91
C SER A 811 -58.73 1.45 -30.75
N GLU A 812 -57.66 0.66 -30.85
CA GLU A 812 -56.51 0.79 -29.96
C GLU A 812 -55.88 2.18 -30.21
N ASP A 813 -56.33 3.18 -29.45
CA ASP A 813 -55.78 4.53 -29.53
C ASP A 813 -54.32 4.50 -29.06
N ILE A 814 -53.41 4.52 -30.03
CA ILE A 814 -51.95 4.65 -29.85
C ILE A 814 -51.70 5.90 -29.03
N ILE A 815 -51.24 5.72 -27.79
CA ILE A 815 -50.78 6.81 -26.93
C ILE A 815 -49.66 7.55 -27.69
N PRO A 816 -49.79 8.85 -28.00
CA PRO A 816 -48.71 9.59 -28.65
C PRO A 816 -47.54 9.71 -27.66
N ARG A 817 -46.51 8.88 -27.85
CA ARG A 817 -45.29 8.93 -27.04
C ARG A 817 -44.50 10.19 -27.41
N PRO A 818 -43.97 10.94 -26.44
CA PRO A 818 -43.23 12.14 -26.74
C PRO A 818 -41.89 11.83 -27.46
N GLU A 819 -41.63 12.50 -28.57
CA GLU A 819 -40.39 12.38 -29.36
C GLU A 819 -39.38 13.47 -28.99
N PHE A 820 -38.78 13.35 -27.82
CA PHE A 820 -37.70 14.25 -27.38
C PHE A 820 -36.37 13.51 -27.24
N PRO A 821 -35.22 14.17 -27.33
CA PRO A 821 -33.95 13.57 -26.91
C PRO A 821 -33.98 13.16 -25.44
N ALA A 822 -33.28 12.08 -25.09
CA ALA A 822 -33.26 11.57 -23.70
C ALA A 822 -32.71 12.61 -22.71
N TRP A 823 -31.71 13.42 -23.10
CA TRP A 823 -31.18 14.50 -22.26
C TRP A 823 -32.22 15.59 -21.92
N ASP A 824 -33.12 15.91 -22.86
CA ASP A 824 -34.17 16.91 -22.64
C ASP A 824 -35.24 16.38 -21.68
N ILE A 825 -35.56 15.08 -21.77
CA ILE A 825 -36.43 14.40 -20.81
C ILE A 825 -35.80 14.45 -19.42
N LEU A 826 -34.53 14.03 -19.26
CA LEU A 826 -33.86 14.05 -17.95
C LEU A 826 -33.83 15.45 -17.33
N LYS A 827 -33.68 16.50 -18.14
CA LYS A 827 -33.73 17.89 -17.68
C LYS A 827 -35.12 18.29 -17.13
N ALA A 828 -36.19 17.73 -17.69
CA ALA A 828 -37.57 17.99 -17.29
C ALA A 828 -38.03 17.15 -16.07
N VAL A 829 -37.45 15.96 -15.85
CA VAL A 829 -37.88 15.02 -14.79
C VAL A 829 -38.02 15.65 -13.39
N PRO A 830 -37.07 16.47 -12.86
CA PRO A 830 -37.21 17.02 -11.52
C PRO A 830 -38.49 17.85 -11.34
N TYR A 831 -38.85 18.64 -12.35
CA TYR A 831 -40.06 19.45 -12.35
C TYR A 831 -41.33 18.61 -12.44
N VAL A 832 -41.29 17.52 -13.21
CA VAL A 832 -42.40 16.56 -13.32
C VAL A 832 -42.66 15.88 -11.96
N VAL A 833 -41.59 15.43 -11.29
CA VAL A 833 -41.69 14.76 -9.98
C VAL A 833 -42.17 15.75 -8.91
N ASP A 834 -41.66 16.97 -8.90
CA ASP A 834 -42.11 18.02 -7.99
C ASP A 834 -43.60 18.34 -8.13
N ALA A 835 -44.05 18.55 -9.38
CA ALA A 835 -45.46 18.79 -9.67
C ALA A 835 -46.35 17.62 -9.23
N ALA A 836 -45.91 16.37 -9.46
CA ALA A 836 -46.64 15.17 -9.07
C ALA A 836 -46.71 15.00 -7.54
N LEU A 837 -45.60 15.22 -6.82
CA LEU A 837 -45.59 15.21 -5.34
C LEU A 837 -46.46 16.32 -4.75
N THR A 838 -46.38 17.53 -5.31
CA THR A 838 -47.20 18.67 -4.91
C THR A 838 -48.69 18.37 -5.10
N ALA A 839 -49.08 17.86 -6.27
CA ALA A 839 -50.45 17.45 -6.54
C ALA A 839 -50.94 16.34 -5.59
N CYS A 840 -50.09 15.37 -5.28
CA CYS A 840 -50.39 14.31 -4.30
C CYS A 840 -50.55 14.88 -2.88
N SER A 841 -49.69 15.81 -2.47
CA SER A 841 -49.74 16.45 -1.14
C SER A 841 -51.01 17.28 -0.91
N HIS A 842 -51.58 17.83 -2.00
CA HIS A 842 -52.85 18.55 -2.00
C HIS A 842 -54.07 17.66 -2.27
N GLY A 843 -53.89 16.34 -2.40
CA GLY A 843 -54.98 15.39 -2.64
C GLY A 843 -55.60 15.45 -4.05
N ARG A 844 -54.94 16.12 -5.02
CA ARG A 844 -55.41 16.20 -6.41
C ARG A 844 -55.03 14.97 -7.24
N LEU A 845 -54.00 14.24 -6.82
CA LEU A 845 -53.51 13.01 -7.42
C LEU A 845 -53.55 11.90 -6.36
N CYS A 846 -54.10 10.74 -6.67
CA CYS A 846 -54.07 9.62 -5.73
C CYS A 846 -52.68 8.96 -5.68
N THR A 847 -52.34 8.33 -4.56
CA THR A 847 -51.02 7.71 -4.34
C THR A 847 -50.73 6.57 -5.30
N ARG A 848 -51.77 5.83 -5.72
CA ARG A 848 -51.68 4.78 -6.74
C ARG A 848 -51.32 5.36 -8.10
N ASP A 849 -52.02 6.41 -8.52
CA ASP A 849 -51.75 7.08 -9.80
C ASP A 849 -50.36 7.71 -9.81
N LEU A 850 -49.89 8.27 -8.68
CA LEU A 850 -48.51 8.75 -8.53
C LEU A 850 -47.49 7.62 -8.77
N ALA A 851 -47.67 6.46 -8.11
CA ALA A 851 -46.75 5.33 -8.24
C ALA A 851 -46.76 4.74 -9.67
N THR A 852 -47.93 4.62 -10.29
CA THR A 852 -48.05 4.15 -11.67
C THR A 852 -47.48 5.16 -12.66
N GLY A 853 -47.75 6.45 -12.50
CA GLY A 853 -47.21 7.49 -13.38
C GLY A 853 -45.68 7.57 -13.31
N LEU A 854 -45.10 7.50 -12.11
CA LEU A 854 -43.64 7.42 -11.95
C LEU A 854 -43.08 6.14 -12.59
N LYS A 855 -43.79 5.02 -12.47
CA LYS A 855 -43.41 3.77 -13.14
C LYS A 855 -43.46 3.91 -14.66
N ASP A 856 -44.53 4.48 -15.22
CA ASP A 856 -44.70 4.69 -16.65
C ASP A 856 -43.58 5.56 -17.23
N LEU A 857 -43.14 6.59 -16.48
CA LEU A 857 -41.98 7.40 -16.85
C LEU A 857 -40.67 6.59 -16.88
N THR A 858 -40.45 5.72 -15.88
CA THR A 858 -39.26 4.85 -15.85
C THR A 858 -39.30 3.72 -16.88
N ASP A 859 -40.48 3.20 -17.20
CA ASP A 859 -40.64 2.17 -18.23
C ASP A 859 -40.46 2.79 -19.63
N PHE A 860 -40.85 4.06 -19.81
CA PHE A 860 -40.61 4.83 -21.03
C PHE A 860 -39.13 5.19 -21.24
N LEU A 861 -38.47 5.73 -20.21
CA LEU A 861 -37.04 6.04 -20.22
C LEU A 861 -36.41 5.58 -18.89
N PRO A 862 -35.77 4.40 -18.84
CA PRO A 862 -35.17 3.88 -17.60
C PRO A 862 -34.14 4.80 -16.95
N ALA A 863 -33.41 5.61 -17.73
CA ALA A 863 -32.49 6.63 -17.22
C ALA A 863 -33.17 7.68 -16.32
N SER A 864 -34.48 7.93 -16.49
CA SER A 864 -35.23 8.90 -15.67
C SER A 864 -35.22 8.56 -14.19
N LEU A 865 -35.13 7.26 -13.84
CA LEU A 865 -35.05 6.77 -12.47
C LEU A 865 -33.90 7.42 -11.69
N ALA A 866 -32.75 7.65 -12.35
CA ALA A 866 -31.61 8.32 -11.73
C ALA A 866 -31.94 9.76 -11.31
N THR A 867 -32.68 10.48 -12.15
CA THR A 867 -33.06 11.87 -11.88
C THR A 867 -34.19 11.94 -10.84
N ILE A 868 -35.12 10.98 -10.85
CA ILE A 868 -36.11 10.80 -9.78
C ILE A 868 -35.39 10.57 -8.44
N VAL A 869 -34.45 9.62 -8.39
CA VAL A 869 -33.64 9.34 -7.19
C VAL A 869 -32.93 10.61 -6.72
N SER A 870 -32.23 11.31 -7.61
CA SER A 870 -31.53 12.55 -7.28
C SER A 870 -32.47 13.59 -6.65
N TYR A 871 -33.65 13.80 -7.24
CA TYR A 871 -34.62 14.78 -6.76
C TYR A 871 -35.17 14.40 -5.39
N LEU A 872 -35.67 13.16 -5.26
CA LEU A 872 -36.21 12.64 -4.01
C LEU A 872 -35.15 12.66 -2.91
N SER A 873 -33.89 12.36 -3.23
CA SER A 873 -32.78 12.45 -2.29
C SER A 873 -32.57 13.84 -1.73
N ALA A 874 -32.58 14.84 -2.60
CA ALA A 874 -32.43 16.22 -2.17
C ALA A 874 -33.62 16.68 -1.29
N GLU A 875 -34.84 16.34 -1.68
CA GLU A 875 -36.05 16.74 -0.95
C GLU A 875 -36.21 16.06 0.42
N VAL A 876 -35.83 14.78 0.53
CA VAL A 876 -35.78 14.07 1.82
C VAL A 876 -34.80 14.76 2.76
N SER A 877 -33.62 15.14 2.25
CA SER A 877 -32.56 15.79 3.03
C SER A 877 -32.94 17.18 3.52
N ARG A 878 -33.76 17.90 2.74
CA ARG A 878 -34.30 19.21 3.12
C ARG A 878 -35.34 19.13 4.23
N GLY A 879 -36.05 18.01 4.35
CA GLY A 879 -37.08 17.82 5.38
C GLY A 879 -38.28 18.77 5.26
N VAL A 880 -38.53 19.35 4.07
CA VAL A 880 -39.60 20.35 3.84
C VAL A 880 -40.98 19.68 3.70
N TRP A 881 -41.02 18.43 3.24
CA TRP A 881 -42.26 17.70 3.00
C TRP A 881 -42.86 17.12 4.29
N LYS A 882 -44.19 17.21 4.41
CA LYS A 882 -44.95 16.63 5.54
C LYS A 882 -44.78 15.10 5.59
N GLN A 883 -44.79 14.55 6.81
CA GLN A 883 -44.84 13.11 7.04
C GLN A 883 -46.22 12.54 6.68
N VAL A 884 -46.24 11.28 6.23
CA VAL A 884 -47.44 10.59 5.78
C VAL A 884 -47.61 9.26 6.50
N PHE A 885 -48.86 8.88 6.76
CA PHE A 885 -49.22 7.66 7.50
C PHE A 885 -49.28 6.43 6.59
N MET A 886 -48.53 5.39 6.97
CA MET A 886 -48.48 4.10 6.28
C MET A 886 -49.65 3.19 6.73
N ASN A 887 -50.88 3.59 6.41
CA ASN A 887 -52.14 3.06 6.96
C ASN A 887 -52.73 1.84 6.22
N GLY A 888 -52.22 1.49 5.05
CA GLY A 888 -52.74 0.42 4.19
C GLY A 888 -53.87 0.85 3.24
N ILE A 889 -54.41 2.06 3.40
CA ILE A 889 -55.47 2.62 2.56
C ILE A 889 -54.84 3.51 1.48
N ASP A 890 -54.14 4.56 1.91
CA ASP A 890 -53.47 5.51 1.02
C ASP A 890 -52.06 5.04 0.69
N TRP A 891 -51.36 4.45 1.67
CA TRP A 891 -49.98 3.98 1.54
C TRP A 891 -49.83 2.54 2.04
N PRO A 892 -48.84 1.76 1.56
CA PRO A 892 -48.61 0.39 2.02
C PRO A 892 -48.42 0.26 3.54
N ASN A 893 -48.96 -0.79 4.19
CA ASN A 893 -48.89 -0.95 5.66
C ASN A 893 -47.73 -1.87 6.10
N PRO A 894 -46.77 -1.42 6.95
CA PRO A 894 -45.66 -2.24 7.44
C PRO A 894 -46.00 -3.16 8.62
N ALA A 895 -47.17 -3.01 9.25
CA ALA A 895 -47.49 -3.60 10.56
C ALA A 895 -47.31 -5.13 10.65
N ALA A 896 -47.47 -5.86 9.55
CA ALA A 896 -47.34 -7.32 9.53
C ALA A 896 -45.92 -7.82 9.90
N ASN A 897 -44.87 -7.06 9.57
CA ASN A 897 -43.48 -7.48 9.75
C ASN A 897 -42.67 -6.57 10.70
N LEU A 898 -43.18 -5.37 11.04
CA LEU A 898 -42.41 -4.36 11.76
C LEU A 898 -41.89 -4.84 13.11
N SER A 899 -42.75 -5.46 13.93
CA SER A 899 -42.34 -6.00 15.24
C SER A 899 -41.27 -7.09 15.11
N LYS A 900 -41.41 -7.97 14.11
CA LYS A 900 -40.43 -9.01 13.80
C LYS A 900 -39.09 -8.40 13.35
N VAL A 901 -39.11 -7.38 12.50
CA VAL A 901 -37.90 -6.68 12.04
C VAL A 901 -37.19 -6.03 13.22
N GLU A 902 -37.91 -5.33 14.10
CA GLU A 902 -37.33 -4.70 15.30
C GLU A 902 -36.70 -5.70 16.27
N GLU A 903 -37.35 -6.85 16.51
CA GLU A 903 -36.82 -7.91 17.36
C GLU A 903 -35.51 -8.49 16.81
N TYR A 904 -35.44 -8.75 15.51
CA TYR A 904 -34.21 -9.24 14.88
C TYR A 904 -33.10 -8.17 14.88
N ILE A 905 -33.42 -6.89 14.68
CA ILE A 905 -32.44 -5.81 14.81
C ILE A 905 -31.83 -5.81 16.21
N LYS A 906 -32.66 -5.89 17.26
CA LYS A 906 -32.20 -6.00 18.66
C LYS A 906 -31.30 -7.22 18.86
N LYS A 907 -31.66 -8.37 18.27
CA LYS A 907 -30.85 -9.59 18.34
C LYS A 907 -29.47 -9.39 17.69
N ILE A 908 -29.40 -8.77 16.51
CA ILE A 908 -28.12 -8.49 15.83
C ILE A 908 -27.25 -7.58 16.71
N LEU A 909 -27.82 -6.50 17.24
CA LEU A 909 -27.10 -5.53 18.06
C LEU A 909 -26.59 -6.16 19.37
N ALA A 910 -27.44 -6.93 20.05
CA ALA A 910 -27.06 -7.67 21.26
C ALA A 910 -25.93 -8.66 20.99
N THR A 911 -25.92 -9.34 19.83
CA THR A 911 -24.82 -10.25 19.47
C THR A 911 -23.50 -9.53 19.21
N THR A 912 -23.53 -8.26 18.84
CA THR A 912 -22.35 -7.40 18.73
C THR A 912 -21.99 -6.68 20.04
N GLY A 913 -22.70 -6.98 21.14
CA GLY A 913 -22.50 -6.38 22.46
C GLY A 913 -22.97 -4.92 22.56
N VAL A 914 -23.86 -4.49 21.66
CA VAL A 914 -24.42 -3.13 21.66
C VAL A 914 -25.80 -3.18 22.30
N ASP A 915 -25.94 -2.51 23.43
CA ASP A 915 -27.20 -2.36 24.15
C ASP A 915 -27.78 -0.98 23.84
N ILE A 916 -28.94 -0.97 23.18
CA ILE A 916 -29.70 0.26 22.92
C ILE A 916 -30.94 0.23 23.81
N PRO A 917 -31.21 1.28 24.60
CA PRO A 917 -32.44 1.38 25.38
C PRO A 917 -33.63 1.21 24.43
N SER A 918 -34.64 0.43 24.85
CA SER A 918 -35.81 0.19 24.02
C SER A 918 -36.50 1.52 23.70
N LEU A 919 -36.30 2.01 22.48
CA LEU A 919 -36.93 3.22 21.93
C LEU A 919 -38.43 3.03 21.62
N ALA A 920 -39.11 2.14 22.35
CA ALA A 920 -40.57 2.18 22.35
C ALA A 920 -40.95 3.56 22.91
N PRO A 921 -41.73 4.39 22.19
CA PRO A 921 -42.37 5.52 22.82
C PRO A 921 -43.09 4.97 24.05
N ALA A 922 -42.90 5.61 25.19
CA ALA A 922 -43.72 5.36 26.37
C ALA A 922 -45.20 5.52 25.96
N GLY A 923 -45.87 4.39 25.68
CA GLY A 923 -47.28 4.31 25.35
C GLY A 923 -47.67 4.62 23.90
N GLY A 924 -48.35 3.67 23.25
CA GLY A 924 -49.34 3.98 22.22
C GLY A 924 -49.03 3.50 20.80
N SER A 925 -49.99 2.78 20.24
CA SER A 925 -50.18 2.39 18.84
C SER A 925 -50.23 3.59 17.88
N SER A 926 -49.10 4.29 17.69
CA SER A 926 -48.99 5.33 16.67
C SER A 926 -48.70 4.69 15.31
N PRO A 927 -49.43 5.07 14.23
CA PRO A 927 -49.20 4.53 12.89
C PRO A 927 -47.82 4.94 12.36
N ALA A 928 -47.12 4.00 11.71
CA ALA A 928 -45.80 4.24 11.11
C ALA A 928 -45.85 5.40 10.10
N THR A 929 -44.93 6.36 10.19
CA THR A 929 -44.85 7.52 9.30
C THR A 929 -43.57 7.53 8.47
N LEU A 930 -43.67 8.00 7.23
CA LEU A 930 -42.53 8.28 6.35
C LEU A 930 -42.65 9.68 5.73
N PRO A 931 -41.54 10.39 5.43
CA PRO A 931 -41.58 11.59 4.59
C PRO A 931 -42.22 11.30 3.22
N LEU A 932 -43.06 12.20 2.69
CA LEU A 932 -43.77 11.98 1.43
C LEU A 932 -42.86 11.53 0.26
N PRO A 933 -41.67 12.15 0.01
CA PRO A 933 -40.79 11.71 -1.07
C PRO A 933 -40.27 10.29 -0.87
N LEU A 934 -39.95 9.89 0.39
CA LEU A 934 -39.52 8.53 0.71
C LEU A 934 -40.67 7.53 0.55
N ALA A 935 -41.88 7.89 1.00
CA ALA A 935 -43.07 7.05 0.84
C ALA A 935 -43.38 6.79 -0.66
N ALA A 936 -43.30 7.84 -1.50
CA ALA A 936 -43.44 7.73 -2.95
C ALA A 936 -42.38 6.80 -3.55
N PHE A 937 -41.12 6.93 -3.12
CA PHE A 937 -40.03 6.12 -3.64
C PHE A 937 -40.14 4.64 -3.25
N VAL A 938 -40.40 4.34 -1.98
CA VAL A 938 -40.64 2.96 -1.51
C VAL A 938 -41.79 2.34 -2.28
N THR A 939 -42.88 3.09 -2.48
CA THR A 939 -44.06 2.60 -3.21
C THR A 939 -43.73 2.29 -4.66
N LEU A 940 -43.02 3.19 -5.36
CA LEU A 940 -42.52 2.95 -6.73
C LEU A 940 -41.68 1.68 -6.80
N THR A 941 -40.68 1.54 -5.94
CA THR A 941 -39.76 0.39 -5.98
C THR A 941 -40.47 -0.93 -5.67
N ILE A 942 -41.51 -0.91 -4.82
CA ILE A 942 -42.39 -2.04 -4.54
C ILE A 942 -43.34 -2.38 -5.70
N THR A 943 -43.45 -1.58 -6.76
CA THR A 943 -44.20 -1.97 -7.98
C THR A 943 -43.44 -2.90 -8.94
N TYR A 944 -42.10 -2.90 -8.91
CA TYR A 944 -41.29 -3.71 -9.85
C TYR A 944 -41.31 -5.21 -9.52
N LYS A 945 -41.38 -6.11 -10.50
CA LYS A 945 -41.31 -7.55 -10.17
C LYS A 945 -39.89 -7.92 -9.73
N VAL A 946 -39.75 -9.03 -8.99
CA VAL A 946 -38.43 -9.55 -8.60
C VAL A 946 -37.97 -10.55 -9.66
N ASP A 947 -37.85 -10.09 -10.89
CA ASP A 947 -37.45 -10.86 -12.08
C ASP A 947 -36.24 -10.20 -12.77
N LYS A 948 -35.59 -10.92 -13.70
CA LYS A 948 -34.40 -10.42 -14.40
C LYS A 948 -34.64 -9.12 -15.18
N SER A 949 -35.86 -8.91 -15.68
CA SER A 949 -36.22 -7.71 -16.45
C SER A 949 -36.24 -6.45 -15.58
N SER A 950 -36.72 -6.59 -14.34
CA SER A 950 -36.81 -5.49 -13.37
C SER A 950 -35.52 -5.27 -12.58
N GLU A 951 -34.60 -6.23 -12.61
CA GLU A 951 -33.32 -6.21 -11.89
C GLU A 951 -32.51 -4.96 -12.22
N ARG A 952 -32.52 -4.50 -13.47
CA ARG A 952 -31.84 -3.28 -13.91
C ARG A 952 -32.29 -2.02 -13.15
N PHE A 953 -33.58 -1.93 -12.83
CA PHE A 953 -34.14 -0.80 -12.08
C PHE A 953 -33.83 -0.93 -10.58
N LEU A 954 -33.98 -2.13 -10.02
CA LEU A 954 -33.73 -2.39 -8.61
C LEU A 954 -32.25 -2.27 -8.24
N ASN A 955 -31.34 -2.57 -9.16
CA ASN A 955 -29.90 -2.39 -8.96
C ASN A 955 -29.50 -0.91 -8.80
N LEU A 956 -30.30 0.03 -9.32
CA LEU A 956 -30.08 1.47 -9.13
C LEU A 956 -30.90 2.00 -7.94
N ALA A 957 -32.18 1.66 -7.88
CA ALA A 957 -33.10 2.19 -6.89
C ALA A 957 -32.93 1.58 -5.49
N GLY A 958 -32.53 0.31 -5.39
CA GLY A 958 -32.37 -0.39 -4.11
C GLY A 958 -31.33 0.27 -3.20
N PRO A 959 -30.06 0.42 -3.64
CA PRO A 959 -29.04 1.11 -2.87
C PRO A 959 -29.41 2.56 -2.54
N ALA A 960 -30.04 3.29 -3.48
CA ALA A 960 -30.54 4.63 -3.23
C ALA A 960 -31.63 4.67 -2.16
N LEU A 961 -32.55 3.70 -2.17
CA LEU A 961 -33.63 3.62 -1.20
C LEU A 961 -33.10 3.37 0.21
N GLU A 962 -32.12 2.48 0.34
CA GLU A 962 -31.44 2.20 1.60
C GLU A 962 -30.71 3.43 2.14
N CYS A 963 -29.89 4.09 1.30
CA CYS A 963 -29.19 5.32 1.68
C CYS A 963 -30.18 6.41 2.15
N LEU A 964 -31.31 6.54 1.46
CA LEU A 964 -32.32 7.55 1.80
C LEU A 964 -33.05 7.24 3.10
N ALA A 965 -33.47 6.00 3.27
CA ALA A 965 -34.14 5.57 4.49
C ALA A 965 -33.21 5.64 5.71
N ALA A 966 -31.91 5.41 5.51
CA ALA A 966 -30.86 5.56 6.53
C ALA A 966 -30.57 7.03 6.89
N ALA A 967 -30.74 7.97 5.95
CA ALA A 967 -30.55 9.40 6.21
C ALA A 967 -31.74 10.03 6.97
N CYS A 968 -32.92 9.39 6.92
CA CYS A 968 -34.12 9.82 7.61
C CYS A 968 -34.09 9.46 9.11
N PRO A 969 -34.88 10.15 9.96
CA PRO A 969 -35.02 9.76 11.36
C PRO A 969 -35.49 8.31 11.53
N TRP A 970 -34.92 7.62 12.52
CA TRP A 970 -35.45 6.33 12.97
C TRP A 970 -36.95 6.45 13.32
N PRO A 971 -37.84 5.51 12.93
CA PRO A 971 -37.58 4.17 12.36
C PRO A 971 -37.85 4.05 10.85
N CYS A 972 -37.45 5.02 10.01
CA CYS A 972 -37.72 4.97 8.56
C CYS A 972 -37.19 3.70 7.86
N MET A 973 -35.92 3.32 8.06
CA MET A 973 -35.37 2.11 7.45
C MET A 973 -36.02 0.80 7.91
N PRO A 974 -36.31 0.58 9.22
CA PRO A 974 -37.14 -0.53 9.66
C PRO A 974 -38.51 -0.61 8.96
N ILE A 975 -39.17 0.52 8.72
CA ILE A 975 -40.43 0.58 7.98
C ILE A 975 -40.21 0.13 6.52
N VAL A 976 -39.19 0.65 5.84
CA VAL A 976 -38.85 0.25 4.45
C VAL A 976 -38.53 -1.24 4.35
N ALA A 977 -37.70 -1.76 5.26
CA ALA A 977 -37.38 -3.18 5.35
C ALA A 977 -38.66 -4.03 5.56
N SER A 978 -39.57 -3.58 6.44
CA SER A 978 -40.83 -4.27 6.71
C SER A 978 -41.75 -4.36 5.49
N LEU A 979 -41.79 -3.32 4.66
CA LEU A 979 -42.57 -3.31 3.42
C LEU A 979 -41.96 -4.21 2.34
N TRP A 980 -40.64 -4.14 2.15
CA TRP A 980 -39.95 -4.96 1.16
C TRP A 980 -39.95 -6.45 1.51
N THR A 981 -39.90 -6.80 2.79
CA THR A 981 -39.98 -8.19 3.26
C THR A 981 -41.33 -8.85 3.00
N GLN A 982 -42.42 -8.07 2.91
CA GLN A 982 -43.73 -8.59 2.48
C GLN A 982 -43.68 -9.10 1.03
N LYS A 983 -42.91 -8.43 0.18
CA LYS A 983 -42.79 -8.75 -1.24
C LYS A 983 -41.71 -9.79 -1.53
N ALA A 984 -40.56 -9.69 -0.89
CA ALA A 984 -39.40 -10.54 -1.15
C ALA A 984 -38.90 -11.18 0.15
N LYS A 985 -39.57 -12.25 0.60
CA LYS A 985 -39.21 -12.97 1.84
C LYS A 985 -37.74 -13.44 1.87
N ARG A 986 -37.18 -13.80 0.71
CA ARG A 986 -35.77 -14.20 0.56
C ARG A 986 -34.76 -13.10 0.88
N TRP A 987 -35.18 -11.83 0.95
CA TRP A 987 -34.31 -10.68 1.27
C TRP A 987 -34.41 -10.27 2.73
N PHE A 988 -35.10 -11.03 3.57
CA PHE A 988 -35.36 -10.66 4.97
C PHE A 988 -34.08 -10.39 5.75
N GLU A 989 -33.12 -11.30 5.73
CA GLU A 989 -31.87 -11.15 6.49
C GLU A 989 -31.04 -9.96 6.00
N PHE A 990 -30.94 -9.78 4.68
CA PHE A 990 -30.29 -8.62 4.05
C PHE A 990 -30.90 -7.29 4.51
N LEU A 991 -32.22 -7.15 4.42
CA LEU A 991 -32.94 -5.91 4.72
C LEU A 991 -32.90 -5.59 6.22
N VAL A 992 -33.00 -6.61 7.08
CA VAL A 992 -32.91 -6.45 8.53
C VAL A 992 -31.49 -6.06 8.95
N PHE A 993 -30.46 -6.65 8.36
CA PHE A 993 -29.07 -6.23 8.59
C PHE A 993 -28.82 -4.80 8.10
N SER A 994 -29.34 -4.45 6.93
CA SER A 994 -29.25 -3.10 6.40
C SER A 994 -29.94 -2.08 7.31
N ALA A 995 -31.10 -2.45 7.89
CA ALA A 995 -31.81 -1.62 8.86
C ALA A 995 -31.06 -1.49 10.21
N SER A 996 -30.38 -2.52 10.70
CA SER A 996 -29.65 -2.44 11.97
C SER A 996 -28.50 -1.43 11.93
N ARG A 997 -27.88 -1.21 10.76
CA ARG A 997 -26.82 -0.20 10.56
C ARG A 997 -27.30 1.22 10.87
N THR A 998 -28.57 1.52 10.66
CA THR A 998 -29.10 2.89 10.83
C THR A 998 -29.17 3.34 12.28
N VAL A 999 -29.14 2.41 13.24
CA VAL A 999 -29.12 2.77 14.67
C VAL A 999 -27.85 3.54 15.04
N PHE A 1000 -26.73 3.18 14.44
CA PHE A 1000 -25.43 3.83 14.65
C PHE A 1000 -25.36 5.26 14.10
N LEU A 1001 -26.23 5.60 13.13
CA LEU A 1001 -26.32 6.96 12.57
C LEU A 1001 -27.04 7.93 13.50
N HIS A 1002 -27.87 7.42 14.41
CA HIS A 1002 -28.67 8.23 15.33
C HIS A 1002 -28.19 8.17 16.78
N ASN A 1003 -27.38 7.18 17.14
CA ASN A 1003 -26.87 7.00 18.50
C ASN A 1003 -25.33 6.90 18.49
N PRO A 1004 -24.60 7.97 18.83
CA PRO A 1004 -23.13 7.95 18.87
C PRO A 1004 -22.61 6.98 19.94
N ASP A 1005 -23.31 6.80 21.06
CA ASP A 1005 -22.91 5.86 22.12
C ASP A 1005 -22.90 4.41 21.60
N ALA A 1006 -23.81 4.07 20.68
CA ALA A 1006 -23.81 2.75 20.05
C ALA A 1006 -22.55 2.52 19.19
N VAL A 1007 -22.01 3.57 18.55
CA VAL A 1007 -20.74 3.51 17.81
C VAL A 1007 -19.58 3.26 18.76
N VAL A 1008 -19.55 3.97 19.90
CA VAL A 1008 -18.54 3.78 20.96
C VAL A 1008 -18.57 2.36 21.52
N GLN A 1009 -19.77 1.85 21.85
CA GLN A 1009 -19.95 0.46 22.33
C GLN A 1009 -19.45 -0.55 21.29
N LEU A 1010 -19.80 -0.37 20.01
CA LEU A 1010 -19.36 -1.26 18.95
C LEU A 1010 -17.83 -1.25 18.78
N LEU A 1011 -17.21 -0.07 18.76
CA LEU A 1011 -15.76 0.07 18.70
C LEU A 1011 -15.10 -0.63 19.90
N ARG A 1012 -15.61 -0.42 21.13
CA ARG A 1012 -15.13 -1.12 22.32
C ARG A 1012 -15.20 -2.64 22.16
N ASN A 1013 -16.28 -3.16 21.56
CA ASN A 1013 -16.44 -4.58 21.29
C ASN A 1013 -15.50 -5.08 20.18
N CYS A 1014 -15.17 -4.27 19.18
CA CYS A 1014 -14.11 -4.60 18.21
C CYS A 1014 -12.74 -4.75 18.90
N PHE A 1015 -12.40 -3.85 19.83
CA PHE A 1015 -11.16 -3.98 20.62
C PHE A 1015 -11.20 -5.20 21.55
N SER A 1016 -12.29 -5.42 22.27
CA SER A 1016 -12.45 -6.59 23.15
C SER A 1016 -12.38 -7.91 22.39
N ALA A 1017 -13.01 -7.99 21.21
CA ALA A 1017 -12.96 -9.17 20.34
C ALA A 1017 -11.53 -9.45 19.85
N THR A 1018 -10.82 -8.40 19.42
CA THR A 1018 -9.46 -8.52 18.88
C THR A 1018 -8.43 -8.87 19.95
N LEU A 1019 -8.54 -8.26 21.13
CA LEU A 1019 -7.61 -8.44 22.25
C LEU A 1019 -7.93 -9.65 23.13
N GLY A 1020 -9.14 -10.21 23.01
CA GLY A 1020 -9.58 -11.40 23.75
C GLY A 1020 -9.78 -11.13 25.25
N LEU A 1021 -10.15 -9.91 25.63
CA LEU A 1021 -10.22 -9.47 27.03
C LEU A 1021 -11.27 -10.23 27.87
N ASN A 1022 -12.27 -10.85 27.21
CA ASN A 1022 -13.41 -11.52 27.87
C ASN A 1022 -13.51 -13.04 27.61
N ALA A 1023 -12.54 -13.67 26.93
CA ALA A 1023 -12.63 -15.09 26.52
C ALA A 1023 -11.55 -15.99 27.15
N ALA A 1024 -11.81 -17.30 27.17
CA ALA A 1024 -10.84 -18.32 27.58
C ALA A 1024 -9.56 -18.23 26.72
N PRO A 1025 -8.39 -18.73 27.19
CA PRO A 1025 -7.06 -18.49 26.58
C PRO A 1025 -6.86 -18.99 25.13
N MET A 1026 -7.91 -19.52 24.50
CA MET A 1026 -7.91 -20.19 23.20
C MET A 1026 -8.64 -19.39 22.09
N SER A 1027 -9.15 -18.18 22.38
CA SER A 1027 -9.99 -17.41 21.44
C SER A 1027 -9.47 -16.01 21.07
N TYR A 1028 -8.15 -15.82 20.98
CA TYR A 1028 -7.59 -14.67 20.25
C TYR A 1028 -7.75 -14.93 18.75
N SER A 1029 -8.51 -14.18 17.96
CA SER A 1029 -8.36 -14.28 16.51
C SER A 1029 -9.10 -13.22 15.72
N VAL A 1030 -8.63 -13.00 14.49
CA VAL A 1030 -9.37 -12.36 13.40
C VAL A 1030 -10.82 -12.84 13.31
N GLY A 1031 -11.10 -14.11 13.61
CA GLY A 1031 -12.46 -14.65 13.50
C GLY A 1031 -13.39 -14.37 14.68
N SER A 1032 -12.93 -13.77 15.80
CA SER A 1032 -13.86 -13.14 16.77
C SER A 1032 -14.30 -11.76 16.30
N LEU A 1033 -13.41 -11.02 15.63
CA LEU A 1033 -13.71 -9.70 15.06
C LEU A 1033 -14.55 -9.80 13.77
N LEU A 1034 -14.23 -10.76 12.91
CA LEU A 1034 -14.84 -10.92 11.58
C LEU A 1034 -15.71 -12.18 11.42
N GLY A 1035 -15.77 -13.04 12.45
CA GLY A 1035 -16.58 -14.28 12.45
C GLY A 1035 -15.85 -15.50 11.88
N HIS A 1036 -16.31 -16.70 12.29
CA HIS A 1036 -15.90 -18.00 11.73
C HIS A 1036 -17.11 -18.72 11.10
N GLY A 1037 -17.58 -18.26 9.93
CA GLY A 1037 -18.43 -19.02 9.00
C GLY A 1037 -19.54 -19.92 9.59
N GLY A 1038 -20.23 -19.51 10.65
CA GLY A 1038 -21.25 -20.28 11.37
C GLY A 1038 -22.63 -19.61 11.34
N ILE A 1039 -23.69 -20.38 11.65
CA ILE A 1039 -25.10 -19.94 11.62
C ILE A 1039 -25.38 -19.02 12.83
N PHE A 1040 -25.13 -17.71 12.67
CA PHE A 1040 -25.28 -16.59 13.63
C PHE A 1040 -24.39 -16.67 14.90
N PRO A 1041 -23.53 -15.66 15.19
CA PRO A 1041 -23.84 -14.22 15.20
C PRO A 1041 -23.00 -13.34 14.25
N VAL A 1042 -23.53 -12.16 13.88
CA VAL A 1042 -22.78 -11.11 13.16
C VAL A 1042 -21.63 -10.65 14.05
N ALA A 1043 -20.41 -10.67 13.51
CA ALA A 1043 -19.23 -10.22 14.25
C ALA A 1043 -19.17 -8.68 14.30
N PRO A 1044 -18.68 -8.08 15.39
CA PRO A 1044 -18.68 -6.63 15.56
C PRO A 1044 -17.87 -5.89 14.48
N GLY A 1045 -16.77 -6.49 13.99
CA GLY A 1045 -15.98 -5.93 12.90
C GLY A 1045 -16.71 -5.93 11.56
N ILE A 1046 -17.51 -6.95 11.25
CA ILE A 1046 -18.33 -6.96 10.02
C ILE A 1046 -19.40 -5.87 10.08
N LEU A 1047 -20.09 -5.73 11.23
CA LEU A 1047 -21.07 -4.67 11.39
C LEU A 1047 -20.38 -3.29 11.24
N TYR A 1048 -19.19 -3.12 11.85
CA TYR A 1048 -18.36 -1.93 11.72
C TYR A 1048 -18.05 -1.57 10.27
N LEU A 1049 -17.43 -2.51 9.54
CA LEU A 1049 -17.03 -2.36 8.15
C LEU A 1049 -18.20 -2.01 7.22
N ARG A 1050 -19.41 -2.44 7.56
CA ARG A 1050 -20.60 -2.12 6.78
C ARG A 1050 -21.25 -0.80 7.18
N MET A 1051 -21.15 -0.28 8.42
CA MET A 1051 -21.79 1.02 8.75
C MET A 1051 -20.89 2.24 8.69
N TYR A 1052 -19.57 2.12 8.88
CA TYR A 1052 -18.72 3.30 9.10
C TYR A 1052 -18.79 4.33 7.96
N ARG A 1053 -19.03 3.89 6.72
CA ARG A 1053 -19.12 4.71 5.51
C ARG A 1053 -20.34 5.63 5.45
N ALA A 1054 -21.29 5.44 6.38
CA ALA A 1054 -22.48 6.26 6.52
C ALA A 1054 -22.34 7.24 7.71
N LEU A 1055 -21.26 7.17 8.50
CA LEU A 1055 -20.99 8.10 9.59
C LEU A 1055 -20.69 9.50 9.01
N ARG A 1056 -21.31 10.53 9.60
CA ARG A 1056 -21.23 11.91 9.13
C ARG A 1056 -19.93 12.61 9.56
N ASP A 1057 -19.54 12.41 10.82
CA ASP A 1057 -18.33 13.01 11.40
C ASP A 1057 -17.32 11.92 11.77
N THR A 1058 -16.18 11.91 11.08
CA THR A 1058 -15.11 10.91 11.28
C THR A 1058 -14.07 11.33 12.31
N VAL A 1059 -13.99 12.64 12.62
CA VAL A 1059 -13.09 13.20 13.65
C VAL A 1059 -13.41 12.68 15.06
N PRO A 1060 -14.65 12.78 15.59
CA PRO A 1060 -14.96 12.27 16.93
C PRO A 1060 -14.79 10.74 17.04
N VAL A 1061 -15.05 10.02 15.95
CA VAL A 1061 -14.78 8.56 15.87
C VAL A 1061 -13.28 8.28 16.00
N THR A 1062 -12.43 9.12 15.40
CA THR A 1062 -10.98 9.00 15.48
C THR A 1062 -10.45 9.31 16.88
N GLU A 1063 -10.99 10.32 17.54
CA GLU A 1063 -10.70 10.63 18.95
C GLU A 1063 -11.12 9.48 19.87
N GLU A 1064 -12.28 8.86 19.63
CA GLU A 1064 -12.71 7.68 20.38
C GLU A 1064 -11.80 6.47 20.13
N ILE A 1065 -11.37 6.22 18.89
CA ILE A 1065 -10.40 5.14 18.59
C ILE A 1065 -9.07 5.37 19.32
N LEU A 1066 -8.61 6.62 19.39
CA LEU A 1066 -7.42 7.00 20.16
C LEU A 1066 -7.64 6.75 21.66
N SER A 1067 -8.78 7.18 22.21
CA SER A 1067 -9.17 6.91 23.60
C SER A 1067 -9.17 5.40 23.90
N LEU A 1068 -9.81 4.59 23.06
CA LEU A 1068 -9.88 3.14 23.21
C LEU A 1068 -8.51 2.47 23.12
N LEU A 1069 -7.61 2.95 22.25
CA LEU A 1069 -6.22 2.49 22.22
C LEU A 1069 -5.55 2.72 23.57
N ILE A 1070 -5.63 3.93 24.10
CA ILE A 1070 -5.01 4.32 25.38
C ILE A 1070 -5.58 3.52 26.56
N HIS A 1071 -6.90 3.32 26.59
CA HIS A 1071 -7.57 2.50 27.61
C HIS A 1071 -7.18 1.01 27.50
N SER A 1072 -7.09 0.48 26.28
CA SER A 1072 -6.75 -0.94 26.06
C SER A 1072 -5.35 -1.30 26.58
N VAL A 1073 -4.40 -0.36 26.57
CA VAL A 1073 -3.05 -0.57 27.16
C VAL A 1073 -3.16 -0.83 28.66
N LYS A 1074 -4.03 -0.09 29.37
CA LYS A 1074 -4.28 -0.29 30.82
C LYS A 1074 -4.88 -1.68 31.07
N ASP A 1075 -5.86 -2.09 30.27
CA ASP A 1075 -6.52 -3.40 30.39
C ASP A 1075 -5.56 -4.57 30.10
N ILE A 1076 -4.67 -4.44 29.11
CA ILE A 1076 -3.65 -5.45 28.77
C ILE A 1076 -2.72 -5.69 29.97
N VAL A 1077 -2.29 -4.61 30.63
CA VAL A 1077 -1.40 -4.68 31.80
C VAL A 1077 -2.15 -5.27 33.02
N GLN A 1078 -3.36 -4.78 33.33
CA GLN A 1078 -4.13 -5.22 34.49
C GLN A 1078 -4.60 -6.69 34.42
N ASN A 1079 -5.05 -7.17 33.25
CA ASN A 1079 -5.52 -8.55 33.07
C ASN A 1079 -4.40 -9.60 33.16
N ARG A 1080 -3.14 -9.20 32.97
CA ARG A 1080 -1.97 -10.10 33.01
C ARG A 1080 -1.32 -10.12 34.39
N LEU A 1081 -1.18 -8.96 35.04
CA LEU A 1081 -0.69 -8.87 36.44
C LEU A 1081 -1.61 -9.61 37.44
N SER A 1082 -2.93 -9.60 37.21
CA SER A 1082 -3.90 -10.27 38.10
C SER A 1082 -3.98 -11.79 37.93
N LYS A 1083 -3.71 -12.33 36.72
CA LYS A 1083 -3.68 -13.79 36.47
C LYS A 1083 -2.43 -14.45 37.04
N GLU A 1084 -1.29 -13.76 37.06
CA GLU A 1084 -0.03 -14.29 37.62
C GLU A 1084 0.00 -14.29 39.15
N LEU A 1085 -0.70 -13.37 39.82
CA LEU A 1085 -0.78 -13.38 41.29
C LEU A 1085 -1.50 -14.62 41.85
N LYS A 1086 -2.31 -15.32 41.05
CA LYS A 1086 -2.99 -16.56 41.45
C LYS A 1086 -2.14 -17.81 41.23
N THR A 1087 -1.03 -17.74 40.49
CA THR A 1087 -0.22 -18.92 40.10
C THR A 1087 1.24 -18.90 40.60
N VAL A 1088 1.62 -17.98 41.50
CA VAL A 1088 3.00 -17.92 42.00
C VAL A 1088 3.12 -18.34 43.46
N LYS A 1089 3.53 -19.59 43.66
CA LYS A 1089 4.26 -20.07 44.86
C LYS A 1089 5.66 -20.61 44.53
N THR A 1090 6.18 -20.44 43.31
CA THR A 1090 7.49 -20.99 42.93
C THR A 1090 8.24 -20.10 41.93
N GLY A 1091 9.38 -19.56 42.39
CA GLY A 1091 10.66 -19.47 41.67
C GLY A 1091 10.77 -18.64 40.37
N SER A 1092 11.64 -17.64 40.38
CA SER A 1092 11.90 -16.63 39.35
C SER A 1092 12.43 -17.13 37.98
N SER A 1093 11.73 -16.77 36.89
CA SER A 1093 12.29 -16.35 35.59
C SER A 1093 11.25 -15.74 34.60
N TYR A 1094 9.99 -15.56 35.01
CA TYR A 1094 8.85 -15.30 34.10
C TYR A 1094 8.59 -13.83 33.69
N GLY A 1095 9.31 -12.84 34.21
CA GLY A 1095 9.01 -11.41 33.96
C GLY A 1095 9.29 -10.90 32.54
N GLN A 1096 10.14 -11.58 31.75
CA GLN A 1096 10.50 -11.13 30.39
C GLN A 1096 9.53 -11.68 29.32
N SER A 1097 8.96 -12.86 29.52
CA SER A 1097 7.98 -13.45 28.59
C SER A 1097 6.61 -12.76 28.67
N SER A 1098 6.24 -12.22 29.84
CA SER A 1098 5.01 -11.45 30.04
C SER A 1098 5.06 -10.07 29.36
N LEU A 1099 6.20 -9.36 29.40
CA LEU A 1099 6.37 -8.07 28.72
C LEU A 1099 6.34 -8.18 27.20
N ALA A 1100 7.04 -9.16 26.62
CA ALA A 1100 7.05 -9.38 25.17
C ALA A 1100 5.63 -9.70 24.65
N THR A 1101 4.85 -10.47 25.41
CA THR A 1101 3.46 -10.78 25.08
C THR A 1101 2.54 -9.57 25.25
N ALA A 1102 2.75 -8.74 26.26
CA ALA A 1102 2.01 -7.48 26.40
C ALA A 1102 2.29 -6.55 25.21
N MET A 1103 3.55 -6.46 24.78
CA MET A 1103 3.94 -5.64 23.64
C MET A 1103 3.30 -6.13 22.33
N THR A 1104 3.21 -7.44 22.07
CA THR A 1104 2.52 -7.95 20.87
C THR A 1104 1.03 -7.60 20.87
N GLN A 1105 0.36 -7.63 22.03
CA GLN A 1105 -1.03 -7.18 22.16
C GLN A 1105 -1.18 -5.66 21.96
N VAL A 1106 -0.22 -4.86 22.44
CA VAL A 1106 -0.18 -3.40 22.20
C VAL A 1106 -0.01 -3.10 20.72
N LYS A 1107 0.90 -3.80 20.02
CA LYS A 1107 1.07 -3.67 18.56
C LYS A 1107 -0.21 -4.06 17.82
N LEU A 1108 -0.89 -5.12 18.26
CA LEU A 1108 -2.17 -5.53 17.68
C LEU A 1108 -3.26 -4.47 17.88
N ALA A 1109 -3.37 -3.89 19.08
CA ALA A 1109 -4.29 -2.78 19.36
C ALA A 1109 -4.00 -1.58 18.44
N ALA A 1110 -2.73 -1.17 18.34
CA ALA A 1110 -2.31 -0.07 17.48
C ALA A 1110 -2.58 -0.35 15.99
N SER A 1111 -2.38 -1.58 15.54
CA SER A 1111 -2.67 -2.04 14.17
C SER A 1111 -4.16 -2.01 13.85
N LEU A 1112 -5.01 -2.46 14.79
CA LEU A 1112 -6.46 -2.32 14.69
C LEU A 1112 -6.85 -0.84 14.62
N SER A 1113 -6.38 -0.01 15.56
CA SER A 1113 -6.65 1.43 15.58
C SER A 1113 -6.28 2.10 14.26
N ALA A 1114 -5.07 1.83 13.75
CA ALA A 1114 -4.61 2.41 12.50
C ALA A 1114 -5.47 1.97 11.31
N SER A 1115 -5.89 0.70 11.28
CA SER A 1115 -6.77 0.18 10.24
C SER A 1115 -8.16 0.83 10.29
N LEU A 1116 -8.75 0.96 11.48
CA LEU A 1116 -10.07 1.59 11.64
C LEU A 1116 -10.03 3.08 11.26
N VAL A 1117 -9.01 3.83 11.69
CA VAL A 1117 -8.85 5.25 11.33
C VAL A 1117 -8.63 5.41 9.83
N TRP A 1118 -7.77 4.59 9.23
CA TRP A 1118 -7.53 4.62 7.80
C TRP A 1118 -8.80 4.33 6.99
N LEU A 1119 -9.55 3.28 7.37
CA LEU A 1119 -10.79 2.91 6.67
C LEU A 1119 -11.87 3.99 6.83
N THR A 1120 -12.05 4.54 8.03
CA THR A 1120 -13.10 5.53 8.29
C THR A 1120 -12.86 6.90 7.68
N GLY A 1121 -11.64 7.41 7.79
CA GLY A 1121 -11.33 8.81 7.49
C GLY A 1121 -10.36 9.03 6.33
N GLY A 1122 -9.74 7.96 5.84
CA GLY A 1122 -8.77 8.02 4.75
C GLY A 1122 -7.62 9.00 5.01
N LEU A 1123 -7.09 9.57 3.92
CA LEU A 1123 -5.94 10.48 3.96
C LEU A 1123 -6.19 11.74 4.81
N GLY A 1124 -7.39 12.34 4.70
CA GLY A 1124 -7.72 13.61 5.35
C GLY A 1124 -7.71 13.53 6.88
N VAL A 1125 -8.29 12.46 7.44
CA VAL A 1125 -8.30 12.24 8.88
C VAL A 1125 -6.93 11.84 9.41
N VAL A 1126 -6.15 11.04 8.67
CA VAL A 1126 -4.76 10.73 9.06
C VAL A 1126 -3.91 12.00 9.10
N HIS A 1127 -4.11 12.93 8.16
CA HIS A 1127 -3.45 14.22 8.17
C HIS A 1127 -3.79 15.04 9.40
N LEU A 1128 -5.09 15.13 9.75
CA LEU A 1128 -5.57 15.82 10.94
C LEU A 1128 -5.03 15.17 12.23
N LEU A 1129 -5.03 13.84 12.29
CA LEU A 1129 -4.55 13.06 13.42
C LEU A 1129 -3.08 13.39 13.73
N ILE A 1130 -2.21 13.33 12.72
CA ILE A 1130 -0.77 13.53 12.88
C ILE A 1130 -0.45 15.00 13.16
N LYS A 1131 -1.12 15.93 12.46
CA LYS A 1131 -0.78 17.36 12.54
C LYS A 1131 -1.41 18.06 13.75
N GLU A 1132 -2.60 17.63 14.19
CA GLU A 1132 -3.39 18.36 15.18
C GLU A 1132 -3.76 17.48 16.39
N THR A 1133 -4.44 16.35 16.18
CA THR A 1133 -5.00 15.54 17.29
C THR A 1133 -3.94 14.95 18.23
N ILE A 1134 -2.83 14.41 17.70
CA ILE A 1134 -1.76 13.84 18.52
C ILE A 1134 -0.98 14.94 19.25
N PRO A 1135 -0.52 16.03 18.59
CA PRO A 1135 0.07 17.16 19.30
C PRO A 1135 -0.85 17.75 20.37
N SER A 1136 -2.15 17.92 20.10
CA SER A 1136 -3.10 18.44 21.10
C SER A 1136 -3.23 17.50 22.30
N TRP A 1137 -3.24 16.19 22.08
CA TRP A 1137 -3.27 15.19 23.17
C TRP A 1137 -2.00 15.23 24.04
N PHE A 1138 -0.83 15.50 23.44
CA PHE A 1138 0.41 15.68 24.21
C PHE A 1138 0.45 17.00 24.99
N LEU A 1139 -0.23 18.03 24.51
CA LEU A 1139 -0.30 19.34 25.17
C LEU A 1139 -1.40 19.42 26.23
N SER A 1140 -2.45 18.60 26.14
CA SER A 1140 -3.53 18.55 27.13
C SER A 1140 -3.04 18.08 28.50
N VAL A 1141 -3.52 18.74 29.55
CA VAL A 1141 -3.16 18.47 30.95
C VAL A 1141 -4.24 17.58 31.57
N ASP A 1142 -4.22 16.28 31.27
CA ASP A 1142 -5.05 15.31 31.99
C ASP A 1142 -4.27 14.81 33.22
N GLN A 1143 -4.48 15.48 34.36
CA GLN A 1143 -4.06 14.99 35.67
C GLN A 1143 -5.03 13.87 36.11
N GLU A 1144 -4.84 12.64 35.63
CA GLU A 1144 -5.38 11.47 36.35
C GLU A 1144 -4.67 11.39 37.72
N GLN A 1145 -5.44 11.55 38.81
CA GLN A 1145 -4.95 11.69 40.19
C GLN A 1145 -4.33 10.42 40.81
N GLU A 1146 -4.30 9.30 40.09
CA GLU A 1146 -3.51 8.11 40.42
C GLU A 1146 -2.58 7.82 39.25
N GLY A 1147 -1.31 8.20 39.38
CA GLY A 1147 -0.31 8.01 38.33
C GLY A 1147 -0.25 6.53 37.91
N PRO A 1148 -0.54 6.19 36.64
CA PRO A 1148 -0.38 4.83 36.14
C PRO A 1148 1.04 4.31 36.39
N SER A 1149 1.18 2.99 36.56
CA SER A 1149 2.50 2.35 36.69
C SER A 1149 3.42 2.79 35.54
N GLU A 1150 4.70 3.04 35.82
CA GLU A 1150 5.71 3.44 34.82
C GLU A 1150 5.71 2.54 33.57
N LEU A 1151 5.39 1.25 33.74
CA LEU A 1151 5.22 0.29 32.66
C LEU A 1151 4.03 0.61 31.73
N VAL A 1152 2.88 1.02 32.29
CA VAL A 1152 1.70 1.43 31.52
C VAL A 1152 2.02 2.68 30.71
N ALA A 1153 2.74 3.63 31.30
CA ALA A 1153 3.20 4.84 30.63
C ALA A 1153 4.12 4.54 29.43
N GLU A 1154 5.11 3.66 29.64
CA GLU A 1154 6.02 3.24 28.56
C GLU A 1154 5.27 2.50 27.44
N LEU A 1155 4.39 1.55 27.76
CA LEU A 1155 3.58 0.84 26.76
C LEU A 1155 2.61 1.78 26.03
N ARG A 1156 2.08 2.80 26.71
CA ARG A 1156 1.20 3.83 26.12
C ARG A 1156 1.95 4.66 25.08
N GLY A 1157 3.16 5.11 25.40
CA GLY A 1157 4.01 5.84 24.44
C GLY A 1157 4.36 4.99 23.22
N ASN A 1158 4.69 3.71 23.44
CA ASN A 1158 4.94 2.76 22.35
C ASN A 1158 3.69 2.50 21.49
N ALA A 1159 2.52 2.34 22.09
CA ALA A 1159 1.25 2.16 21.37
C ALA A 1159 0.97 3.33 20.42
N LEU A 1160 1.15 4.56 20.91
CA LEU A 1160 1.00 5.79 20.13
C LEU A 1160 1.99 5.86 18.98
N ALA A 1161 3.25 5.46 19.21
CA ALA A 1161 4.26 5.44 18.16
C ALA A 1161 3.86 4.47 17.03
N TYR A 1162 3.52 3.22 17.37
CA TYR A 1162 3.05 2.24 16.38
C TYR A 1162 1.81 2.74 15.63
N PHE A 1163 0.83 3.31 16.34
CA PHE A 1163 -0.39 3.83 15.76
C PHE A 1163 -0.14 4.95 14.74
N VAL A 1164 0.66 5.96 15.12
CA VAL A 1164 0.97 7.11 14.24
C VAL A 1164 1.72 6.68 12.99
N VAL A 1165 2.76 5.86 13.14
CA VAL A 1165 3.57 5.43 12.00
C VAL A 1165 2.77 4.50 11.08
N LEU A 1166 1.96 3.57 11.62
CA LEU A 1166 1.08 2.72 10.81
C LEU A 1166 0.02 3.53 10.07
N CYS A 1167 -0.65 4.49 10.72
CA CYS A 1167 -1.58 5.41 10.06
C CYS A 1167 -0.92 6.13 8.87
N GLY A 1168 0.26 6.71 9.09
CA GLY A 1168 1.02 7.37 8.03
C GLY A 1168 1.44 6.39 6.92
N ALA A 1169 1.83 5.16 7.27
CA ALA A 1169 2.29 4.16 6.31
C ALA A 1169 1.16 3.60 5.46
N PHE A 1170 -0.05 3.45 6.01
CA PHE A 1170 -1.25 3.13 5.23
C PHE A 1170 -1.65 4.28 4.29
N ALA A 1171 -1.48 5.53 4.73
CA ALA A 1171 -1.87 6.71 3.96
C ALA A 1171 -0.89 7.09 2.83
N TRP A 1172 0.42 6.98 3.05
CA TRP A 1172 1.44 7.45 2.10
C TRP A 1172 2.25 6.34 1.45
N GLY A 1173 2.19 5.12 1.99
CA GLY A 1173 3.07 4.03 1.62
C GLY A 1173 4.53 4.27 2.06
N MET A 1174 5.36 3.27 1.82
CA MET A 1174 6.79 3.33 2.15
C MET A 1174 7.62 4.00 1.05
N ASP A 1175 7.17 3.94 -0.20
CA ASP A 1175 7.94 4.43 -1.35
C ASP A 1175 7.62 5.89 -1.69
N TRP A 1176 8.55 6.57 -2.37
CA TRP A 1176 8.35 7.92 -2.95
C TRP A 1176 7.43 7.91 -4.18
N ARG A 1177 7.07 6.73 -4.68
CA ARG A 1177 6.35 6.54 -5.94
C ARG A 1177 4.85 6.87 -5.85
N SER A 1178 4.27 6.84 -4.64
CA SER A 1178 2.86 7.14 -4.43
C SER A 1178 2.60 8.64 -4.59
N ALA A 1179 1.52 9.03 -5.29
CA ALA A 1179 1.12 10.44 -5.38
C ALA A 1179 0.82 11.07 -4.00
N ALA A 1180 0.36 10.25 -3.04
CA ALA A 1180 0.09 10.67 -1.67
C ALA A 1180 1.38 11.00 -0.88
N SER A 1181 2.53 10.45 -1.29
CA SER A 1181 3.83 10.70 -0.65
C SER A 1181 4.29 12.16 -0.78
N LYS A 1182 3.83 12.91 -1.80
CA LYS A 1182 4.18 14.34 -1.94
C LYS A 1182 3.71 15.21 -0.77
N ARG A 1183 2.62 14.82 -0.10
CA ARG A 1183 2.10 15.53 1.09
C ARG A 1183 2.74 15.05 2.40
N ARG A 1184 3.41 13.90 2.39
CA ARG A 1184 4.09 13.31 3.56
C ARG A 1184 5.12 14.27 4.13
N GLN A 1185 5.99 14.82 3.29
CA GLN A 1185 7.08 15.71 3.74
C GLN A 1185 6.57 16.89 4.57
N GLY A 1186 5.51 17.56 4.13
CA GLY A 1186 4.95 18.70 4.86
C GLY A 1186 4.33 18.33 6.20
N ILE A 1187 3.59 17.21 6.26
CA ILE A 1187 2.83 16.82 7.45
C ILE A 1187 3.73 16.14 8.47
N MET A 1188 4.47 15.11 8.06
CA MET A 1188 5.43 14.44 8.93
C MET A 1188 6.55 15.40 9.34
N GLY A 1189 6.98 16.30 8.45
CA GLY A 1189 7.92 17.37 8.78
C GLY A 1189 7.43 18.25 9.91
N SER A 1190 6.19 18.77 9.81
CA SER A 1190 5.59 19.59 10.88
C SER A 1190 5.46 18.86 12.21
N HIS A 1191 5.14 17.56 12.18
CA HIS A 1191 5.06 16.74 13.39
C HIS A 1191 6.42 16.54 14.03
N LEU A 1192 7.47 16.24 13.24
CA LEU A 1192 8.84 16.09 13.74
C LEU A 1192 9.41 17.42 14.26
N GLU A 1193 9.07 18.55 13.64
CA GLU A 1193 9.42 19.89 14.13
C GLU A 1193 8.79 20.18 15.50
N PHE A 1194 7.55 19.77 15.72
CA PHE A 1194 6.89 19.84 17.03
C PHE A 1194 7.66 19.00 18.07
N LEU A 1195 8.04 17.76 17.75
CA LEU A 1195 8.81 16.89 18.65
C LEU A 1195 10.19 17.46 18.97
N ALA A 1196 10.91 17.95 17.95
CA ALA A 1196 12.21 18.61 18.10
C ALA A 1196 12.11 19.85 18.99
N SER A 1197 11.10 20.70 18.77
CA SER A 1197 10.88 21.91 19.57
C SER A 1197 10.58 21.59 21.03
N ALA A 1198 9.82 20.53 21.30
CA ALA A 1198 9.57 20.05 22.65
C ALA A 1198 10.82 19.45 23.32
N LEU A 1199 11.67 18.72 22.60
CA LEU A 1199 12.97 18.22 23.11
C LEU A 1199 13.97 19.34 23.41
N ASP A 1200 13.94 20.42 22.63
CA ASP A 1200 14.72 21.63 22.85
C ASP A 1200 14.20 22.48 24.03
N GLY A 1201 13.05 22.11 24.61
CA GLY A 1201 12.43 22.84 25.72
C GLY A 1201 11.70 24.11 25.30
N LYS A 1202 11.44 24.30 24.01
CA LYS A 1202 10.65 25.44 23.49
C LYS A 1202 9.15 25.26 23.75
N ILE A 1203 8.70 24.01 23.90
CA ILE A 1203 7.30 23.64 24.14
C ILE A 1203 7.25 22.73 25.38
N SER A 1204 6.33 22.99 26.30
CA SER A 1204 6.05 22.14 27.46
C SER A 1204 5.01 21.06 27.11
N VAL A 1205 5.32 19.80 27.40
CA VAL A 1205 4.42 18.65 27.20
C VAL A 1205 3.63 18.40 28.49
N GLY A 1206 2.32 18.16 28.38
CA GLY A 1206 1.41 17.96 29.50
C GLY A 1206 1.34 16.51 30.03
N CYS A 1207 1.87 15.54 29.29
CA CYS A 1207 1.81 14.12 29.64
C CYS A 1207 3.01 13.63 30.49
N GLU A 1208 2.91 12.39 30.97
CA GLU A 1208 3.98 11.73 31.73
C GLU A 1208 5.28 11.61 30.94
N THR A 1209 6.40 11.87 31.62
CA THR A 1209 7.73 11.82 31.00
C THR A 1209 8.07 10.46 30.40
N ALA A 1210 7.61 9.35 31.00
CA ALA A 1210 7.81 8.00 30.47
C ALA A 1210 7.05 7.78 29.15
N THR A 1211 5.79 8.21 29.06
CA THR A 1211 4.96 8.15 27.84
C THR A 1211 5.61 8.95 26.71
N TRP A 1212 6.03 10.19 26.99
CA TRP A 1212 6.69 11.06 26.02
C TRP A 1212 8.01 10.47 25.48
N ARG A 1213 8.87 9.98 26.38
CA ARG A 1213 10.15 9.36 26.01
C ARG A 1213 9.96 8.10 25.16
N ALA A 1214 9.01 7.24 25.55
CA ALA A 1214 8.70 6.02 24.82
C ALA A 1214 8.12 6.31 23.44
N TYR A 1215 7.25 7.32 23.31
CA TYR A 1215 6.70 7.75 22.03
C TYR A 1215 7.79 8.19 21.03
N ILE A 1216 8.66 9.13 21.41
CA ILE A 1216 9.72 9.63 20.51
C ILE A 1216 10.70 8.52 20.15
N THR A 1217 11.14 7.76 21.15
CA THR A 1217 12.10 6.66 20.92
C THR A 1217 11.49 5.60 20.00
N GLY A 1218 10.22 5.25 20.22
CA GLY A 1218 9.48 4.30 19.38
C GLY A 1218 9.25 4.82 17.96
N LEU A 1219 8.86 6.09 17.80
CA LEU A 1219 8.63 6.72 16.51
C LEU A 1219 9.91 6.72 15.66
N VAL A 1220 11.01 7.25 16.21
CA VAL A 1220 12.29 7.31 15.50
C VAL A 1220 12.80 5.91 15.19
N SER A 1221 12.67 4.96 16.12
CA SER A 1221 13.09 3.58 15.88
C SER A 1221 12.31 2.92 14.76
N LEU A 1222 10.98 3.09 14.72
CA LEU A 1222 10.14 2.59 13.62
C LEU A 1222 10.46 3.26 12.29
N MET A 1223 10.73 4.57 12.28
CA MET A 1223 11.10 5.28 11.06
C MET A 1223 12.44 4.78 10.50
N VAL A 1224 13.45 4.60 11.35
CA VAL A 1224 14.77 4.14 10.90
C VAL A 1224 14.75 2.67 10.47
N SER A 1225 14.03 1.82 11.21
CA SER A 1225 14.00 0.37 10.94
C SER A 1225 13.05 -0.02 9.81
N CYS A 1226 11.87 0.58 9.73
CA CYS A 1226 10.81 0.17 8.80
C CYS A 1226 10.64 1.13 7.61
N LEU A 1227 10.99 2.41 7.76
CA LEU A 1227 10.66 3.47 6.79
C LEU A 1227 11.88 4.37 6.45
N PRO A 1228 12.99 3.79 6.00
CA PRO A 1228 14.24 4.52 5.77
C PRO A 1228 14.10 5.66 4.73
N SER A 1229 13.20 5.49 3.76
CA SER A 1229 12.85 6.52 2.77
C SER A 1229 12.27 7.79 3.38
N TRP A 1230 11.53 7.68 4.49
CA TRP A 1230 10.95 8.83 5.18
C TRP A 1230 12.03 9.65 5.89
N VAL A 1231 13.08 8.99 6.38
CA VAL A 1231 14.18 9.64 7.09
C VAL A 1231 14.96 10.59 6.19
N ILE A 1232 15.13 10.22 4.91
CA ILE A 1232 15.81 11.05 3.89
C ILE A 1232 15.07 12.37 3.63
N GLU A 1233 13.75 12.42 3.87
CA GLU A 1233 12.91 13.59 3.61
C GLU A 1233 12.90 14.61 4.76
N ILE A 1234 13.44 14.24 5.93
CA ILE A 1234 13.46 15.07 7.13
C ILE A 1234 14.49 16.20 6.96
N ASP A 1235 14.13 17.40 7.41
CA ASP A 1235 15.06 18.52 7.48
C ASP A 1235 16.26 18.22 8.40
N THR A 1236 17.45 18.63 7.98
CA THR A 1236 18.70 18.33 8.69
C THR A 1236 18.78 18.94 10.09
N GLU A 1237 18.20 20.12 10.30
CA GLU A 1237 18.21 20.77 11.62
C GLU A 1237 17.25 20.08 12.59
N VAL A 1238 16.08 19.66 12.09
CA VAL A 1238 15.12 18.85 12.88
C VAL A 1238 15.76 17.54 13.29
N MET A 1239 16.44 16.85 12.36
CA MET A 1239 17.15 15.60 12.63
C MET A 1239 18.25 15.78 13.68
N LYS A 1240 19.02 16.88 13.60
CA LYS A 1240 20.05 17.23 14.59
C LYS A 1240 19.46 17.46 15.98
N SER A 1241 18.37 18.20 16.08
CA SER A 1241 17.66 18.44 17.35
C SER A 1241 17.14 17.14 17.96
N LEU A 1242 16.47 16.29 17.17
CA LEU A 1242 16.01 14.96 17.60
C LEU A 1242 17.16 14.08 18.11
N SER A 1243 18.26 13.98 17.35
CA SER A 1243 19.43 13.19 17.73
C SER A 1243 20.10 13.70 19.02
N ASN A 1244 20.20 15.02 19.18
CA ASN A 1244 20.68 15.62 20.43
C ASN A 1244 19.78 15.26 21.63
N GLY A 1245 18.45 15.30 21.45
CA GLY A 1245 17.49 14.86 22.47
C GLY A 1245 17.65 13.39 22.84
N LEU A 1246 17.79 12.51 21.85
CA LEU A 1246 18.03 11.07 22.07
C LEU A 1246 19.34 10.79 22.82
N ARG A 1247 20.42 11.53 22.51
CA ARG A 1247 21.68 11.47 23.26
C ARG A 1247 21.51 11.88 24.71
N ARG A 1248 20.75 12.95 25.01
CA ARG A 1248 20.45 13.36 26.40
C ARG A 1248 19.72 12.25 27.17
N TRP A 1249 19.00 11.37 26.49
CA TRP A 1249 18.32 10.21 27.08
C TRP A 1249 19.15 8.91 27.02
N GLY A 1250 20.42 8.97 26.62
CA GLY A 1250 21.31 7.81 26.54
C GLY A 1250 21.00 6.85 25.39
N LYS A 1251 20.27 7.29 24.35
CA LYS A 1251 19.96 6.52 23.13
C LYS A 1251 20.90 6.91 21.98
N ASP A 1252 22.21 6.88 22.24
CA ASP A 1252 23.24 7.32 21.28
C ASP A 1252 23.23 6.51 19.98
N GLU A 1253 22.98 5.20 20.06
CA GLU A 1253 22.94 4.32 18.89
C GLU A 1253 21.81 4.68 17.93
N LEU A 1254 20.61 4.95 18.46
CA LEU A 1254 19.47 5.37 17.66
C LEU A 1254 19.69 6.75 17.04
N ALA A 1255 20.35 7.66 17.75
CA ALA A 1255 20.70 8.99 17.26
C ALA A 1255 21.71 8.94 16.09
N VAL A 1256 22.72 8.08 16.17
CA VAL A 1256 23.68 7.85 15.07
C VAL A 1256 22.99 7.24 13.87
N LEU A 1257 22.14 6.23 14.10
CA LEU A 1257 21.36 5.56 13.07
C LEU A 1257 20.42 6.53 12.32
N LEU A 1258 19.74 7.41 13.04
CA LEU A 1258 18.89 8.44 12.44
C LEU A 1258 19.70 9.35 11.51
N LEU A 1259 20.85 9.85 11.98
CA LEU A 1259 21.71 10.74 11.20
C LEU A 1259 22.38 10.04 10.02
N SER A 1260 22.74 8.76 10.14
CA SER A 1260 23.36 8.00 9.05
C SER A 1260 22.42 7.78 7.87
N MET A 1261 21.11 7.71 8.14
CA MET A 1261 20.07 7.46 7.14
C MET A 1261 19.53 8.73 6.47
N GLY A 1262 19.83 9.92 7.01
CA GLY A 1262 19.42 11.22 6.45
C GLY A 1262 20.12 11.64 5.15
N GLY A 1263 20.95 10.76 4.58
CA GLY A 1263 21.68 11.00 3.35
C GLY A 1263 22.96 11.84 3.53
N LEU A 1264 23.52 12.32 2.41
CA LEU A 1264 24.78 13.07 2.43
C LEU A 1264 24.73 14.36 3.25
N LYS A 1265 23.55 15.00 3.34
CA LYS A 1265 23.40 16.29 4.03
C LYS A 1265 23.55 16.17 5.56
N SER A 1266 23.20 15.02 6.14
CA SER A 1266 23.31 14.72 7.57
C SER A 1266 24.62 14.01 7.95
N MET A 1267 25.39 13.52 6.97
CA MET A 1267 26.57 12.70 7.20
C MET A 1267 27.67 13.41 8.02
N ASP A 1268 27.84 14.72 7.81
CA ASP A 1268 28.76 15.55 8.61
C ASP A 1268 28.39 15.56 10.10
N HIS A 1269 27.12 15.84 10.40
CA HIS A 1269 26.58 15.77 11.75
C HIS A 1269 26.66 14.36 12.34
N ALA A 1270 26.46 13.32 11.54
CA ALA A 1270 26.60 11.92 11.96
C ALA A 1270 28.04 11.62 12.39
N ALA A 1271 29.03 12.07 11.60
CA ALA A 1271 30.44 11.89 11.88
C ALA A 1271 30.85 12.61 13.18
N GLU A 1272 30.43 13.87 13.35
CA GLU A 1272 30.62 14.59 14.61
C GLU A 1272 29.98 13.86 15.79
N PHE A 1273 28.79 13.28 15.59
CA PHE A 1273 28.10 12.52 16.63
C PHE A 1273 28.89 11.28 17.06
N ILE A 1274 29.43 10.53 16.09
CA ILE A 1274 30.22 9.31 16.31
C ILE A 1274 31.53 9.66 17.04
N ILE A 1275 32.24 10.70 16.60
CA ILE A 1275 33.52 11.11 17.18
C ILE A 1275 33.35 11.56 18.64
N HIS A 1276 32.27 12.29 18.94
CA HIS A 1276 31.99 12.80 20.29
C HIS A 1276 31.20 11.84 21.17
N SER A 1277 30.82 10.65 20.66
CA SER A 1277 30.16 9.64 21.48
C SER A 1277 31.10 9.16 22.60
N ARG A 1278 30.54 8.90 23.80
CA ARG A 1278 31.29 8.31 24.91
C ARG A 1278 31.58 6.86 24.52
N SER A 1279 32.87 6.50 24.45
CA SER A 1279 33.35 5.14 24.22
C SER A 1279 32.93 4.21 25.34
#